data_AF-A0A8J7QMM3-F1
#
_entry.id   AF-A0A8J7QMM3-F1
#
_cell.length_a   1.000
_cell.length_b   1.000
_cell.length_c   1.000
_cell.angle_alpha   90.00
_cell.angle_beta   90.00
_cell.angle_gamma   90.00
#
_symmetry.space_group_name_H-M   'P 1'
#
loop_
_entity.id
_entity.type
_entity.pdbx_description
1 polymer ?
#
loop_
_entity_poly.entity_id
_entity_poly.type
_entity_poly.pdbx_seq_one_letter_code
_entity_poly.pdbx_strand_id
1 'polypeptide(L)'
;MPGDSTSLCDNYVRTLTETRDGKILVGTLKGLMEWDRARESFSYIPIYVKGTRITPHVSEIIELSNGDIWVGTAGYGIFLYKPDSSAITRLDMLSDAVGSEFISCIYEDSSHAVWIGTENHGACRYYPAGGKARCFSAPELAGDKVTSILEGNAGAIFIGSLDGGVDRYDKGSSTVSHLSCQGERLSVKSLAAYDKEFYAGTEGYGVRQLSDTEIKDVPVGSALSGCTDGKIHQMMTDRDGNLWLAMFQRGVAMIAGRRFNFEYCGRNNPGNPIGNGCVMAVFSDENHHLWVSCDNDGLYELDENFSRVRHIPSSSTVLCMLRDSRRRRWAATFNSGLVRIDDSGRMMPVSRFSSLKIYSIVEDKAGNLYLGTLGCGLIRYNPEKDTASYLSFNRSQALYSNIPMDWINHLYPAADGKIWIAHYDGISCFNTATGGYLSFGDSYNVVKGCIGYVVTRDSKGNIWCGTSDGLYRFDSDGRSVKHFSIADGLPNNVVCGICEDEGGNLWISTYHGIAKYISADNRFVNFDSGDGLQGNEFTHGAFCEDSRGVIYFGGTNGVTAFHPYDINDNPREYHPVITRFDIFNTPVNRSTLSSGGTPIIDCELGDAERVNLSADDNTFTIYFSTLTYDNPDKLVYQYRIYEHGKEWLTTAPGQNQLTFNNMPPGEYRFQVRVAGDTSEAGTRTLTIVVNAPWYQSWWAILIYIVLAALMVLGAVHYFRSRAAGIREQLDRQQAEQIIEAKLQFFTNISHEIRTPMTLIINPLEKLIADTSDSRLRATYNMIYHNAKRILRLVNQLMDMRKLEKGQMKVKMRETDMVEFISEAMLPFEYVARENDIALRFHHHMDSLAAWIDTDNFDKVLLNILSNAFKYTPKGGSIDITLTEKHDDPAGLPPFSDYVEISISDTGIGIDADKLELIFDRFYRIENEMTSASLGTGIGLHLCRSLVLLHHGTIHARNHVGESGCEFIIRLPLGSAHLSMEEIADSDPTPSQRQLPYYLDDFNDPGTDGDSTVVKARSNRTVAVVEDDPDIRNYLVRELSGDYKVSAYDNGDEALSAILTDTPDLIVSDVMMPGINGYTLCRKVKQNVNINHTPVILLSAKADNEDRMEGLAAGADAYLTKPFSTEVLRSTITSLLANRQLLRAKFSGVQEQEESVKQIMMKSQDEILINRIMDVINANISSPDFSVEKLAAEVGLSRVHLHRKLKELTDLSARDFIKSLRMKQAARLLREKKLSVAEVAYATGFANPSHFSSAFKEIYGMTPSQYSSRERG
;
A
#
# COMPACT_ATOMS: atom_id res chain seq x y z
N MET A 1 -1.48 -39.42 22.35
CA MET A 1 -1.62 -40.78 21.77
C MET A 1 -0.90 -41.79 22.67
N PRO A 2 -1.31 -43.06 22.77
CA PRO A 2 -0.51 -44.08 23.46
C PRO A 2 0.84 -44.23 22.74
N GLY A 3 1.96 -43.99 23.44
CA GLY A 3 3.31 -44.09 22.88
C GLY A 3 3.99 -42.76 22.53
N ASP A 4 3.39 -41.62 22.86
CA ASP A 4 4.04 -40.31 22.75
C ASP A 4 5.09 -40.13 23.87
N SER A 5 6.37 -40.10 23.50
CA SER A 5 7.49 -39.94 24.45
C SER A 5 7.58 -38.53 25.06
N THR A 6 6.81 -37.58 24.53
CA THR A 6 6.72 -36.19 25.02
C THR A 6 5.52 -35.96 25.93
N SER A 7 4.67 -36.98 26.10
CA SER A 7 3.54 -36.98 27.02
C SER A 7 3.94 -37.51 28.39
N LEU A 8 3.11 -37.20 29.39
CA LEU A 8 3.20 -37.76 30.74
C LEU A 8 3.27 -39.30 30.70
N CYS A 9 4.15 -39.90 31.50
CA CYS A 9 4.43 -41.35 31.49
C CYS A 9 3.39 -42.18 32.23
N ASP A 10 2.63 -41.55 33.13
CA ASP A 10 1.48 -42.13 33.82
C ASP A 10 0.46 -41.04 34.16
N ASN A 11 -0.83 -41.33 34.04
CA ASN A 11 -1.89 -40.36 34.31
C ASN A 11 -2.06 -40.04 35.80
N TYR A 12 -1.42 -40.82 36.69
CA TYR A 12 -1.45 -40.60 38.13
C TYR A 12 -0.21 -39.84 38.58
N VAL A 13 -0.32 -38.50 38.59
CA VAL A 13 0.66 -37.60 39.19
C VAL A 13 0.47 -37.60 40.71
N ARG A 14 1.53 -37.93 41.45
CA ARG A 14 1.50 -38.01 42.91
C ARG A 14 1.99 -36.74 43.60
N THR A 15 3.03 -36.13 43.04
CA THR A 15 3.69 -34.92 43.57
C THR A 15 4.28 -34.10 42.40
N LEU A 16 4.41 -32.79 42.61
CA LEU A 16 4.95 -31.84 41.64
C LEU A 16 5.69 -30.73 42.39
N THR A 17 6.89 -30.39 41.93
CA THR A 17 7.73 -29.36 42.56
C THR A 17 8.34 -28.49 41.48
N GLU A 18 8.22 -27.17 41.63
CA GLU A 18 9.01 -26.20 40.87
C GLU A 18 10.30 -25.93 41.63
N THR A 19 11.41 -26.12 40.93
CA THR A 19 12.76 -25.87 41.43
C THR A 19 13.09 -24.37 41.37
N ARG A 20 14.08 -23.91 42.14
CA ARG A 20 14.53 -22.50 42.16
C ARG A 20 15.04 -22.01 40.80
N ASP A 21 15.50 -22.91 39.94
CA ASP A 21 15.88 -22.64 38.55
C ASP A 21 14.69 -22.67 37.57
N GLY A 22 13.45 -22.82 38.07
CA GLY A 22 12.21 -22.72 37.31
C GLY A 22 11.77 -24.00 36.60
N LYS A 23 12.48 -25.12 36.80
CA LYS A 23 12.09 -26.42 36.23
C LYS A 23 10.98 -27.06 37.04
N ILE A 24 9.99 -27.63 36.36
CA ILE A 24 8.92 -28.39 37.00
C ILE A 24 9.28 -29.88 36.95
N LEU A 25 9.43 -30.49 38.12
CA LEU A 25 9.58 -31.93 38.28
C LEU A 25 8.24 -32.56 38.65
N VAL A 26 7.93 -33.69 38.01
CA VAL A 26 6.65 -34.39 38.16
C VAL A 26 6.90 -35.83 38.57
N GLY A 27 6.45 -36.17 39.77
CA GLY A 27 6.49 -37.53 40.31
C GLY A 27 5.22 -38.30 39.95
N THR A 28 5.37 -39.47 39.34
CA THR A 28 4.25 -40.34 38.95
C THR A 28 4.41 -41.76 39.50
N LEU A 29 3.39 -42.62 39.30
CA LEU A 29 3.49 -44.05 39.61
C LEU A 29 4.59 -44.79 38.83
N LYS A 30 5.01 -44.28 37.66
CA LYS A 30 5.97 -44.96 36.76
C LYS A 30 7.32 -44.27 36.66
N GLY A 31 7.58 -43.26 37.49
CA GLY A 31 8.87 -42.60 37.58
C GLY A 31 8.77 -41.08 37.65
N LEU A 32 9.93 -40.47 37.46
CA LEU A 32 10.15 -39.03 37.53
C LEU A 32 10.20 -38.44 36.11
N MET A 33 9.54 -37.31 35.93
CA MET A 33 9.58 -36.54 34.69
C MET A 33 9.93 -35.08 34.97
N GLU A 34 10.46 -34.42 33.95
CA GLU A 34 10.68 -32.97 33.91
C GLU A 34 9.79 -32.37 32.83
N TRP A 35 9.06 -31.32 33.17
CA TRP A 35 8.25 -30.55 32.24
C TRP A 35 9.04 -29.37 31.69
N ASP A 36 9.28 -29.39 30.38
CA ASP A 36 9.87 -28.27 29.65
C ASP A 36 8.75 -27.30 29.26
N ARG A 37 8.66 -26.18 30.00
CA ARG A 37 7.65 -25.13 29.78
C ARG A 37 7.72 -24.52 28.39
N ALA A 38 8.92 -24.35 27.82
CA ALA A 38 9.10 -23.70 26.54
C ALA A 38 8.65 -24.59 25.37
N ARG A 39 8.84 -25.90 25.48
CA ARG A 39 8.42 -26.88 24.47
C ARG A 39 7.02 -27.43 24.70
N GLU A 40 6.42 -27.15 25.86
CA GLU A 40 5.17 -27.76 26.32
C GLU A 40 5.22 -29.30 26.24
N SER A 41 6.33 -29.88 26.70
CA SER A 41 6.59 -31.31 26.61
C SER A 41 7.19 -31.90 27.88
N PHE A 42 6.86 -33.16 28.19
CA PHE A 42 7.48 -33.91 29.27
C PHE A 42 8.71 -34.68 28.78
N SER A 43 9.73 -34.75 29.63
CA SER A 43 10.93 -35.57 29.43
C SER A 43 11.08 -36.54 30.60
N TYR A 44 11.38 -37.80 30.29
CA TYR A 44 11.53 -38.84 31.31
C TYR A 44 12.94 -38.81 31.90
N ILE A 45 13.07 -38.74 33.23
CA ILE A 45 14.36 -38.81 33.91
C ILE A 45 14.65 -40.29 34.25
N PRO A 46 15.65 -40.94 33.62
CA PRO A 46 15.93 -42.35 33.85
C PRO A 46 16.61 -42.58 35.20
N ILE A 47 16.02 -43.44 36.03
CA ILE A 47 16.54 -43.80 37.34
C ILE A 47 17.16 -45.20 37.28
N TYR A 48 18.37 -45.33 37.82
CA TYR A 48 19.13 -46.58 37.83
C TYR A 48 19.46 -47.01 39.25
N VAL A 49 19.30 -48.30 39.53
CA VAL A 49 19.77 -48.94 40.76
C VAL A 49 20.63 -50.13 40.38
N LYS A 50 21.88 -50.16 40.86
CA LYS A 50 22.88 -51.21 40.57
C LYS A 50 23.03 -51.50 39.06
N GLY A 51 22.93 -50.48 38.21
CA GLY A 51 23.08 -50.60 36.74
C GLY A 51 21.80 -50.98 35.98
N THR A 52 20.70 -51.27 36.66
CA THR A 52 19.41 -51.59 36.06
C THR A 52 18.49 -50.38 36.10
N ARG A 53 17.85 -50.04 34.96
CA ARG A 53 16.83 -48.99 34.91
C ARG A 53 15.57 -49.45 35.64
N ILE A 54 15.08 -48.62 36.54
CA ILE A 54 13.85 -48.87 37.28
C ILE A 54 12.79 -47.81 36.96
N THR A 55 11.54 -48.13 37.25
CA THR A 55 10.38 -47.22 37.15
C THR A 55 9.75 -47.08 38.53
N PRO A 56 10.39 -46.34 39.45
CA PRO A 56 9.92 -46.26 40.84
C PRO A 56 8.63 -45.43 40.91
N HIS A 57 7.77 -45.78 41.87
CA HIS A 57 6.68 -44.89 42.26
C HIS A 57 7.28 -43.73 43.06
N VAL A 58 7.25 -42.53 42.49
CA VAL A 58 7.74 -41.31 43.14
C VAL A 58 6.65 -40.78 44.07
N SER A 59 6.95 -40.72 45.36
CA SER A 59 6.01 -40.31 46.40
C SER A 59 6.14 -38.82 46.74
N GLU A 60 7.37 -38.30 46.81
CA GLU A 60 7.67 -36.93 47.23
C GLU A 60 8.89 -36.36 46.49
N ILE A 61 8.89 -35.05 46.23
CA ILE A 61 10.03 -34.33 45.64
C ILE A 61 10.23 -33.03 46.42
N ILE A 62 11.42 -32.82 47.00
CA ILE A 62 11.76 -31.60 47.72
C ILE A 62 13.11 -31.05 47.26
N GLU A 63 13.19 -29.74 47.05
CA GLU A 63 14.46 -29.03 46.92
C GLU A 63 14.87 -28.49 48.28
N LEU A 64 16.04 -28.90 48.76
CA LEU A 64 16.59 -28.45 50.03
C LEU A 64 17.21 -27.06 49.91
N SER A 65 17.42 -26.41 51.05
CA SER A 65 18.02 -25.08 51.15
C SER A 65 19.39 -24.96 50.48
N ASN A 66 20.15 -26.05 50.44
CA ASN A 66 21.46 -26.17 49.80
C ASN A 66 21.41 -26.37 48.27
N GLY A 67 20.20 -26.46 47.68
CA GLY A 67 19.97 -26.67 46.24
C GLY A 67 19.96 -28.14 45.79
N ASP A 68 20.14 -29.11 46.71
CA ASP A 68 20.00 -30.53 46.38
C ASP A 68 18.51 -30.90 46.27
N ILE A 69 18.16 -31.67 45.24
CA ILE A 69 16.78 -32.14 45.05
C ILE A 69 16.69 -33.60 45.48
N TRP A 70 15.86 -33.88 46.47
CA TRP A 70 15.62 -35.22 46.99
C TRP A 70 14.30 -35.77 46.45
N VAL A 71 14.36 -37.01 45.98
CA VAL A 71 13.23 -37.73 45.41
C VAL A 71 12.97 -38.96 46.28
N GLY A 72 11.87 -38.92 47.02
CA GLY A 72 11.35 -40.03 47.79
C GLY A 72 10.61 -41.02 46.90
N THR A 73 10.82 -42.31 47.13
CA THR A 73 10.13 -43.36 46.38
C THR A 73 9.44 -44.35 47.31
N ALA A 74 8.36 -44.96 46.82
CA ALA A 74 7.73 -46.10 47.46
C ALA A 74 8.40 -47.39 46.97
N GLY A 75 9.37 -47.88 47.74
CA GLY A 75 10.00 -49.20 47.54
C GLY A 75 11.45 -49.18 47.04
N TYR A 76 12.05 -48.01 46.80
CA TYR A 76 13.46 -47.91 46.37
C TYR A 76 14.30 -46.90 47.19
N GLY A 77 13.74 -46.32 48.26
CA GLY A 77 14.43 -45.38 49.14
C GLY A 77 14.48 -43.95 48.58
N ILE A 78 15.55 -43.22 48.91
CA ILE A 78 15.72 -41.79 48.59
C ILE A 78 16.79 -41.62 47.52
N PHE A 79 16.51 -40.76 46.54
CA PHE A 79 17.45 -40.39 45.47
C PHE A 79 17.80 -38.92 45.55
N LEU A 80 19.05 -38.60 45.22
CA LEU A 80 19.54 -37.26 44.99
C LEU A 80 19.54 -37.00 43.48
N TYR A 81 18.79 -35.99 43.04
CA TYR A 81 18.80 -35.48 41.69
C TYR A 81 19.61 -34.17 41.65
N LYS A 82 20.59 -34.11 40.75
CA LYS A 82 21.37 -32.88 40.49
C LYS A 82 21.03 -32.35 39.10
N PRO A 83 20.35 -31.20 39.00
CA PRO A 83 19.93 -30.62 37.72
C PRO A 83 21.09 -30.42 36.74
N ASP A 84 22.22 -29.88 37.23
CA ASP A 84 23.37 -29.49 36.40
C ASP A 84 24.01 -30.66 35.64
N SER A 85 24.09 -31.83 36.28
CA SER A 85 24.66 -33.04 35.68
C SER A 85 23.59 -33.99 35.14
N SER A 86 22.31 -33.67 35.34
CA SER A 86 21.17 -34.57 35.12
C SER A 86 21.37 -35.96 35.75
N ALA A 87 22.21 -36.06 36.78
CA ALA A 87 22.54 -37.31 37.44
C ALA A 87 21.56 -37.53 38.58
N ILE A 88 20.99 -38.74 38.64
CA ILE A 88 20.18 -39.20 39.76
C ILE A 88 20.87 -40.39 40.42
N THR A 89 21.14 -40.27 41.72
CA THR A 89 21.89 -41.27 42.50
C THR A 89 21.13 -41.64 43.76
N ARG A 90 21.03 -42.94 44.05
CA ARG A 90 20.42 -43.43 45.30
C ARG A 90 21.32 -43.08 46.49
N LEU A 91 20.72 -42.57 47.56
CA LEU A 91 21.40 -42.29 48.83
C LEU A 91 21.32 -43.53 49.74
N ASP A 92 22.19 -44.50 49.50
CA ASP A 92 22.16 -45.79 50.22
C ASP A 92 22.34 -45.64 51.73
N MET A 93 23.35 -44.90 52.18
CA MET A 93 23.61 -44.66 53.61
C MET A 93 22.43 -44.00 54.33
N LEU A 94 21.72 -43.10 53.65
CA LEU A 94 20.55 -42.43 54.20
C LEU A 94 19.36 -43.37 54.24
N SER A 95 19.12 -44.11 53.16
CA SER A 95 18.02 -45.08 53.05
C SER A 95 18.16 -46.17 54.12
N ASP A 96 19.38 -46.64 54.37
CA ASP A 96 19.70 -47.59 55.43
C ASP A 96 19.50 -46.98 56.83
N ALA A 97 19.88 -45.71 57.03
CA ALA A 97 19.71 -45.02 58.31
C ALA A 97 18.23 -44.73 58.66
N VAL A 98 17.37 -44.56 57.65
CA VAL A 98 15.92 -44.39 57.81
C VAL A 98 15.23 -45.73 58.13
N GLY A 99 15.81 -46.86 57.69
CA GLY A 99 15.29 -48.20 58.00
C GLY A 99 14.04 -48.61 57.20
N SER A 100 13.62 -47.81 56.23
CA SER A 100 12.52 -48.14 55.32
C SER A 100 12.78 -47.61 53.91
N GLU A 101 12.43 -48.41 52.89
CA GLU A 101 12.48 -48.01 51.48
C GLU A 101 11.16 -47.37 51.00
N PHE A 102 10.12 -47.32 51.85
CA PHE A 102 8.81 -46.75 51.55
C PHE A 102 8.67 -45.34 52.13
N ILE A 103 9.17 -44.36 51.39
CA ILE A 103 9.18 -42.95 51.80
C ILE A 103 7.83 -42.33 51.45
N SER A 104 7.18 -41.67 52.40
CA SER A 104 5.85 -41.07 52.21
C SER A 104 5.89 -39.55 52.03
N CYS A 105 6.75 -38.85 52.78
CA CYS A 105 6.94 -37.41 52.72
C CYS A 105 8.35 -37.03 53.21
N ILE A 106 8.83 -35.85 52.80
CA ILE A 106 10.12 -35.28 53.18
C ILE A 106 9.92 -33.79 53.44
N TYR A 107 10.46 -33.28 54.54
CA TYR A 107 10.31 -31.87 54.94
C TYR A 107 11.61 -31.33 55.54
N GLU A 108 12.06 -30.15 55.14
CA GLU A 108 13.20 -29.47 55.75
C GLU A 108 12.72 -28.42 56.76
N ASP A 109 13.23 -28.49 57.99
CA ASP A 109 12.89 -27.51 59.03
C ASP A 109 13.81 -26.27 59.00
N SER A 110 13.43 -25.24 59.76
CA SER A 110 14.17 -23.97 59.90
C SER A 110 15.61 -24.11 60.41
N SER A 111 16.00 -25.27 60.94
CA SER A 111 17.36 -25.60 61.38
C SER A 111 18.15 -26.41 60.36
N HIS A 112 17.63 -26.55 59.13
CA HIS A 112 18.18 -27.37 58.04
C HIS A 112 18.28 -28.86 58.38
N ALA A 113 17.46 -29.34 59.32
CA ALA A 113 17.29 -30.77 59.55
C ALA A 113 16.17 -31.29 58.64
N VAL A 114 16.41 -32.44 58.00
CA VAL A 114 15.47 -33.05 57.07
C VAL A 114 14.69 -34.14 57.79
N TRP A 115 13.38 -33.98 57.85
CA TRP A 115 12.43 -34.94 58.37
C TRP A 115 11.91 -35.82 57.25
N ILE A 116 11.93 -37.13 57.46
CA ILE A 116 11.58 -38.15 56.48
C ILE A 116 10.47 -38.99 57.10
N GLY A 117 9.26 -38.91 56.55
CA GLY A 117 8.15 -39.79 56.91
C GLY A 117 8.20 -41.08 56.10
N THR A 118 7.80 -42.18 56.73
CA THR A 118 7.75 -43.51 56.10
C THR A 118 6.34 -44.10 56.19
N GLU A 119 6.02 -45.07 55.32
CA GLU A 119 4.73 -45.75 55.35
C GLU A 119 4.59 -46.78 56.49
N ASN A 120 5.70 -47.20 57.13
CA ASN A 120 5.70 -48.34 58.05
C ASN A 120 6.68 -48.26 59.22
N HIS A 121 7.53 -47.23 59.33
CA HIS A 121 8.56 -47.09 60.36
C HIS A 121 8.57 -45.68 60.99
N GLY A 122 7.45 -44.98 60.98
CA GLY A 122 7.33 -43.66 61.60
C GLY A 122 8.08 -42.56 60.83
N ALA A 123 8.74 -41.66 61.57
CA ALA A 123 9.49 -40.52 61.03
C ALA A 123 10.96 -40.54 61.45
N CYS A 124 11.86 -40.07 60.59
CA CYS A 124 13.28 -39.92 60.90
C CYS A 124 13.75 -38.50 60.67
N ARG A 125 14.47 -37.94 61.64
CA ARG A 125 15.16 -36.65 61.51
C ARG A 125 16.62 -36.88 61.13
N TYR A 126 17.04 -36.31 60.02
CA TYR A 126 18.39 -36.42 59.47
C TYR A 126 19.08 -35.06 59.41
N TYR A 127 20.38 -35.02 59.72
CA TYR A 127 21.22 -33.83 59.62
C TYR A 127 22.19 -33.96 58.43
N PRO A 128 21.96 -33.26 57.30
CA PRO A 128 22.82 -33.37 56.12
C PRO A 128 24.29 -33.07 56.38
N ALA A 129 24.60 -32.04 57.18
CA ALA A 129 25.97 -31.63 57.49
C ALA A 129 26.73 -32.64 58.37
N GLY A 130 26.02 -33.47 59.14
CA GLY A 130 26.62 -34.38 60.13
C GLY A 130 26.42 -35.87 59.86
N GLY A 131 25.59 -36.23 58.88
CA GLY A 131 25.29 -37.61 58.51
C GLY A 131 24.59 -38.44 59.60
N LYS A 132 24.03 -37.81 60.64
CA LYS A 132 23.34 -38.49 61.75
C LYS A 132 21.84 -38.48 61.52
N ALA A 133 21.19 -39.62 61.77
CA ALA A 133 19.73 -39.78 61.78
C ALA A 133 19.24 -40.17 63.19
N ARG A 134 18.07 -39.67 63.59
CA ARG A 134 17.28 -40.17 64.73
C ARG A 134 15.89 -40.52 64.21
N CYS A 135 15.48 -41.78 64.38
CA CYS A 135 14.17 -42.25 63.99
C CYS A 135 13.24 -42.35 65.21
N PHE A 136 11.96 -42.09 64.95
CA PHE A 136 10.85 -42.06 65.89
C PHE A 136 9.81 -43.05 65.35
N SER A 137 9.42 -44.04 66.15
CA SER A 137 8.41 -45.04 65.80
C SER A 137 7.49 -45.29 67.00
N ALA A 138 6.40 -46.03 66.81
CA ALA A 138 5.51 -46.41 67.90
C ALA A 138 6.29 -47.18 69.01
N PRO A 139 6.07 -46.88 70.30
CA PRO A 139 5.04 -46.00 70.85
C PRO A 139 5.48 -44.54 71.10
N GLU A 140 6.68 -44.11 70.67
CA GLU A 140 7.12 -42.71 70.82
C GLU A 140 6.27 -41.77 69.93
N LEU A 141 5.91 -42.25 68.73
CA LEU A 141 4.84 -41.68 67.90
C LEU A 141 3.52 -42.42 68.16
N ALA A 142 2.40 -41.74 67.93
CA ALA A 142 1.07 -42.34 68.08
C ALA A 142 0.75 -43.37 66.98
N GLY A 143 1.43 -43.30 65.84
CA GLY A 143 1.28 -44.19 64.68
C GLY A 143 2.54 -44.18 63.80
N ASP A 144 2.69 -45.22 62.98
CA ASP A 144 3.89 -45.42 62.15
C ASP A 144 3.67 -45.02 60.68
N LYS A 145 2.43 -44.75 60.27
CA LYS A 145 2.08 -44.38 58.88
C LYS A 145 2.08 -42.87 58.71
N VAL A 146 3.27 -42.27 58.73
CA VAL A 146 3.45 -40.82 58.58
C VAL A 146 3.10 -40.41 57.16
N THR A 147 2.34 -39.33 57.00
CA THR A 147 1.88 -38.84 55.69
C THR A 147 2.29 -37.41 55.39
N SER A 148 2.48 -36.59 56.42
CA SER A 148 2.81 -35.18 56.25
C SER A 148 3.54 -34.67 57.49
N ILE A 149 4.48 -33.75 57.29
CA ILE A 149 5.27 -33.11 58.34
C ILE A 149 5.26 -31.61 58.08
N LEU A 150 5.11 -30.81 59.14
CA LEU A 150 5.07 -29.36 59.04
C LEU A 150 5.71 -28.72 60.28
N GLU A 151 6.49 -27.67 60.11
CA GLU A 151 6.97 -26.86 61.23
C GLU A 151 5.92 -25.83 61.66
N GLY A 152 5.63 -25.85 62.97
CA GLY A 152 4.76 -24.94 63.67
C GLY A 152 5.47 -23.74 64.29
N ASN A 153 4.73 -23.00 65.12
CA ASN A 153 5.27 -21.87 65.87
C ASN A 153 6.34 -22.33 66.87
N ALA A 154 7.31 -21.44 67.14
CA ALA A 154 8.43 -21.69 68.05
C ALA A 154 9.29 -22.94 67.71
N GLY A 155 9.24 -23.42 66.46
CA GLY A 155 10.03 -24.54 65.97
C GLY A 155 9.51 -25.92 66.39
N ALA A 156 8.27 -26.03 66.87
CA ALA A 156 7.62 -27.33 67.07
C ALA A 156 7.37 -28.02 65.72
N ILE A 157 7.50 -29.34 65.65
CA ILE A 157 7.26 -30.11 64.42
C ILE A 157 5.97 -30.91 64.58
N PHE A 158 5.00 -30.68 63.70
CA PHE A 158 3.79 -31.48 63.61
C PHE A 158 4.01 -32.64 62.62
N ILE A 159 3.69 -33.85 63.06
CA ILE A 159 3.83 -35.10 62.30
C ILE A 159 2.42 -35.69 62.17
N GLY A 160 1.86 -35.64 60.98
CA GLY A 160 0.56 -36.21 60.64
C GLY A 160 0.71 -37.67 60.23
N SER A 161 -0.17 -38.53 60.76
CA SER A 161 -0.21 -39.96 60.46
C SER A 161 -1.63 -40.44 60.17
N LEU A 162 -1.76 -41.48 59.36
CA LEU A 162 -3.05 -42.09 59.02
C LEU A 162 -3.64 -42.90 60.18
N ASP A 163 -2.78 -43.51 60.99
CA ASP A 163 -3.12 -44.44 62.07
C ASP A 163 -2.94 -43.84 63.48
N GLY A 164 -2.19 -42.74 63.62
CA GLY A 164 -1.84 -42.14 64.90
C GLY A 164 -2.43 -40.75 65.18
N GLY A 165 -2.95 -40.03 64.18
CA GLY A 165 -3.35 -38.63 64.35
C GLY A 165 -2.21 -37.66 64.10
N VAL A 166 -2.16 -36.55 64.87
CA VAL A 166 -1.08 -35.58 64.79
C VAL A 166 -0.23 -35.64 66.05
N ASP A 167 1.05 -35.88 65.87
CA ASP A 167 2.06 -35.79 66.92
C ASP A 167 2.78 -34.45 66.83
N ARG A 168 3.07 -33.84 67.98
CA ARG A 168 3.87 -32.62 68.09
C ARG A 168 5.19 -32.96 68.76
N TYR A 169 6.29 -32.70 68.07
CA TYR A 169 7.65 -32.80 68.59
C TYR A 169 8.19 -31.41 68.94
N ASP A 170 8.56 -31.20 70.19
CA ASP A 170 9.19 -29.96 70.64
C ASP A 170 10.73 -30.08 70.55
N LYS A 171 11.37 -29.21 69.76
CA LYS A 171 12.83 -29.19 69.57
C LYS A 171 13.58 -28.91 70.87
N GLY A 172 13.04 -28.04 71.74
CA GLY A 172 13.69 -27.57 72.96
C GLY A 172 13.74 -28.65 74.05
N SER A 173 12.61 -29.33 74.29
CA SER A 173 12.53 -30.41 75.29
C SER A 173 12.83 -31.81 74.71
N SER A 174 12.85 -31.95 73.38
CA SER A 174 12.96 -33.24 72.69
C SER A 174 11.86 -34.25 73.07
N THR A 175 10.67 -33.77 73.44
CA THR A 175 9.50 -34.58 73.81
C THR A 175 8.47 -34.61 72.70
N VAL A 176 7.80 -35.76 72.53
CA VAL A 176 6.64 -35.92 71.65
C VAL A 176 5.37 -35.85 72.48
N SER A 177 4.37 -35.09 72.01
CA SER A 177 3.02 -35.02 72.57
C SER A 177 1.99 -35.36 71.50
N HIS A 178 0.98 -36.16 71.84
CA HIS A 178 -0.05 -36.61 70.90
C HIS A 178 -1.27 -35.67 70.95
N LEU A 179 -1.67 -35.12 69.82
CA LEU A 179 -2.83 -34.24 69.69
C LEU A 179 -4.07 -35.07 69.34
N SER A 180 -5.21 -34.74 69.95
CA SER A 180 -6.49 -35.39 69.66
C SER A 180 -7.57 -34.34 69.40
N CYS A 181 -8.61 -34.74 68.66
CA CYS A 181 -9.81 -33.94 68.44
C CYS A 181 -10.93 -34.55 69.28
N GLN A 182 -11.40 -33.84 70.31
CA GLN A 182 -12.45 -34.34 71.22
C GLN A 182 -12.15 -35.74 71.83
N GLY A 183 -10.87 -36.08 72.02
CA GLY A 183 -10.42 -37.38 72.51
C GLY A 183 -10.27 -38.48 71.45
N GLU A 184 -10.66 -38.23 70.20
CA GLU A 184 -10.45 -39.15 69.07
C GLU A 184 -9.19 -38.79 68.26
N ARG A 185 -8.55 -39.82 67.68
CA ARG A 185 -7.41 -39.68 66.75
C ARG A 185 -7.95 -39.67 65.33
N LEU A 186 -7.75 -38.57 64.63
CA LEU A 186 -8.21 -38.40 63.24
C LEU A 186 -7.17 -38.95 62.27
N SER A 187 -7.58 -39.62 61.19
CA SER A 187 -6.66 -40.01 60.12
C SER A 187 -6.24 -38.76 59.32
N VAL A 188 -4.97 -38.36 59.45
CA VAL A 188 -4.43 -37.16 58.80
C VAL A 188 -3.66 -37.52 57.54
N LYS A 189 -3.93 -36.78 56.46
CA LYS A 189 -3.31 -36.99 55.15
C LYS A 189 -2.37 -35.86 54.74
N SER A 190 -2.70 -34.62 55.12
CA SER A 190 -1.91 -33.44 54.79
C SER A 190 -1.95 -32.42 55.92
N LEU A 191 -0.86 -31.66 56.08
CA LEU A 191 -0.73 -30.53 56.97
C LEU A 191 -0.37 -29.30 56.15
N ALA A 192 -0.95 -28.13 56.46
CA ALA A 192 -0.58 -26.87 55.82
C ALA A 192 -0.73 -25.70 56.79
N ALA A 193 0.05 -24.65 56.56
CA ALA A 193 -0.11 -23.36 57.23
C ALA A 193 -0.91 -22.42 56.31
N TYR A 194 -1.89 -21.72 56.87
CA TYR A 194 -2.71 -20.72 56.17
C TYR A 194 -3.10 -19.61 57.14
N ASP A 195 -2.98 -18.35 56.72
CA ASP A 195 -3.33 -17.17 57.54
C ASP A 195 -2.69 -17.17 58.95
N LYS A 196 -1.41 -17.58 59.05
CA LYS A 196 -0.62 -17.74 60.29
C LYS A 196 -1.13 -18.83 61.26
N GLU A 197 -2.14 -19.58 60.87
CA GLU A 197 -2.70 -20.73 61.57
C GLU A 197 -2.31 -22.04 60.87
N PHE A 198 -2.45 -23.16 61.57
CA PHE A 198 -2.11 -24.48 61.05
C PHE A 198 -3.37 -25.32 60.87
N TYR A 199 -3.39 -26.15 59.83
CA TYR A 199 -4.55 -26.97 59.48
C TYR A 199 -4.15 -28.41 59.14
N ALA A 200 -5.02 -29.35 59.55
CA ALA A 200 -4.95 -30.76 59.20
C ALA A 200 -6.03 -31.12 58.19
N GLY A 201 -5.61 -31.65 57.04
CA GLY A 201 -6.47 -32.29 56.06
C GLY A 201 -6.65 -33.76 56.40
N THR A 202 -7.89 -34.18 56.62
CA THR A 202 -8.21 -35.52 57.13
C THR A 202 -8.80 -36.42 56.05
N GLU A 203 -8.76 -37.74 56.30
CA GLU A 203 -9.38 -38.75 55.44
C GLU A 203 -10.86 -38.99 55.79
N GLY A 204 -11.67 -37.92 55.80
CA GLY A 204 -13.13 -38.03 55.93
C GLY A 204 -13.81 -36.91 56.71
N TYR A 205 -13.07 -36.19 57.56
CA TYR A 205 -13.58 -35.11 58.39
C TYR A 205 -13.19 -33.72 57.85
N GLY A 206 -12.90 -33.62 56.54
CA GLY A 206 -12.51 -32.35 55.91
C GLY A 206 -11.24 -31.74 56.52
N VAL A 207 -11.23 -30.41 56.61
CA VAL A 207 -10.16 -29.62 57.23
C VAL A 207 -10.45 -29.41 58.73
N ARG A 208 -9.42 -29.48 59.56
CA ARG A 208 -9.44 -29.18 61.00
C ARG A 208 -8.33 -28.21 61.37
N GLN A 209 -8.58 -27.34 62.36
CA GLN A 209 -7.58 -26.39 62.84
C GLN A 209 -6.66 -27.06 63.85
N LEU A 210 -5.36 -26.80 63.74
CA LEU A 210 -4.34 -27.28 64.66
C LEU A 210 -3.94 -26.16 65.60
N SER A 211 -4.06 -26.43 66.90
CA SER A 211 -3.44 -25.61 67.94
C SER A 211 -2.26 -26.36 68.56
N ASP A 212 -1.45 -25.68 69.37
CA ASP A 212 -0.26 -26.27 70.00
C ASP A 212 -0.57 -27.44 70.96
N THR A 213 -1.83 -27.58 71.39
CA THR A 213 -2.27 -28.55 72.40
C THR A 213 -3.37 -29.49 71.94
N GLU A 214 -4.20 -29.10 70.97
CA GLU A 214 -5.33 -29.90 70.51
C GLU A 214 -5.71 -29.63 69.04
N ILE A 215 -6.48 -30.54 68.46
CA ILE A 215 -7.11 -30.36 67.15
C ILE A 215 -8.53 -29.84 67.37
N LYS A 216 -8.87 -28.71 66.75
CA LYS A 216 -10.18 -28.06 66.86
C LYS A 216 -10.95 -28.14 65.56
N ASP A 217 -12.28 -28.09 65.67
CA ASP A 217 -13.11 -27.81 64.52
C ASP A 217 -12.81 -26.42 63.98
N VAL A 218 -12.96 -26.25 62.66
CA VAL A 218 -12.75 -24.95 62.02
C VAL A 218 -13.75 -23.93 62.60
N PRO A 219 -13.30 -22.72 62.98
CA PRO A 219 -14.18 -21.71 63.55
C PRO A 219 -15.37 -21.40 62.63
N VAL A 220 -16.54 -21.25 63.24
CA VAL A 220 -17.75 -20.81 62.55
C VAL A 220 -17.51 -19.43 61.92
N GLY A 221 -17.73 -19.30 60.62
CA GLY A 221 -17.44 -18.07 59.85
C GLY A 221 -16.05 -18.00 59.22
N SER A 222 -15.20 -19.01 59.42
CA SER A 222 -13.96 -19.15 58.63
C SER A 222 -14.28 -19.44 57.17
N ALA A 223 -13.44 -18.98 56.25
CA ALA A 223 -13.55 -19.32 54.82
C ALA A 223 -13.48 -20.85 54.57
N LEU A 224 -12.91 -21.59 55.52
CA LEU A 224 -12.81 -23.06 55.52
C LEU A 224 -14.06 -23.78 56.04
N SER A 225 -15.09 -23.07 56.50
CA SER A 225 -16.27 -23.69 57.12
C SER A 225 -17.07 -24.58 56.16
N GLY A 226 -16.99 -24.33 54.85
CA GLY A 226 -17.56 -25.17 53.80
C GLY A 226 -16.76 -26.45 53.51
N CYS A 227 -15.56 -26.58 54.06
CA CYS A 227 -14.62 -27.68 53.84
C CYS A 227 -14.48 -28.61 55.06
N THR A 228 -15.49 -28.65 55.92
CA THR A 228 -15.50 -29.43 57.17
C THR A 228 -15.91 -30.89 56.99
N ASP A 229 -16.33 -31.28 55.77
CA ASP A 229 -16.67 -32.63 55.35
C ASP A 229 -15.86 -33.03 54.09
N GLY A 230 -15.44 -34.28 54.02
CA GLY A 230 -14.76 -34.86 52.86
C GLY A 230 -13.32 -35.29 53.11
N LYS A 231 -12.67 -35.76 52.04
CA LYS A 231 -11.32 -36.31 52.06
C LYS A 231 -10.34 -35.31 51.46
N ILE A 232 -9.49 -34.71 52.29
CA ILE A 232 -8.51 -33.72 51.87
C ILE A 232 -7.16 -34.42 51.68
N HIS A 233 -6.74 -34.59 50.43
CA HIS A 233 -5.51 -35.31 50.10
C HIS A 233 -4.27 -34.45 50.19
N GLN A 234 -4.38 -33.18 49.80
CA GLN A 234 -3.27 -32.24 49.80
C GLN A 234 -3.78 -30.82 50.00
N MET A 235 -2.98 -30.03 50.69
CA MET A 235 -3.22 -28.61 50.89
C MET A 235 -1.92 -27.87 50.58
N MET A 236 -2.02 -26.74 49.90
CA MET A 236 -0.87 -25.89 49.62
C MET A 236 -1.30 -24.43 49.57
N THR A 237 -0.41 -23.54 49.95
CA THR A 237 -0.61 -22.09 49.81
C THR A 237 0.16 -21.58 48.60
N ASP A 238 -0.47 -20.73 47.80
CA ASP A 238 0.23 -20.06 46.70
C ASP A 238 0.95 -18.79 47.18
N ARG A 239 1.70 -18.15 46.27
CA ARG A 239 2.43 -16.91 46.53
C ARG A 239 1.55 -15.72 46.93
N ASP A 240 0.27 -15.76 46.54
CA ASP A 240 -0.70 -14.71 46.84
C ASP A 240 -1.40 -14.95 48.19
N GLY A 241 -1.03 -16.04 48.87
CA GLY A 241 -1.64 -16.43 50.14
C GLY A 241 -2.98 -17.15 49.99
N ASN A 242 -3.37 -17.59 48.80
CA ASN A 242 -4.57 -18.42 48.62
C ASN A 242 -4.27 -19.86 49.02
N LEU A 243 -5.25 -20.53 49.63
CA LEU A 243 -5.16 -21.93 50.02
C LEU A 243 -5.85 -22.82 48.97
N TRP A 244 -5.09 -23.76 48.44
CA TRP A 244 -5.55 -24.77 47.49
C TRP A 244 -5.76 -26.10 48.20
N LEU A 245 -6.97 -26.64 48.07
CA LEU A 245 -7.40 -27.91 48.66
C LEU A 245 -7.65 -28.94 47.56
N ALA A 246 -6.86 -30.01 47.55
CA ALA A 246 -7.11 -31.17 46.72
C ALA A 246 -8.08 -32.12 47.44
N MET A 247 -9.33 -32.14 47.00
CA MET A 247 -10.41 -32.94 47.57
C MET A 247 -10.64 -34.21 46.75
N PHE A 248 -10.47 -35.37 47.36
CA PHE A 248 -10.70 -36.64 46.67
C PHE A 248 -12.15 -36.74 46.21
N GLN A 249 -12.36 -37.06 44.92
CA GLN A 249 -13.66 -37.09 44.22
C GLN A 249 -14.40 -35.76 44.04
N ARG A 250 -13.97 -34.66 44.69
CA ARG A 250 -14.57 -33.32 44.53
C ARG A 250 -13.69 -32.32 43.76
N GLY A 251 -12.51 -32.75 43.31
CA GLY A 251 -11.61 -31.91 42.50
C GLY A 251 -10.75 -30.99 43.36
N VAL A 252 -10.58 -29.75 42.93
CA VAL A 252 -9.77 -28.74 43.62
C VAL A 252 -10.67 -27.60 44.07
N ALA A 253 -10.52 -27.17 45.32
CA ALA A 253 -11.08 -25.91 45.81
C ALA A 253 -9.96 -24.93 46.08
N MET A 254 -10.21 -23.65 45.80
CA MET A 254 -9.32 -22.55 46.14
C MET A 254 -10.06 -21.63 47.09
N ILE A 255 -9.40 -21.28 48.18
CA ILE A 255 -9.86 -20.32 49.17
C ILE A 255 -8.95 -19.11 49.05
N ALA A 256 -9.53 -18.00 48.60
CA ALA A 256 -8.78 -16.77 48.42
C ALA A 256 -8.18 -16.33 49.76
N GLY A 257 -6.93 -15.89 49.73
CA GLY A 257 -6.27 -15.31 50.89
C GLY A 257 -7.06 -14.10 51.39
N ARG A 258 -7.20 -13.95 52.71
CA ARG A 258 -7.85 -12.78 53.31
C ARG A 258 -6.97 -11.54 53.12
N ARG A 259 -7.19 -10.82 52.01
CA ARG A 259 -6.50 -9.55 51.75
C ARG A 259 -7.05 -8.42 52.61
N PHE A 260 -8.37 -8.41 52.79
CA PHE A 260 -9.08 -7.41 53.56
C PHE A 260 -9.77 -8.08 54.74
N ASN A 261 -9.54 -7.54 55.94
CA ASN A 261 -10.07 -8.08 57.19
C ASN A 261 -11.51 -7.58 57.43
N PHE A 262 -12.42 -7.91 56.51
CA PHE A 262 -13.84 -7.69 56.72
C PHE A 262 -14.42 -8.85 57.54
N GLU A 263 -15.06 -8.52 58.65
CA GLU A 263 -15.80 -9.46 59.47
C GLU A 263 -17.26 -9.51 59.02
N TYR A 264 -17.86 -10.70 59.11
CA TYR A 264 -19.22 -10.94 58.63
C TYR A 264 -20.08 -11.69 59.64
N CYS A 265 -21.28 -11.16 59.86
CA CYS A 265 -22.31 -11.76 60.68
C CYS A 265 -23.64 -11.82 59.91
N GLY A 266 -24.15 -13.02 59.62
CA GLY A 266 -25.46 -13.18 58.98
C GLY A 266 -25.76 -14.55 58.38
N ARG A 267 -26.68 -14.56 57.40
CA ARG A 267 -27.28 -15.74 56.76
C ARG A 267 -26.30 -16.80 56.27
N ASN A 268 -25.16 -16.39 55.73
CA ASN A 268 -24.17 -17.30 55.14
C ASN A 268 -23.16 -17.84 56.17
N ASN A 269 -23.25 -17.43 57.43
CA ASN A 269 -22.39 -17.90 58.50
C ASN A 269 -23.00 -19.18 59.15
N PRO A 270 -22.28 -20.32 59.24
CA PRO A 270 -22.76 -21.58 59.82
C PRO A 270 -22.93 -21.50 61.35
N GLY A 271 -23.93 -20.74 61.78
CA GLY A 271 -24.21 -20.38 63.17
C GLY A 271 -25.07 -19.13 63.31
N ASN A 272 -25.41 -18.48 62.18
CA ASN A 272 -26.16 -17.24 62.01
C ASN A 272 -26.77 -16.72 63.33
N PRO A 273 -26.08 -15.80 64.02
CA PRO A 273 -26.54 -15.29 65.31
C PRO A 273 -27.74 -14.35 65.15
N ILE A 274 -27.99 -13.86 63.94
CA ILE A 274 -29.13 -13.03 63.57
C ILE A 274 -30.15 -13.84 62.75
N GLY A 275 -31.28 -13.22 62.44
CA GLY A 275 -32.32 -13.82 61.60
C GLY A 275 -31.93 -13.99 60.14
N ASN A 276 -32.88 -14.47 59.32
CA ASN A 276 -32.73 -14.49 57.85
C ASN A 276 -33.25 -13.21 57.18
N GLY A 277 -33.83 -12.29 57.96
CA GLY A 277 -34.36 -11.03 57.45
C GLY A 277 -33.26 -10.03 57.09
N CYS A 278 -33.58 -9.11 56.17
CA CYS A 278 -32.69 -8.01 55.79
C CYS A 278 -32.36 -7.14 57.00
N VAL A 279 -31.11 -6.71 57.16
CA VAL A 279 -30.72 -5.80 58.24
C VAL A 279 -31.21 -4.39 57.90
N MET A 280 -31.99 -3.81 58.81
CA MET A 280 -32.66 -2.52 58.63
C MET A 280 -32.07 -1.40 59.48
N ALA A 281 -31.45 -1.74 60.61
CA ALA A 281 -30.79 -0.79 61.49
C ALA A 281 -29.65 -1.47 62.24
N VAL A 282 -28.58 -0.72 62.48
CA VAL A 282 -27.44 -1.16 63.29
C VAL A 282 -27.10 -0.05 64.28
N PHE A 283 -26.83 -0.42 65.53
CA PHE A 283 -26.49 0.52 66.60
C PHE A 283 -25.52 -0.13 67.59
N SER A 284 -24.46 0.59 67.97
CA SER A 284 -23.51 0.13 68.99
C SER A 284 -23.75 0.85 70.33
N ASP A 285 -23.64 0.12 71.44
CA ASP A 285 -23.75 0.68 72.78
C ASP A 285 -22.40 0.85 73.51
N GLU A 286 -22.43 1.35 74.75
CA GLU A 286 -21.23 1.60 75.57
C GLU A 286 -20.47 0.34 75.99
N ASN A 287 -21.12 -0.82 75.98
CA ASN A 287 -20.48 -2.10 76.27
C ASN A 287 -19.91 -2.72 74.99
N HIS A 288 -19.91 -1.97 73.88
CA HIS A 288 -19.56 -2.43 72.54
C HIS A 288 -20.46 -3.57 72.06
N HIS A 289 -21.68 -3.70 72.62
CA HIS A 289 -22.66 -4.64 72.09
C HIS A 289 -23.30 -4.05 70.83
N LEU A 290 -23.47 -4.90 69.83
CA LEU A 290 -24.08 -4.55 68.56
C LEU A 290 -25.57 -4.89 68.58
N TRP A 291 -26.41 -3.89 68.38
CA TRP A 291 -27.84 -4.02 68.25
C TRP A 291 -28.21 -4.03 66.76
N VAL A 292 -28.74 -5.15 66.28
CA VAL A 292 -29.06 -5.38 64.87
C VAL A 292 -30.56 -5.61 64.72
N SER A 293 -31.24 -4.78 63.93
CA SER A 293 -32.63 -5.04 63.58
C SER A 293 -32.74 -5.73 62.22
N CYS A 294 -33.50 -6.82 62.19
CA CYS A 294 -33.83 -7.52 60.95
C CYS A 294 -35.31 -7.31 60.62
N ASP A 295 -35.62 -7.18 59.33
CA ASP A 295 -36.99 -6.99 58.86
C ASP A 295 -37.91 -8.13 59.32
N ASN A 296 -39.00 -7.77 60.01
CA ASN A 296 -39.99 -8.67 60.59
C ASN A 296 -39.49 -9.73 61.59
N ASP A 297 -38.22 -9.68 62.02
CA ASP A 297 -37.64 -10.62 63.00
C ASP A 297 -37.38 -9.99 64.38
N GLY A 298 -37.33 -8.65 64.44
CA GLY A 298 -37.14 -7.88 65.66
C GLY A 298 -35.71 -7.40 65.83
N LEU A 299 -35.21 -7.42 67.07
CA LEU A 299 -33.95 -6.81 67.47
C LEU A 299 -33.03 -7.84 68.14
N TYR A 300 -31.81 -7.96 67.64
CA TYR A 300 -30.75 -8.82 68.19
C TYR A 300 -29.72 -7.97 68.92
N GLU A 301 -29.27 -8.45 70.07
CA GLU A 301 -28.12 -7.92 70.81
C GLU A 301 -26.97 -8.94 70.68
N LEU A 302 -25.85 -8.51 70.12
CA LEU A 302 -24.67 -9.32 69.88
C LEU A 302 -23.50 -8.77 70.70
N ASP A 303 -22.61 -9.65 71.17
CA ASP A 303 -21.35 -9.24 71.78
C ASP A 303 -20.27 -8.92 70.72
N GLU A 304 -19.07 -8.60 71.18
CA GLU A 304 -17.92 -8.27 70.33
C GLU A 304 -17.52 -9.40 69.36
N ASN A 305 -17.86 -10.66 69.68
CA ASN A 305 -17.56 -11.83 68.84
C ASN A 305 -18.75 -12.24 67.96
N PHE A 306 -19.74 -11.35 67.77
CA PHE A 306 -21.01 -11.63 67.11
C PHE A 306 -21.82 -12.78 67.74
N SER A 307 -21.55 -13.16 68.98
CA SER A 307 -22.36 -14.15 69.67
C SER A 307 -23.65 -13.51 70.18
N ARG A 308 -24.78 -14.20 69.98
CA ARG A 308 -26.10 -13.67 70.36
C ARG A 308 -26.26 -13.65 71.88
N VAL A 309 -26.33 -12.44 72.44
CA VAL A 309 -26.62 -12.19 73.85
C VAL A 309 -28.13 -12.24 74.10
N ARG A 310 -28.93 -11.58 73.24
CA ARG A 310 -30.38 -11.46 73.39
C ARG A 310 -31.08 -11.36 72.04
N HIS A 311 -32.32 -11.86 71.97
CA HIS A 311 -33.24 -11.61 70.87
C HIS A 311 -34.56 -11.08 71.42
N ILE A 312 -35.01 -9.95 70.90
CA ILE A 312 -36.27 -9.29 71.26
C ILE A 312 -37.18 -9.36 70.03
N PRO A 313 -38.09 -10.35 69.96
CA PRO A 313 -39.00 -10.48 68.83
C PRO A 313 -39.97 -9.30 68.77
N SER A 314 -40.16 -8.75 67.57
CA SER A 314 -41.08 -7.65 67.30
C SER A 314 -41.73 -7.84 65.94
N SER A 315 -43.04 -7.62 65.84
CA SER A 315 -43.74 -7.57 64.55
C SER A 315 -43.53 -6.27 63.79
N SER A 316 -42.99 -5.24 64.43
CA SER A 316 -42.61 -3.98 63.78
C SER A 316 -41.09 -3.88 63.71
N THR A 317 -40.59 -3.74 62.49
CA THR A 317 -39.18 -3.50 62.17
C THR A 317 -38.68 -2.19 62.78
N VAL A 318 -37.51 -2.23 63.41
CA VAL A 318 -36.80 -1.05 63.93
C VAL A 318 -35.94 -0.50 62.79
N LEU A 319 -36.07 0.79 62.50
CA LEU A 319 -35.39 1.48 61.39
C LEU A 319 -34.23 2.36 61.86
N CYS A 320 -34.27 2.82 63.11
CA CYS A 320 -33.23 3.65 63.69
C CYS A 320 -33.27 3.50 65.22
N MET A 321 -32.10 3.50 65.86
CA MET A 321 -31.99 3.55 67.30
C MET A 321 -31.18 4.77 67.72
N LEU A 322 -31.58 5.39 68.82
CA LEU A 322 -30.90 6.51 69.41
C LEU A 322 -30.82 6.31 70.91
N ARG A 323 -29.66 6.63 71.48
CA ARG A 323 -29.53 6.81 72.91
C ARG A 323 -29.47 8.29 73.23
N ASP A 324 -30.37 8.76 74.08
CA ASP A 324 -30.42 10.17 74.47
C ASP A 324 -29.38 10.52 75.54
N SER A 325 -29.22 11.82 75.79
CA SER A 325 -28.32 12.42 76.78
C SER A 325 -28.57 11.95 78.21
N ARG A 326 -29.73 11.34 78.48
CA ARG A 326 -30.13 10.77 79.77
C ARG A 326 -29.99 9.25 79.81
N ARG A 327 -29.28 8.65 78.85
CA ARG A 327 -29.03 7.21 78.70
C ARG A 327 -30.28 6.38 78.48
N ARG A 328 -31.39 6.96 78.01
CA ARG A 328 -32.57 6.19 77.57
C ARG A 328 -32.39 5.75 76.12
N ARG A 329 -32.78 4.51 75.83
CA ARG A 329 -32.77 3.94 74.48
C ARG A 329 -34.12 4.13 73.81
N TRP A 330 -34.08 4.72 72.63
CA TRP A 330 -35.22 4.98 71.77
C TRP A 330 -35.05 4.20 70.47
N ALA A 331 -36.13 3.62 69.99
CA ALA A 331 -36.21 2.91 68.73
C ALA A 331 -37.33 3.51 67.88
N ALA A 332 -36.98 3.91 66.66
CA ALA A 332 -37.90 4.31 65.61
C ALA A 332 -38.33 3.06 64.86
N THR A 333 -39.63 2.89 64.67
CA THR A 333 -40.19 1.68 64.06
C THR A 333 -41.08 2.00 62.87
N PHE A 334 -41.19 1.03 61.96
CA PHE A 334 -41.96 1.21 60.73
C PHE A 334 -43.48 1.32 60.98
N ASN A 335 -44.06 0.56 61.93
CA ASN A 335 -45.50 0.55 62.19
C ASN A 335 -45.89 0.86 63.65
N SER A 336 -44.99 0.70 64.62
CA SER A 336 -45.28 0.92 66.05
C SER A 336 -44.96 2.34 66.54
N GLY A 337 -44.46 3.23 65.68
CA GLY A 337 -44.07 4.58 66.06
C GLY A 337 -42.75 4.65 66.81
N LEU A 338 -42.70 5.52 67.82
CA LEU A 338 -41.55 5.68 68.72
C LEU A 338 -41.68 4.71 69.89
N VAL A 339 -40.63 3.94 70.15
CA VAL A 339 -40.58 2.94 71.21
C VAL A 339 -39.41 3.25 72.15
N ARG A 340 -39.62 3.14 73.46
CA ARG A 340 -38.55 3.19 74.47
C ARG A 340 -38.18 1.78 74.89
N ILE A 341 -36.89 1.47 74.91
CA ILE A 341 -36.36 0.17 75.34
C ILE A 341 -35.81 0.31 76.76
N ASP A 342 -36.26 -0.54 77.69
CA ASP A 342 -35.68 -0.63 79.03
C ASP A 342 -34.53 -1.63 79.12
N ASP A 343 -33.90 -1.71 80.29
CA ASP A 343 -32.73 -2.58 80.53
C ASP A 343 -33.07 -4.08 80.47
N SER A 344 -34.34 -4.43 80.70
CA SER A 344 -34.84 -5.79 80.51
C SER A 344 -35.07 -6.15 79.03
N GLY A 345 -34.94 -5.19 78.11
CA GLY A 345 -35.22 -5.38 76.69
C GLY A 345 -36.71 -5.28 76.34
N ARG A 346 -37.54 -4.74 77.23
CA ARG A 346 -38.96 -4.52 76.95
C ARG A 346 -39.14 -3.26 76.13
N MET A 347 -39.83 -3.41 75.00
CA MET A 347 -40.23 -2.33 74.11
C MET A 347 -41.54 -1.67 74.60
N MET A 348 -41.47 -0.42 75.03
CA MET A 348 -42.61 0.39 75.48
C MET A 348 -42.97 1.44 74.43
N PRO A 349 -44.06 1.28 73.66
CA PRO A 349 -44.46 2.26 72.65
C PRO A 349 -44.94 3.57 73.30
N VAL A 350 -44.57 4.70 72.71
CA VAL A 350 -45.10 6.02 73.07
C VAL A 350 -46.45 6.21 72.38
N SER A 351 -47.54 6.14 73.16
CA SER A 351 -48.91 6.09 72.64
C SER A 351 -49.26 7.23 71.67
N ARG A 352 -48.65 8.42 71.83
CA ARG A 352 -48.87 9.58 70.94
C ARG A 352 -48.46 9.34 69.49
N PHE A 353 -47.47 8.48 69.27
CA PHE A 353 -46.88 8.23 67.96
C PHE A 353 -47.21 6.83 67.43
N SER A 354 -48.14 6.10 68.07
CA SER A 354 -48.58 4.79 67.60
C SER A 354 -49.04 4.88 66.15
N SER A 355 -48.64 3.91 65.32
CA SER A 355 -48.98 3.85 63.89
C SER A 355 -48.29 4.88 62.99
N LEU A 356 -47.40 5.73 63.53
CA LEU A 356 -46.52 6.54 62.69
C LEU A 356 -45.32 5.72 62.21
N LYS A 357 -44.88 5.99 60.98
CA LYS A 357 -43.67 5.42 60.42
C LYS A 357 -42.52 6.37 60.68
N ILE A 358 -41.65 6.01 61.61
CA ILE A 358 -40.51 6.85 62.01
C ILE A 358 -39.24 6.20 61.48
N TYR A 359 -38.49 6.94 60.66
CA TYR A 359 -37.28 6.46 60.00
C TYR A 359 -36.01 6.90 60.71
N SER A 360 -36.02 8.07 61.37
CA SER A 360 -34.82 8.62 61.99
C SER A 360 -35.18 9.42 63.26
N ILE A 361 -34.28 9.37 64.26
CA ILE A 361 -34.42 10.06 65.53
C ILE A 361 -33.10 10.75 65.84
N VAL A 362 -33.14 12.05 66.18
CA VAL A 362 -31.97 12.79 66.66
C VAL A 362 -32.34 13.62 67.89
N GLU A 363 -31.38 13.89 68.76
CA GLU A 363 -31.58 14.74 69.94
C GLU A 363 -30.91 16.11 69.72
N ASP A 364 -31.58 17.19 70.13
CA ASP A 364 -30.95 18.52 70.21
C ASP A 364 -30.24 18.74 71.55
N LYS A 365 -29.45 19.83 71.63
CA LYS A 365 -28.76 20.22 72.87
C LYS A 365 -29.69 20.51 74.06
N ALA A 366 -31.00 20.70 73.83
CA ALA A 366 -31.99 20.97 74.85
C ALA A 366 -32.73 19.70 75.34
N GLY A 367 -32.37 18.52 74.82
CA GLY A 367 -32.98 17.24 75.17
C GLY A 367 -34.34 16.99 74.49
N ASN A 368 -34.66 17.71 73.42
CA ASN A 368 -35.81 17.40 72.57
C ASN A 368 -35.40 16.39 71.50
N LEU A 369 -36.28 15.43 71.26
CA LEU A 369 -36.14 14.45 70.18
C LEU A 369 -36.78 14.99 68.91
N TYR A 370 -36.08 14.93 67.79
CA TYR A 370 -36.62 15.20 66.47
C TYR A 370 -36.83 13.88 65.74
N LEU A 371 -38.05 13.67 65.27
CA LEU A 371 -38.50 12.45 64.61
C LEU A 371 -38.72 12.74 63.13
N GLY A 372 -37.99 12.02 62.28
CA GLY A 372 -38.18 12.02 60.84
C GLY A 372 -39.23 10.99 60.48
N THR A 373 -40.34 11.43 59.89
CA THR A 373 -41.46 10.54 59.57
C THR A 373 -41.70 10.41 58.08
N LEU A 374 -42.32 9.31 57.68
CA LEU A 374 -42.86 9.15 56.33
C LEU A 374 -44.30 9.67 56.29
N GLY A 375 -44.47 10.96 55.96
CA GLY A 375 -45.77 11.56 55.64
C GLY A 375 -46.25 12.66 56.59
N CYS A 376 -45.69 12.77 57.79
CA CYS A 376 -46.00 13.84 58.75
C CYS A 376 -44.86 14.85 58.93
N GLY A 377 -43.80 14.75 58.11
CA GLY A 377 -42.64 15.62 58.16
C GLY A 377 -41.83 15.46 59.44
N LEU A 378 -41.23 16.57 59.88
CA LEU A 378 -40.38 16.63 61.07
C LEU A 378 -41.25 16.86 62.31
N ILE A 379 -41.06 16.06 63.37
CA ILE A 379 -41.76 16.24 64.64
C ILE A 379 -40.73 16.53 65.73
N ARG A 380 -40.91 17.62 66.48
CA ARG A 380 -40.13 17.89 67.70
C ARG A 380 -40.92 17.41 68.92
N TYR A 381 -40.34 16.50 69.69
CA TYR A 381 -40.92 15.86 70.85
C TYR A 381 -40.08 16.13 72.10
N ASN A 382 -40.71 16.61 73.16
CA ASN A 382 -40.09 16.72 74.47
C ASN A 382 -40.55 15.55 75.36
N PRO A 383 -39.67 14.58 75.67
CA PRO A 383 -40.04 13.37 76.41
C PRO A 383 -40.38 13.64 77.89
N GLU A 384 -39.94 14.76 78.47
CA GLU A 384 -40.21 15.10 79.87
C GLU A 384 -41.61 15.70 80.06
N LYS A 385 -42.03 16.53 79.10
CA LYS A 385 -43.33 17.21 79.13
C LYS A 385 -44.42 16.43 78.38
N ASP A 386 -44.05 15.35 77.70
CA ASP A 386 -44.87 14.64 76.72
C ASP A 386 -45.56 15.58 75.71
N THR A 387 -44.83 16.59 75.23
CA THR A 387 -45.34 17.58 74.25
C THR A 387 -44.69 17.38 72.90
N ALA A 388 -45.49 17.40 71.83
CA ALA A 388 -45.01 17.27 70.46
C ALA A 388 -45.50 18.44 69.61
N SER A 389 -44.61 18.99 68.79
CA SER A 389 -44.90 19.99 67.78
C SER A 389 -44.55 19.45 66.39
N TYR A 390 -45.53 19.39 65.51
CA TYR A 390 -45.38 18.97 64.12
C TYR A 390 -44.87 20.17 63.31
N LEU A 391 -43.69 20.01 62.73
CA LEU A 391 -42.98 21.06 61.99
C LEU A 391 -43.14 20.89 60.47
N SER A 392 -44.19 20.19 60.04
CA SER A 392 -44.56 20.03 58.62
C SER A 392 -44.77 21.40 57.97
N PHE A 393 -44.31 21.53 56.73
CA PHE A 393 -44.47 22.77 55.97
C PHE A 393 -45.94 22.93 55.55
N ASN A 394 -46.58 23.98 56.08
CA ASN A 394 -48.02 24.22 55.95
C ASN A 394 -48.46 24.31 54.47
N ARG A 395 -49.30 23.37 54.00
CA ARG A 395 -49.80 23.25 52.61
C ARG A 395 -50.64 24.46 52.10
N SER A 396 -50.89 25.46 52.93
CA SER A 396 -51.98 26.42 52.68
C SER A 396 -51.62 27.66 51.86
N GLN A 397 -50.35 27.89 51.46
CA GLN A 397 -50.02 29.15 50.77
C GLN A 397 -48.69 29.19 49.97
N ALA A 398 -48.45 28.27 49.03
CA ALA A 398 -47.47 28.49 47.95
C ALA A 398 -47.62 27.45 46.82
N LEU A 399 -47.45 27.88 45.56
CA LEU A 399 -47.41 27.00 44.39
C LEU A 399 -46.29 25.95 44.54
N TYR A 400 -46.61 24.73 44.11
CA TYR A 400 -45.74 23.55 44.12
C TYR A 400 -44.47 23.74 43.28
N SER A 401 -43.39 24.18 43.90
CA SER A 401 -41.99 23.83 43.62
C SER A 401 -41.15 24.64 44.61
N ASN A 402 -40.25 24.00 45.36
CA ASN A 402 -39.31 24.57 46.34
C ASN A 402 -39.56 24.33 47.85
N ILE A 403 -40.55 23.53 48.25
CA ILE A 403 -40.82 23.24 49.68
C ILE A 403 -40.17 21.91 50.11
N PRO A 404 -39.62 21.78 51.33
CA PRO A 404 -39.09 20.52 51.86
C PRO A 404 -40.15 19.42 51.91
N MET A 405 -39.79 18.18 51.56
CA MET A 405 -40.71 17.05 51.50
C MET A 405 -40.95 16.43 52.89
N ASP A 406 -42.20 16.08 53.19
CA ASP A 406 -42.61 15.45 54.46
C ASP A 406 -42.27 13.95 54.57
N TRP A 407 -41.58 13.39 53.58
CA TRP A 407 -41.11 12.00 53.53
C TRP A 407 -39.61 11.98 53.85
N ILE A 408 -39.28 11.91 55.14
CA ILE A 408 -37.92 12.03 55.67
C ILE A 408 -37.31 10.65 55.86
N ASN A 409 -36.11 10.44 55.31
CA ASN A 409 -35.32 9.22 55.46
C ASN A 409 -34.32 9.32 56.62
N HIS A 410 -33.59 10.43 56.72
CA HIS A 410 -32.52 10.57 57.68
C HIS A 410 -32.39 12.00 58.21
N LEU A 411 -32.08 12.11 59.50
CA LEU A 411 -31.81 13.37 60.19
C LEU A 411 -30.37 13.37 60.69
N TYR A 412 -29.68 14.49 60.50
CA TYR A 412 -28.33 14.70 61.03
C TYR A 412 -28.27 15.97 61.87
N PRO A 413 -27.99 15.89 63.19
CA PRO A 413 -27.92 17.05 64.06
C PRO A 413 -26.52 17.68 63.98
N ALA A 414 -26.41 18.86 63.37
CA ALA A 414 -25.15 19.60 63.30
C ALA A 414 -24.89 20.39 64.60
N ALA A 415 -23.61 20.52 64.96
CA ALA A 415 -23.18 21.17 66.20
C ALA A 415 -23.57 22.66 66.31
N ASP A 416 -23.86 23.32 65.18
CA ASP A 416 -24.29 24.73 65.08
C ASP A 416 -25.79 24.94 65.35
N GLY A 417 -26.51 23.89 65.78
CA GLY A 417 -27.94 23.97 66.05
C GLY A 417 -28.82 23.82 64.80
N LYS A 418 -28.25 23.39 63.69
CA LYS A 418 -29.00 23.01 62.49
C LYS A 418 -29.24 21.51 62.45
N ILE A 419 -30.34 21.09 61.84
CA ILE A 419 -30.64 19.69 61.54
C ILE A 419 -30.71 19.58 60.02
N TRP A 420 -29.83 18.77 59.45
CA TRP A 420 -29.89 18.42 58.04
C TRP A 420 -30.86 17.26 57.83
N ILE A 421 -31.67 17.36 56.79
CA ILE A 421 -32.83 16.49 56.57
C ILE A 421 -32.70 15.91 55.16
N ALA A 422 -32.46 14.61 55.08
CA ALA A 422 -32.54 13.84 53.85
C ALA A 422 -33.97 13.33 53.66
N HIS A 423 -34.58 13.66 52.54
CA HIS A 423 -35.97 13.33 52.20
C HIS A 423 -36.13 12.95 50.72
N TYR A 424 -37.32 12.52 50.32
CA TYR A 424 -37.57 12.01 48.96
C TYR A 424 -37.39 13.02 47.82
N ASP A 425 -37.40 14.32 48.10
CA ASP A 425 -37.14 15.38 47.11
C ASP A 425 -35.75 16.06 47.30
N GLY A 426 -34.83 15.34 47.95
CA GLY A 426 -33.44 15.77 48.12
C GLY A 426 -33.10 16.08 49.58
N ILE A 427 -32.42 17.20 49.81
CA ILE A 427 -31.86 17.52 51.13
C ILE A 427 -32.17 18.96 51.51
N SER A 428 -32.67 19.17 52.72
CA SER A 428 -32.96 20.48 53.29
C SER A 428 -32.28 20.66 54.65
N CYS A 429 -32.26 21.89 55.15
CA CYS A 429 -31.63 22.23 56.43
C CYS A 429 -32.60 23.03 57.30
N PHE A 430 -32.81 22.58 58.53
CA PHE A 430 -33.72 23.18 59.51
C PHE A 430 -32.92 23.82 60.65
N ASN A 431 -33.20 25.08 60.98
CA ASN A 431 -32.55 25.76 62.08
C ASN A 431 -33.42 25.67 63.35
N THR A 432 -32.88 25.01 64.39
CA THR A 432 -33.62 24.80 65.65
C THR A 432 -33.82 26.07 66.46
N ALA A 433 -32.96 27.08 66.30
CA ALA A 433 -33.04 28.36 67.01
C ALA A 433 -34.11 29.29 66.42
N THR A 434 -34.23 29.34 65.09
CA THR A 434 -35.26 30.16 64.41
C THR A 434 -36.57 29.41 64.23
N GLY A 435 -36.57 28.08 64.33
CA GLY A 435 -37.74 27.23 64.12
C GLY A 435 -38.20 27.16 62.67
N GLY A 436 -37.29 27.32 61.70
CA GLY A 436 -37.61 27.37 60.28
C GLY A 436 -36.52 26.77 59.38
N TYR A 437 -36.90 26.42 58.15
CA TYR A 437 -36.01 25.91 57.12
C TYR A 437 -35.14 27.02 56.52
N LEU A 438 -33.87 26.73 56.26
CA LEU A 438 -32.97 27.65 55.56
C LEU A 438 -33.30 27.67 54.06
N SER A 439 -33.33 28.88 53.49
CA SER A 439 -33.45 29.10 52.05
C SER A 439 -32.07 29.18 51.40
N PHE A 440 -31.91 28.49 50.28
CA PHE A 440 -30.74 28.39 49.43
C PHE A 440 -31.09 28.97 48.05
N GLY A 441 -31.12 30.30 47.97
CA GLY A 441 -31.67 31.02 46.81
C GLY A 441 -33.18 30.87 46.75
N ASP A 442 -33.71 30.48 45.58
CA ASP A 442 -35.16 30.33 45.39
C ASP A 442 -35.75 29.06 46.02
N SER A 443 -34.94 28.23 46.70
CA SER A 443 -35.38 26.93 47.21
C SER A 443 -34.95 26.61 48.62
N TYR A 444 -35.74 25.81 49.33
CA TYR A 444 -35.37 25.28 50.64
C TYR A 444 -34.58 23.96 50.56
N ASN A 445 -34.48 23.38 49.35
CA ASN A 445 -33.70 22.17 49.09
C ASN A 445 -32.31 22.53 48.52
N VAL A 446 -31.27 22.02 49.17
CA VAL A 446 -29.85 22.19 48.81
C VAL A 446 -29.47 21.26 47.66
N VAL A 447 -29.90 20.00 47.74
CA VAL A 447 -29.87 19.03 46.63
C VAL A 447 -31.30 18.80 46.19
N LYS A 448 -31.56 18.75 44.88
CA LYS A 448 -32.91 18.65 44.29
C LYS A 448 -32.96 17.54 43.24
N GLY A 449 -34.16 17.01 42.99
CA GLY A 449 -34.38 16.08 41.88
C GLY A 449 -33.85 14.66 42.11
N CYS A 450 -33.44 14.33 43.33
CA CYS A 450 -33.00 13.00 43.74
C CYS A 450 -33.53 12.69 45.16
N ILE A 451 -33.48 11.42 45.56
CA ILE A 451 -33.86 11.01 46.93
C ILE A 451 -32.62 11.17 47.82
N GLY A 452 -32.74 11.89 48.94
CA GLY A 452 -31.72 11.91 49.98
C GLY A 452 -31.88 10.71 50.92
N TYR A 453 -30.82 9.93 51.13
CA TYR A 453 -30.83 8.77 52.02
C TYR A 453 -30.08 9.02 53.32
N VAL A 454 -28.92 9.68 53.26
CA VAL A 454 -28.05 9.87 54.42
C VAL A 454 -27.36 11.22 54.36
N VAL A 455 -27.15 11.84 55.53
CA VAL A 455 -26.35 13.06 55.67
C VAL A 455 -25.39 12.88 56.83
N THR A 456 -24.13 13.27 56.63
CA THR A 456 -23.12 13.33 57.68
C THR A 456 -22.25 14.58 57.51
N ARG A 457 -21.40 14.86 58.50
CA ARG A 457 -20.41 15.94 58.47
C ARG A 457 -19.04 15.35 58.72
N ASP A 458 -18.07 15.74 57.91
CA ASP A 458 -16.68 15.33 58.14
C ASP A 458 -15.99 16.22 59.20
N SER A 459 -14.82 15.77 59.66
CA SER A 459 -13.96 16.45 60.64
C SER A 459 -13.50 17.84 60.18
N LYS A 460 -13.45 18.09 58.86
CA LYS A 460 -13.12 19.39 58.24
C LYS A 460 -14.32 20.34 58.18
N GLY A 461 -15.52 19.86 58.50
CA GLY A 461 -16.75 20.63 58.56
C GLY A 461 -17.57 20.64 57.27
N ASN A 462 -17.19 19.85 56.27
CA ASN A 462 -17.98 19.66 55.05
C ASN A 462 -19.17 18.74 55.33
N ILE A 463 -20.29 19.01 54.66
CA ILE A 463 -21.49 18.17 54.75
C ILE A 463 -21.50 17.22 53.57
N TRP A 464 -21.63 15.94 53.88
CA TRP A 464 -21.68 14.86 52.91
C TRP A 464 -23.08 14.26 52.86
N CYS A 465 -23.54 14.06 51.64
CA CYS A 465 -24.94 13.82 51.33
C CYS A 465 -25.04 12.63 50.38
N GLY A 466 -25.44 11.48 50.91
CA GLY A 466 -25.69 10.29 50.13
C GLY A 466 -27.10 10.30 49.55
N THR A 467 -27.21 10.13 48.23
CA THR A 467 -28.48 10.24 47.50
C THR A 467 -28.72 9.04 46.59
N SER A 468 -29.85 9.01 45.89
CA SER A 468 -30.10 8.07 44.79
C SER A 468 -29.28 8.38 43.53
N ASP A 469 -28.66 9.55 43.46
CA ASP A 469 -27.88 10.04 42.33
C ASP A 469 -26.46 10.41 42.79
N GLY A 470 -25.80 9.50 43.49
CA GLY A 470 -24.41 9.63 43.92
C GLY A 470 -24.25 10.39 45.23
N LEU A 471 -23.02 10.85 45.44
CA LEU A 471 -22.55 11.52 46.65
C LEU A 471 -22.35 13.01 46.39
N TYR A 472 -22.96 13.85 47.23
CA TYR A 472 -22.79 15.30 47.19
C TYR A 472 -21.95 15.76 48.38
N ARG A 473 -20.98 16.63 48.13
CA ARG A 473 -20.19 17.32 49.16
C ARG A 473 -20.49 18.81 49.13
N PHE A 474 -20.79 19.36 50.29
CA PHE A 474 -20.90 20.80 50.53
C PHE A 474 -19.75 21.23 51.42
N ASP A 475 -18.95 22.18 50.95
CA ASP A 475 -17.87 22.71 51.78
C ASP A 475 -18.46 23.46 53.01
N SER A 476 -17.64 23.65 54.05
CA SER A 476 -18.06 24.28 55.32
C SER A 476 -18.68 25.68 55.17
N ASP A 477 -18.36 26.39 54.08
CA ASP A 477 -18.92 27.70 53.71
C ASP A 477 -20.29 27.62 52.99
N GLY A 478 -20.75 26.41 52.65
CA GLY A 478 -22.07 26.12 52.08
C GLY A 478 -22.29 26.58 50.64
N ARG A 479 -21.23 26.90 49.87
CA ARG A 479 -21.32 27.50 48.53
C ARG A 479 -20.87 26.60 47.38
N SER A 480 -19.90 25.72 47.59
CA SER A 480 -19.36 24.79 46.58
C SER A 480 -19.97 23.40 46.77
N VAL A 481 -20.58 22.90 45.70
CA VAL A 481 -21.15 21.55 45.63
C VAL A 481 -20.28 20.72 44.70
N LYS A 482 -19.72 19.63 45.22
CA LYS A 482 -19.06 18.61 44.39
C LYS A 482 -19.94 17.36 44.34
N HIS A 483 -20.21 16.89 43.14
CA HIS A 483 -20.98 15.68 42.89
C HIS A 483 -20.04 14.56 42.46
N PHE A 484 -20.22 13.38 43.02
CA PHE A 484 -19.48 12.17 42.69
C PHE A 484 -20.46 11.07 42.30
N SER A 485 -20.21 10.48 41.14
CA SER A 485 -21.03 9.43 40.54
C SER A 485 -20.17 8.21 40.18
N ILE A 486 -20.78 7.21 39.53
CA ILE A 486 -20.04 6.07 38.96
C ILE A 486 -18.93 6.52 37.99
N ALA A 487 -19.13 7.63 37.26
CA ALA A 487 -18.11 8.16 36.37
C ALA A 487 -16.85 8.67 37.10
N ASP A 488 -16.99 9.02 38.38
CA ASP A 488 -15.92 9.53 39.24
C ASP A 488 -15.23 8.41 40.06
N GLY A 489 -15.71 7.16 39.93
CA GLY A 489 -15.15 5.99 40.60
C GLY A 489 -16.00 5.40 41.73
N LEU A 490 -17.19 5.95 42.01
CA LEU A 490 -18.13 5.36 42.97
C LEU A 490 -18.69 4.02 42.42
N PRO A 491 -18.87 2.96 43.22
CA PRO A 491 -19.29 1.67 42.67
C PRO A 491 -20.78 1.63 42.31
N ASN A 492 -21.61 2.46 42.96
CA ASN A 492 -23.01 2.65 42.62
C ASN A 492 -23.49 4.05 43.02
N ASN A 493 -24.42 4.64 42.26
CA ASN A 493 -24.98 5.95 42.57
C ASN A 493 -25.90 5.95 43.80
N VAL A 494 -26.47 4.81 44.21
CA VAL A 494 -27.32 4.76 45.40
C VAL A 494 -26.45 4.61 46.64
N VAL A 495 -26.32 5.70 47.41
CA VAL A 495 -25.55 5.74 48.66
C VAL A 495 -26.45 5.47 49.86
N CYS A 496 -26.10 4.47 50.66
CA CYS A 496 -26.90 3.94 51.76
C CYS A 496 -26.46 4.45 53.13
N GLY A 497 -25.15 4.59 53.34
CA GLY A 497 -24.55 4.99 54.62
C GLY A 497 -23.19 5.64 54.40
N ILE A 498 -22.79 6.52 55.32
CA ILE A 498 -21.51 7.24 55.27
C ILE A 498 -20.95 7.34 56.68
N CYS A 499 -19.74 6.81 56.88
CA CYS A 499 -18.94 6.98 58.10
C CYS A 499 -17.60 7.65 57.74
N GLU A 500 -17.05 8.46 58.64
CA GLU A 500 -15.69 8.98 58.52
C GLU A 500 -14.78 8.15 59.41
N ASP A 501 -13.60 7.76 58.93
CA ASP A 501 -12.58 7.13 59.78
C ASP A 501 -11.73 8.17 60.51
N GLU A 502 -10.95 7.73 61.51
CA GLU A 502 -10.03 8.61 62.25
C GLU A 502 -8.99 9.32 61.36
N GLY A 503 -8.70 8.77 60.18
CA GLY A 503 -7.80 9.35 59.18
C GLY A 503 -8.45 10.43 58.31
N GLY A 504 -9.75 10.69 58.47
CA GLY A 504 -10.51 11.66 57.67
C GLY A 504 -10.88 11.15 56.27
N ASN A 505 -10.86 9.84 56.03
CA ASN A 505 -11.42 9.22 54.82
C ASN A 505 -12.88 8.82 55.07
N LEU A 506 -13.66 8.74 54.00
CA LEU A 506 -15.06 8.35 54.11
C LEU A 506 -15.27 6.92 53.64
N TRP A 507 -16.00 6.15 54.45
CA TRP A 507 -16.50 4.83 54.10
C TRP A 507 -17.97 4.92 53.75
N ILE A 508 -18.31 4.49 52.53
CA ILE A 508 -19.59 4.73 51.91
C ILE A 508 -20.18 3.38 51.49
N SER A 509 -21.29 2.97 52.10
CA SER A 509 -22.02 1.78 51.64
C SER A 509 -22.99 2.14 50.52
N THR A 510 -23.15 1.24 49.55
CA THR A 510 -23.99 1.46 48.36
C THR A 510 -24.82 0.22 48.02
N TYR A 511 -25.62 0.28 46.95
CA TYR A 511 -26.27 -0.93 46.40
C TYR A 511 -25.30 -1.88 45.66
N HIS A 512 -24.03 -1.49 45.51
CA HIS A 512 -22.99 -2.36 44.94
C HIS A 512 -21.67 -2.24 45.71
N GLY A 513 -21.64 -2.75 46.94
CA GLY A 513 -20.44 -2.81 47.75
C GLY A 513 -20.20 -1.54 48.58
N ILE A 514 -18.98 -1.42 49.10
CA ILE A 514 -18.50 -0.31 49.92
C ILE A 514 -17.41 0.46 49.16
N ALA A 515 -17.40 1.77 49.27
CA ALA A 515 -16.35 2.63 48.73
C ALA A 515 -15.64 3.39 49.86
N LYS A 516 -14.31 3.35 49.87
CA LYS A 516 -13.45 4.23 50.67
C LYS A 516 -13.04 5.41 49.81
N TYR A 517 -13.45 6.61 50.19
CA TYR A 517 -13.05 7.87 49.57
C TYR A 517 -11.88 8.48 50.33
N ILE A 518 -10.71 8.48 49.68
CA ILE A 518 -9.47 9.05 50.22
C ILE A 518 -9.47 10.55 49.93
N SER A 519 -9.68 11.34 50.98
CA SER A 519 -9.85 12.80 50.88
C SER A 519 -8.60 13.50 50.32
N ALA A 520 -7.40 12.98 50.61
CA ALA A 520 -6.13 13.54 50.15
C ALA A 520 -5.95 13.45 48.62
N ASP A 521 -6.32 12.31 48.03
CA ASP A 521 -6.07 12.00 46.61
C ASP A 521 -7.30 12.22 45.71
N ASN A 522 -8.46 12.54 46.30
CA ASN A 522 -9.76 12.53 45.60
C ASN A 522 -10.03 11.21 44.86
N ARG A 523 -9.74 10.07 45.49
CA ARG A 523 -9.82 8.73 44.88
C ARG A 523 -10.79 7.83 45.65
N PHE A 524 -11.54 7.01 44.92
CA PHE A 524 -12.34 5.93 45.49
C PHE A 524 -11.59 4.60 45.41
N VAL A 525 -11.67 3.81 46.47
CA VAL A 525 -11.29 2.40 46.52
C VAL A 525 -12.54 1.60 46.82
N ASN A 526 -12.91 0.69 45.93
CA ASN A 526 -14.17 -0.05 46.01
C ASN A 526 -13.93 -1.49 46.44
N PHE A 527 -14.85 -2.00 47.26
CA PHE A 527 -14.87 -3.35 47.79
C PHE A 527 -16.25 -3.95 47.53
N ASP A 528 -16.33 -5.22 47.20
CA ASP A 528 -17.59 -5.93 46.99
C ASP A 528 -17.61 -7.31 47.69
N SER A 529 -18.65 -8.11 47.44
CA SER A 529 -18.81 -9.42 48.09
C SER A 529 -17.62 -10.37 47.89
N GLY A 530 -16.87 -10.25 46.79
CA GLY A 530 -15.67 -11.05 46.55
C GLY A 530 -14.49 -10.69 47.48
N ASP A 531 -14.53 -9.51 48.07
CA ASP A 531 -13.50 -9.00 48.99
C ASP A 531 -13.80 -9.37 50.46
N GLY A 532 -14.92 -10.05 50.73
CA GLY A 532 -15.31 -10.49 52.09
C GLY A 532 -16.53 -9.77 52.67
N LEU A 533 -17.25 -8.95 51.88
CA LEU A 533 -18.48 -8.29 52.35
C LEU A 533 -19.65 -9.26 52.49
N GLN A 534 -20.67 -8.89 53.28
CA GLN A 534 -21.92 -9.65 53.46
C GLN A 534 -22.67 -9.92 52.15
N GLY A 535 -22.49 -9.03 51.18
CA GLY A 535 -23.16 -8.97 49.90
C GLY A 535 -22.92 -7.60 49.28
N ASN A 536 -23.39 -7.42 48.04
CA ASN A 536 -23.22 -6.16 47.33
C ASN A 536 -24.30 -5.13 47.70
N GLU A 537 -25.46 -5.57 48.17
CA GLU A 537 -26.58 -4.69 48.45
C GLU A 537 -26.64 -4.34 49.94
N PHE A 538 -26.44 -3.05 50.26
CA PHE A 538 -26.54 -2.50 51.60
C PHE A 538 -27.86 -1.73 51.80
N THR A 539 -28.32 -1.66 53.04
CA THR A 539 -29.58 -1.01 53.40
C THR A 539 -29.36 0.44 53.80
N HIS A 540 -30.22 1.35 53.33
CA HIS A 540 -30.15 2.77 53.70
C HIS A 540 -30.35 2.97 55.20
N GLY A 541 -29.47 3.74 55.85
CA GLY A 541 -29.54 4.02 57.29
C GLY A 541 -29.05 2.88 58.20
N ALA A 542 -28.70 1.71 57.66
CA ALA A 542 -28.18 0.59 58.43
C ALA A 542 -26.65 0.70 58.58
N PHE A 543 -26.18 1.71 59.30
CA PHE A 543 -24.76 1.91 59.55
C PHE A 543 -24.50 2.54 60.92
N CYS A 544 -23.38 2.21 61.54
CA CYS A 544 -22.89 2.92 62.71
C CYS A 544 -21.37 2.74 62.88
N GLU A 545 -20.78 3.61 63.67
CA GLU A 545 -19.40 3.50 64.16
C GLU A 545 -19.47 3.30 65.68
N ASP A 546 -18.70 2.36 66.22
CA ASP A 546 -18.56 2.21 67.67
C ASP A 546 -17.51 3.15 68.25
N SER A 547 -17.42 3.23 69.58
CA SER A 547 -16.44 4.10 70.25
C SER A 547 -14.98 3.62 70.13
N ARG A 548 -14.73 2.46 69.51
CA ARG A 548 -13.39 1.92 69.22
C ARG A 548 -12.96 2.24 67.78
N GLY A 549 -13.83 2.87 66.97
CA GLY A 549 -13.58 3.16 65.55
C GLY A 549 -13.94 2.03 64.60
N VAL A 550 -14.64 0.98 65.05
CA VAL A 550 -15.13 -0.10 64.19
C VAL A 550 -16.38 0.37 63.46
N ILE A 551 -16.37 0.22 62.14
CA ILE A 551 -17.48 0.60 61.27
C ILE A 551 -18.34 -0.63 60.98
N TYR A 552 -19.64 -0.47 61.09
CA TYR A 552 -20.64 -1.50 60.80
C TYR A 552 -21.56 -1.04 59.68
N PHE A 553 -21.73 -1.88 58.66
CA PHE A 553 -22.70 -1.70 57.59
C PHE A 553 -23.63 -2.92 57.46
N GLY A 554 -24.93 -2.69 57.55
CA GLY A 554 -25.98 -3.69 57.38
C GLY A 554 -26.51 -3.75 55.95
N GLY A 555 -26.85 -4.95 55.49
CA GLY A 555 -27.47 -5.18 54.20
C GLY A 555 -28.36 -6.41 54.17
N THR A 556 -28.57 -6.95 52.98
CA THR A 556 -29.57 -8.01 52.73
C THR A 556 -29.21 -9.36 53.35
N ASN A 557 -27.92 -9.68 53.50
CA ASN A 557 -27.45 -10.97 54.02
C ASN A 557 -26.84 -10.88 55.42
N GLY A 558 -26.74 -9.69 56.02
CA GLY A 558 -26.21 -9.51 57.37
C GLY A 558 -25.47 -8.19 57.55
N VAL A 559 -24.52 -8.19 58.48
CA VAL A 559 -23.68 -7.04 58.84
C VAL A 559 -22.24 -7.34 58.43
N THR A 560 -21.61 -6.36 57.77
CA THR A 560 -20.16 -6.29 57.61
C THR A 560 -19.59 -5.34 58.65
N ALA A 561 -18.55 -5.78 59.36
CA ALA A 561 -17.81 -4.97 60.32
C ALA A 561 -16.33 -4.96 59.97
N PHE A 562 -15.66 -3.85 60.23
CA PHE A 562 -14.22 -3.75 60.08
C PHE A 562 -13.69 -2.52 60.80
N HIS A 563 -12.42 -2.60 61.18
CA HIS A 563 -11.68 -1.42 61.61
C HIS A 563 -10.93 -0.83 60.39
N PRO A 564 -11.08 0.48 60.08
CA PRO A 564 -10.48 1.08 58.89
C PRO A 564 -8.97 0.88 58.73
N TYR A 565 -8.23 0.82 59.83
CA TYR A 565 -6.77 0.61 59.81
C TYR A 565 -6.35 -0.83 59.47
N ASP A 566 -7.24 -1.81 59.65
CA ASP A 566 -6.96 -3.21 59.32
C ASP A 566 -7.18 -3.52 57.84
N ILE A 567 -7.81 -2.59 57.11
CA ILE A 567 -8.04 -2.70 55.67
C ILE A 567 -6.84 -2.13 54.91
N ASN A 568 -5.91 -3.00 54.53
CA ASN A 568 -4.77 -2.64 53.70
C ASN A 568 -5.19 -2.44 52.23
N ASP A 569 -5.48 -1.19 51.87
CA ASP A 569 -5.95 -0.77 50.54
C ASP A 569 -4.82 -0.36 49.59
N ASN A 570 -3.58 -0.79 49.87
CA ASN A 570 -2.46 -0.58 48.95
C ASN A 570 -2.78 -1.16 47.56
N PRO A 571 -2.54 -0.40 46.47
CA PRO A 571 -2.74 -0.90 45.12
C PRO A 571 -1.91 -2.16 44.93
N ARG A 572 -2.54 -3.22 44.40
CA ARG A 572 -1.79 -4.42 44.03
C ARG A 572 -1.03 -4.10 42.75
N GLU A 573 0.28 -4.33 42.76
CA GLU A 573 1.04 -4.32 41.52
C GLU A 573 0.68 -5.58 40.73
N TYR A 574 0.24 -5.38 39.50
CA TYR A 574 -0.12 -6.46 38.61
C TYR A 574 0.93 -6.57 37.52
N HIS A 575 1.51 -7.75 37.37
CA HIS A 575 2.45 -8.05 36.29
C HIS A 575 1.76 -8.99 35.29
N PRO A 576 1.09 -8.45 34.26
CA PRO A 576 0.47 -9.30 33.25
C PRO A 576 1.55 -10.09 32.49
N VAL A 577 1.32 -11.39 32.35
CA VAL A 577 2.17 -12.30 31.59
C VAL A 577 1.38 -12.80 30.38
N ILE A 578 2.06 -13.03 29.26
CA ILE A 578 1.43 -13.62 28.08
C ILE A 578 1.38 -15.14 28.31
N THR A 579 0.17 -15.67 28.46
CA THR A 579 -0.03 -17.07 28.81
C THR A 579 -0.17 -17.96 27.59
N ARG A 580 -0.65 -17.41 26.47
CA ARG A 580 -0.86 -18.16 25.23
C ARG A 580 -0.84 -17.24 24.02
N PHE A 581 -0.33 -17.75 22.90
CA PHE A 581 -0.31 -17.07 21.61
C PHE A 581 -0.77 -18.08 20.55
N ASP A 582 -1.90 -17.79 19.90
CA ASP A 582 -2.48 -18.66 18.87
C ASP A 582 -2.31 -18.04 17.49
N ILE A 583 -1.90 -18.84 16.50
CA ILE A 583 -1.96 -18.50 15.07
C ILE A 583 -3.08 -19.34 14.46
N PHE A 584 -4.09 -18.71 13.86
CA PHE A 584 -5.30 -19.39 13.35
C PHE A 584 -5.92 -20.41 14.35
N ASN A 585 -5.98 -20.06 15.65
CA ASN A 585 -6.42 -20.91 16.77
C ASN A 585 -5.56 -22.14 17.07
N THR A 586 -4.33 -22.21 16.55
CA THR A 586 -3.35 -23.22 16.94
C THR A 586 -2.31 -22.59 17.89
N PRO A 587 -2.09 -23.18 19.08
CA PRO A 587 -1.14 -22.65 20.05
C PRO A 587 0.29 -22.74 19.53
N VAL A 588 1.06 -21.68 19.80
CA VAL A 588 2.47 -21.57 19.45
C VAL A 588 3.33 -21.95 20.66
N ASN A 589 4.25 -22.88 20.45
CA ASN A 589 5.32 -23.23 21.38
C ASN A 589 6.69 -23.10 20.69
N ARG A 590 7.79 -23.34 21.42
CA ARG A 590 9.17 -23.24 20.89
C ARG A 590 9.45 -24.18 19.71
N SER A 591 8.71 -25.29 19.59
CA SER A 591 8.85 -26.22 18.47
C SER A 591 8.01 -25.84 17.25
N THR A 592 7.13 -24.84 17.40
CA THR A 592 6.27 -24.37 16.32
C THR A 592 7.06 -23.50 15.36
N LEU A 593 7.14 -23.95 14.11
CA LEU A 593 7.71 -23.19 13.01
C LEU A 593 6.61 -22.35 12.35
N SER A 594 6.97 -21.14 11.94
CA SER A 594 6.14 -20.32 11.06
C SER A 594 5.91 -21.03 9.73
N SER A 595 4.92 -20.59 8.95
CA SER A 595 4.71 -21.09 7.58
C SER A 595 5.95 -20.90 6.67
N GLY A 596 6.87 -19.99 7.06
CA GLY A 596 8.18 -19.79 6.43
C GLY A 596 9.33 -20.67 6.95
N GLY A 597 9.08 -21.59 7.89
CA GLY A 597 10.07 -22.54 8.42
C GLY A 597 11.02 -21.99 9.49
N THR A 598 10.85 -20.73 9.92
CA THR A 598 11.60 -20.15 11.04
C THR A 598 10.85 -20.33 12.36
N PRO A 599 11.54 -20.54 13.50
CA PRO A 599 10.89 -20.58 14.81
C PRO A 599 10.18 -19.27 15.10
N ILE A 600 8.95 -19.36 15.62
CA ILE A 600 8.13 -18.17 15.93
C ILE A 600 8.58 -17.51 17.23
N ILE A 601 8.96 -18.33 18.23
CA ILE A 601 9.50 -17.91 19.52
C ILE A 601 10.75 -18.72 19.86
N ASP A 602 11.72 -18.07 20.50
CA ASP A 602 13.02 -18.68 20.83
C ASP A 602 13.11 -19.17 22.29
N CYS A 603 12.20 -18.70 23.16
CA CYS A 603 12.14 -18.96 24.60
C CYS A 603 10.69 -19.25 25.05
N GLU A 604 10.48 -19.40 26.36
CA GLU A 604 9.15 -19.56 26.95
C GLU A 604 8.27 -18.35 26.64
N LEU A 605 6.99 -18.58 26.33
CA LEU A 605 6.09 -17.51 25.89
C LEU A 605 5.89 -16.42 26.96
N GLY A 606 5.87 -16.80 28.23
CA GLY A 606 5.76 -15.85 29.34
C GLY A 606 6.89 -14.81 29.33
N ASP A 607 8.10 -15.23 28.99
CA ASP A 607 9.32 -14.42 28.96
C ASP A 607 9.67 -13.87 27.58
N ALA A 608 8.99 -14.33 26.52
CA ALA A 608 9.27 -13.91 25.15
C ALA A 608 9.16 -12.39 24.98
N GLU A 609 10.24 -11.76 24.53
CA GLU A 609 10.24 -10.34 24.18
C GLU A 609 9.84 -10.11 22.73
N ARG A 610 9.99 -11.13 21.88
CA ARG A 610 9.77 -11.06 20.44
C ARG A 610 9.11 -12.31 19.87
N VAL A 611 8.15 -12.09 18.96
CA VAL A 611 7.47 -13.12 18.16
C VAL A 611 7.70 -12.82 16.68
N ASN A 612 8.24 -13.80 15.94
CA ASN A 612 8.53 -13.68 14.52
C ASN A 612 7.50 -14.47 13.69
N LEU A 613 6.65 -13.76 12.97
CA LEU A 613 5.59 -14.32 12.13
C LEU A 613 6.00 -14.27 10.65
N SER A 614 5.57 -15.26 9.88
CA SER A 614 5.65 -15.19 8.41
C SER A 614 4.52 -14.33 7.84
N ALA A 615 4.56 -14.04 6.54
CA ALA A 615 3.53 -13.24 5.90
C ALA A 615 2.13 -13.90 5.92
N ASP A 616 2.07 -15.24 5.95
CA ASP A 616 0.81 -15.99 5.98
C ASP A 616 0.28 -16.15 7.41
N ASP A 617 1.14 -16.03 8.42
CA ASP A 617 0.80 -16.16 9.85
C ASP A 617 0.33 -14.84 10.47
N ASN A 618 -0.33 -13.99 9.67
CA ASN A 618 -0.64 -12.60 10.04
C ASN A 618 -1.92 -12.42 10.87
N THR A 619 -2.57 -13.52 11.24
CA THR A 619 -3.79 -13.55 12.04
C THR A 619 -3.55 -14.36 13.30
N PHE A 620 -3.59 -13.70 14.45
CA PHE A 620 -3.19 -14.28 15.73
C PHE A 620 -4.00 -13.76 16.91
N THR A 621 -4.05 -14.54 17.99
CA THR A 621 -4.71 -14.19 19.25
C THR A 621 -3.70 -14.23 20.38
N ILE A 622 -3.65 -13.18 21.19
CA ILE A 622 -2.80 -13.07 22.38
C ILE A 622 -3.69 -13.23 23.61
N TYR A 623 -3.31 -14.14 24.51
CA TYR A 623 -3.92 -14.31 25.82
C TYR A 623 -2.92 -13.86 26.88
N PHE A 624 -3.42 -13.14 27.86
CA PHE A 624 -2.62 -12.61 28.96
C PHE A 624 -3.33 -12.82 30.28
N SER A 625 -2.58 -12.86 31.38
CA SER A 625 -3.13 -12.98 32.72
C SER A 625 -2.14 -12.44 33.74
N THR A 626 -2.64 -11.88 34.83
CA THR A 626 -1.85 -11.53 36.02
C THR A 626 -1.52 -12.74 36.90
N LEU A 627 -2.04 -13.93 36.57
CA LEU A 627 -1.92 -15.16 37.36
C LEU A 627 -2.50 -15.01 38.78
N THR A 628 -3.49 -14.14 38.94
CA THR A 628 -4.22 -13.94 40.19
C THR A 628 -5.57 -14.67 40.12
N TYR A 629 -5.88 -15.47 41.15
CA TYR A 629 -7.02 -16.39 41.15
C TYR A 629 -8.20 -15.94 42.02
N ASP A 630 -8.03 -14.89 42.81
CA ASP A 630 -9.02 -14.31 43.72
C ASP A 630 -10.27 -13.77 42.99
N ASN A 631 -10.07 -12.93 41.98
CA ASN A 631 -11.17 -12.37 41.20
C ASN A 631 -10.79 -11.97 39.76
N PRO A 632 -10.44 -12.94 38.90
CA PRO A 632 -9.98 -12.65 37.54
C PRO A 632 -11.03 -11.92 36.68
N ASP A 633 -12.32 -12.18 36.92
CA ASP A 633 -13.44 -11.63 36.12
C ASP A 633 -13.64 -10.12 36.31
N LYS A 634 -13.06 -9.53 37.37
CA LYS A 634 -13.08 -8.07 37.59
C LYS A 634 -11.92 -7.35 36.93
N LEU A 635 -10.86 -8.07 36.57
CA LEU A 635 -9.67 -7.44 36.03
C LEU A 635 -10.00 -6.87 34.65
N VAL A 636 -9.80 -5.57 34.54
CA VAL A 636 -9.90 -4.84 33.30
C VAL A 636 -8.50 -4.55 32.81
N TYR A 637 -8.21 -4.90 31.57
CA TYR A 637 -6.91 -4.69 30.97
C TYR A 637 -6.94 -3.49 30.03
N GLN A 638 -5.83 -2.76 29.98
CA GLN A 638 -5.56 -1.74 28.99
C GLN A 638 -4.48 -2.23 28.05
N TYR A 639 -4.68 -2.08 26.74
CA TYR A 639 -3.71 -2.47 25.74
C TYR A 639 -3.53 -1.41 24.64
N ARG A 640 -2.40 -1.48 23.95
CA ARG A 640 -2.16 -0.70 22.72
C ARG A 640 -1.12 -1.35 21.81
N ILE A 641 -1.19 -1.01 20.52
CA ILE A 641 -0.08 -1.19 19.58
C ILE A 641 0.58 0.17 19.39
N TYR A 642 1.80 0.32 19.90
CA TYR A 642 2.47 1.62 19.99
C TYR A 642 2.56 2.35 18.63
N GLU A 643 2.82 1.61 17.56
CA GLU A 643 2.98 2.13 16.19
C GLU A 643 1.66 2.61 15.57
N HIS A 644 0.50 2.18 16.10
CA HIS A 644 -0.82 2.61 15.62
C HIS A 644 -1.38 3.83 16.38
N GLY A 645 -0.84 4.13 17.57
CA GLY A 645 -1.30 5.26 18.38
C GLY A 645 -0.80 5.20 19.83
N LYS A 646 -0.86 6.34 20.53
CA LYS A 646 -0.46 6.45 21.95
C LYS A 646 -1.59 6.12 22.94
N GLU A 647 -2.84 6.13 22.48
CA GLU A 647 -4.02 5.89 23.31
C GLU A 647 -4.10 4.43 23.76
N TRP A 648 -4.55 4.24 25.01
CA TRP A 648 -4.80 2.92 25.58
C TRP A 648 -6.26 2.53 25.36
N LEU A 649 -6.48 1.34 24.82
CA LEU A 649 -7.80 0.73 24.67
C LEU A 649 -8.09 -0.15 25.89
N THR A 650 -9.33 -0.15 26.36
CA THR A 650 -9.75 -0.89 27.56
C THR A 650 -10.57 -2.12 27.17
N THR A 651 -10.30 -3.27 27.78
CA THR A 651 -11.07 -4.51 27.59
C THR A 651 -12.35 -4.51 28.44
N ALA A 652 -13.29 -5.40 28.14
CA ALA A 652 -14.38 -5.68 29.08
C ALA A 652 -13.82 -6.36 30.34
N PRO A 653 -14.47 -6.21 31.52
CA PRO A 653 -14.09 -6.95 32.73
C PRO A 653 -13.99 -8.46 32.45
N GLY A 654 -12.89 -9.08 32.88
CA GLY A 654 -12.63 -10.51 32.71
C GLY A 654 -12.14 -10.91 31.30
N GLN A 655 -12.18 -10.00 30.33
CA GLN A 655 -11.66 -10.28 28.99
C GLN A 655 -10.14 -10.18 28.97
N ASN A 656 -9.49 -11.33 28.79
CA ASN A 656 -8.04 -11.49 28.86
C ASN A 656 -7.42 -12.02 27.54
N GLN A 657 -8.17 -11.94 26.44
CA GLN A 657 -7.75 -12.35 25.10
C GLN A 657 -8.02 -11.24 24.07
N LEU A 658 -7.10 -11.09 23.12
CA LEU A 658 -7.18 -10.12 22.02
C LEU A 658 -6.79 -10.77 20.69
N THR A 659 -7.65 -10.64 19.68
CA THR A 659 -7.42 -11.18 18.34
C THR A 659 -7.09 -10.06 17.35
N PHE A 660 -6.00 -10.23 16.61
CA PHE A 660 -5.55 -9.34 15.54
C PHE A 660 -5.66 -10.07 14.20
N ASN A 661 -6.40 -9.47 13.26
CA ASN A 661 -6.69 -10.07 11.96
C ASN A 661 -5.91 -9.39 10.85
N ASN A 662 -5.27 -10.19 9.99
CA ASN A 662 -4.61 -9.75 8.76
C ASN A 662 -3.64 -8.56 8.96
N MET A 663 -2.74 -8.69 9.93
CA MET A 663 -1.83 -7.63 10.33
C MET A 663 -0.75 -7.40 9.24
N PRO A 664 -0.54 -6.17 8.76
CA PRO A 664 0.38 -5.93 7.64
C PRO A 664 1.85 -6.18 8.04
N PRO A 665 2.74 -6.50 7.08
CA PRO A 665 4.16 -6.67 7.35
C PRO A 665 4.78 -5.46 8.04
N GLY A 666 5.51 -5.69 9.13
CA GLY A 666 6.06 -4.63 9.98
C GLY A 666 6.48 -5.14 11.36
N GLU A 667 7.08 -4.24 12.14
CA GLU A 667 7.45 -4.47 13.53
C GLU A 667 6.53 -3.65 14.45
N TYR A 668 5.92 -4.32 15.42
CA TYR A 668 4.88 -3.76 16.27
C TYR A 668 5.15 -4.07 17.74
N ARG A 669 4.95 -3.11 18.62
CA ARG A 669 5.05 -3.29 20.07
C ARG A 669 3.66 -3.32 20.68
N PHE A 670 3.23 -4.53 21.01
CA PHE A 670 2.02 -4.77 21.79
C PHE A 670 2.34 -4.51 23.27
N GLN A 671 1.55 -3.65 23.92
CA GLN A 671 1.67 -3.36 25.34
C GLN A 671 0.36 -3.64 26.05
N VAL A 672 0.43 -4.27 27.22
CA VAL A 672 -0.74 -4.56 28.07
C VAL A 672 -0.42 -4.28 29.54
N ARG A 673 -1.40 -3.72 30.27
CA ARG A 673 -1.35 -3.43 31.71
C ARG A 673 -2.74 -3.56 32.33
N VAL A 674 -2.85 -3.61 33.65
CA VAL A 674 -4.16 -3.58 34.33
C VAL A 674 -4.66 -2.13 34.42
N ALA A 675 -5.95 -1.91 34.22
CA ALA A 675 -6.57 -0.60 34.32
C ALA A 675 -6.41 -0.04 35.75
N GLY A 676 -5.89 1.19 35.86
CA GLY A 676 -5.57 1.82 37.14
C GLY A 676 -4.10 1.71 37.54
N ASP A 677 -3.38 0.71 37.03
CA ASP A 677 -1.92 0.66 37.16
C ASP A 677 -1.28 1.51 36.06
N THR A 678 -0.66 2.62 36.47
CA THR A 678 0.01 3.55 35.55
C THR A 678 1.53 3.38 35.57
N SER A 679 2.05 2.44 36.36
CA SER A 679 3.48 2.18 36.46
C SER A 679 4.03 1.55 35.17
N GLU A 680 5.27 1.90 34.82
CA GLU A 680 5.98 1.22 33.74
C GLU A 680 6.30 -0.24 34.10
N ALA A 681 6.51 -0.52 35.40
CA ALA A 681 6.75 -1.88 35.90
C ALA A 681 5.53 -2.82 35.75
N GLY A 682 4.31 -2.27 35.77
CA GLY A 682 3.06 -3.03 35.52
C GLY A 682 2.71 -3.22 34.04
N THR A 683 3.57 -2.77 33.11
CA THR A 683 3.31 -2.87 31.66
C THR A 683 4.12 -3.99 31.02
N ARG A 684 3.45 -5.02 30.49
CA ARG A 684 4.09 -6.05 29.67
C ARG A 684 4.15 -5.61 28.21
N THR A 685 5.34 -5.68 27.62
CA THR A 685 5.58 -5.36 26.21
C THR A 685 6.02 -6.61 25.44
N LEU A 686 5.43 -6.84 24.27
CA LEU A 686 5.78 -7.91 23.33
C LEU A 686 6.01 -7.31 21.94
N THR A 687 7.14 -7.62 21.32
CA THR A 687 7.47 -7.19 19.96
C THR A 687 7.01 -8.24 18.96
N ILE A 688 6.09 -7.87 18.06
CA ILE A 688 5.52 -8.75 17.04
C ILE A 688 6.08 -8.31 15.69
N VAL A 689 6.82 -9.19 15.03
CA VAL A 689 7.42 -8.95 13.71
C VAL A 689 6.69 -9.78 12.68
N VAL A 690 5.94 -9.13 11.79
CA VAL A 690 5.31 -9.78 10.63
C VAL A 690 6.24 -9.58 9.43
N ASN A 691 6.90 -10.66 8.99
CA ASN A 691 7.84 -10.61 7.88
C ASN A 691 7.11 -10.41 6.55
N ALA A 692 7.69 -9.59 5.66
CA ALA A 692 7.19 -9.44 4.31
C ALA A 692 7.42 -10.73 3.49
N PRO A 693 6.53 -11.06 2.53
CA PRO A 693 6.73 -12.19 1.64
C PRO A 693 8.06 -12.08 0.87
N TRP A 694 8.68 -13.23 0.56
CA TRP A 694 9.98 -13.27 -0.14
C TRP A 694 9.96 -12.53 -1.49
N TYR A 695 8.83 -12.51 -2.19
CA TYR A 695 8.66 -11.83 -3.47
C TYR A 695 8.60 -10.30 -3.35
N GLN A 696 8.45 -9.76 -2.14
CA GLN A 696 8.54 -8.31 -1.86
C GLN A 696 9.92 -7.90 -1.33
N SER A 697 10.86 -8.83 -1.22
CA SER A 697 12.23 -8.55 -0.80
C SER A 697 12.98 -7.65 -1.79
N TRP A 698 13.98 -6.92 -1.31
CA TRP A 698 14.78 -6.03 -2.16
C TRP A 698 15.50 -6.78 -3.30
N TRP A 699 15.94 -8.02 -3.06
CA TRP A 699 16.57 -8.86 -4.08
C TRP A 699 15.55 -9.38 -5.10
N ALA A 700 14.30 -9.70 -4.68
CA ALA A 700 13.23 -10.06 -5.60
C ALA A 700 12.84 -8.86 -6.48
N ILE A 701 12.74 -7.66 -5.91
CA ILE A 701 12.54 -6.41 -6.66
C ILE A 701 13.68 -6.19 -7.66
N LEU A 702 14.93 -6.42 -7.27
CA LEU A 702 16.08 -6.33 -8.18
C LEU A 702 15.98 -7.35 -9.31
N ILE A 703 15.59 -8.59 -9.03
CA ILE A 703 15.33 -9.61 -10.05
C ILE A 703 14.17 -9.18 -10.97
N TYR A 704 13.10 -8.60 -10.44
CA TYR A 704 12.00 -8.07 -11.26
C TYR A 704 12.43 -6.92 -12.15
N ILE A 705 13.27 -6.02 -11.65
CA ILE A 705 13.86 -4.93 -12.44
C ILE A 705 14.76 -5.52 -13.53
N VAL A 706 15.57 -6.54 -13.22
CA VAL A 706 16.43 -7.21 -14.21
C VAL A 706 15.59 -7.97 -15.24
N LEU A 707 14.57 -8.70 -14.83
CA LEU A 707 13.65 -9.41 -15.73
C LEU A 707 12.83 -8.45 -16.58
N ALA A 708 12.36 -7.33 -16.01
CA ALA A 708 11.70 -6.27 -16.75
C ALA A 708 12.67 -5.59 -17.72
N ALA A 709 13.91 -5.33 -17.33
CA ALA A 709 14.95 -4.81 -18.21
C ALA A 709 15.30 -5.81 -19.31
N LEU A 710 15.36 -7.12 -19.03
CA LEU A 710 15.57 -8.17 -20.02
C LEU A 710 14.34 -8.36 -20.92
N MET A 711 13.12 -8.20 -20.40
CA MET A 711 11.90 -8.18 -21.21
C MET A 711 11.83 -6.93 -22.08
N VAL A 712 12.27 -5.77 -21.58
CA VAL A 712 12.35 -4.52 -22.35
C VAL A 712 13.47 -4.62 -23.37
N LEU A 713 14.65 -5.15 -23.03
CA LEU A 713 15.74 -5.40 -23.96
C LEU A 713 15.36 -6.47 -24.98
N GLY A 714 14.64 -7.51 -24.57
CA GLY A 714 14.09 -8.56 -25.40
C GLY A 714 12.98 -8.05 -26.31
N ALA A 715 12.10 -7.18 -25.82
CA ALA A 715 11.06 -6.50 -26.59
C ALA A 715 11.68 -5.46 -27.52
N VAL A 716 12.68 -4.70 -27.10
CA VAL A 716 13.43 -3.76 -27.94
C VAL A 716 14.23 -4.53 -28.98
N HIS A 717 14.85 -5.67 -28.64
CA HIS A 717 15.52 -6.53 -29.60
C HIS A 717 14.52 -7.19 -30.54
N TYR A 718 13.37 -7.64 -30.05
CA TYR A 718 12.28 -8.21 -30.84
C TYR A 718 11.66 -7.17 -31.78
N PHE A 719 11.36 -5.97 -31.30
CA PHE A 719 10.83 -4.86 -32.09
C PHE A 719 11.90 -4.26 -32.99
N ARG A 720 13.19 -4.22 -32.63
CA ARG A 720 14.27 -3.80 -33.53
C ARG A 720 14.57 -4.85 -34.59
N SER A 721 14.54 -6.14 -34.24
CA SER A 721 14.73 -7.25 -35.17
C SER A 721 13.52 -7.39 -36.09
N ARG A 722 12.30 -7.22 -35.57
CA ARG A 722 11.07 -7.19 -36.35
C ARG A 722 10.92 -5.90 -37.14
N ALA A 723 11.33 -4.75 -36.63
CA ALA A 723 11.36 -3.51 -37.41
C ALA A 723 12.49 -3.54 -38.45
N ALA A 724 13.65 -4.14 -38.19
CA ALA A 724 14.70 -4.31 -39.19
C ALA A 724 14.27 -5.33 -40.25
N GLY A 725 13.68 -6.46 -39.88
CA GLY A 725 13.16 -7.46 -40.81
C GLY A 725 11.95 -6.98 -41.61
N ILE A 726 11.00 -6.27 -40.99
CA ILE A 726 9.88 -5.62 -41.68
C ILE A 726 10.39 -4.47 -42.53
N ARG A 727 11.35 -3.66 -42.07
CA ARG A 727 11.88 -2.53 -42.87
C ARG A 727 12.73 -3.03 -44.02
N GLU A 728 13.50 -4.10 -43.87
CA GLU A 728 14.24 -4.71 -44.98
C GLU A 728 13.29 -5.41 -45.97
N GLN A 729 12.24 -6.09 -45.49
CA GLN A 729 11.21 -6.68 -46.37
C GLN A 729 10.31 -5.63 -47.01
N LEU A 730 9.97 -4.56 -46.29
CA LEU A 730 9.17 -3.45 -46.81
C LEU A 730 10.03 -2.60 -47.75
N ASP A 731 11.31 -2.38 -47.48
CA ASP A 731 12.23 -1.68 -48.39
C ASP A 731 12.53 -2.54 -49.62
N ARG A 732 12.64 -3.87 -49.51
CA ARG A 732 12.71 -4.77 -50.68
C ARG A 732 11.41 -4.80 -51.45
N GLN A 733 10.27 -4.94 -50.79
CA GLN A 733 8.97 -4.94 -51.46
C GLN A 733 8.64 -3.58 -52.04
N GLN A 734 8.99 -2.48 -51.37
CA GLN A 734 8.86 -1.13 -51.90
C GLN A 734 9.88 -0.89 -53.01
N ALA A 735 11.11 -1.36 -52.92
CA ALA A 735 12.08 -1.24 -54.01
C ALA A 735 11.65 -2.07 -55.23
N GLU A 736 11.20 -3.32 -55.04
CA GLU A 736 10.68 -4.18 -56.11
C GLU A 736 9.38 -3.61 -56.67
N GLN A 737 8.43 -3.16 -55.83
CA GLN A 737 7.21 -2.50 -56.30
C GLN A 737 7.49 -1.14 -56.93
N ILE A 738 8.48 -0.39 -56.48
CA ILE A 738 8.90 0.87 -57.10
C ILE A 738 9.62 0.59 -58.41
N ILE A 739 10.43 -0.46 -58.51
CA ILE A 739 11.08 -0.87 -59.76
C ILE A 739 10.02 -1.38 -60.74
N GLU A 740 9.10 -2.23 -60.31
CA GLU A 740 8.02 -2.76 -61.13
C GLU A 740 7.00 -1.68 -61.51
N ALA A 741 6.65 -0.77 -60.59
CA ALA A 741 5.80 0.39 -60.87
C ALA A 741 6.51 1.41 -61.76
N LYS A 742 7.82 1.65 -61.59
CA LYS A 742 8.61 2.48 -62.52
C LYS A 742 8.62 1.83 -63.91
N LEU A 743 8.83 0.52 -64.01
CA LEU A 743 8.83 -0.20 -65.28
C LEU A 743 7.43 -0.25 -65.93
N GLN A 744 6.35 -0.44 -65.16
CA GLN A 744 4.97 -0.33 -65.66
C GLN A 744 4.64 1.11 -66.07
N PHE A 745 5.05 2.11 -65.29
CA PHE A 745 4.91 3.52 -65.62
C PHE A 745 5.60 3.84 -66.94
N PHE A 746 6.85 3.42 -67.15
CA PHE A 746 7.54 3.61 -68.44
C PHE A 746 6.88 2.86 -69.60
N THR A 747 6.27 1.71 -69.33
CA THR A 747 5.55 0.94 -70.36
C THR A 747 4.26 1.63 -70.79
N ASN A 748 3.47 2.07 -69.80
CA ASN A 748 2.23 2.78 -70.04
C ASN A 748 2.53 4.12 -70.72
N ILE A 749 3.55 4.84 -70.26
CA ILE A 749 4.06 6.05 -70.91
C ILE A 749 4.51 5.78 -72.34
N SER A 750 5.24 4.69 -72.62
CA SER A 750 5.70 4.42 -73.98
C SER A 750 4.52 4.22 -74.95
N HIS A 751 3.45 3.55 -74.51
CA HIS A 751 2.21 3.42 -75.28
C HIS A 751 1.42 4.73 -75.37
N GLU A 752 1.36 5.50 -74.29
CA GLU A 752 0.69 6.79 -74.22
C GLU A 752 1.45 7.94 -74.89
N ILE A 753 2.77 7.84 -75.12
CA ILE A 753 3.58 8.78 -75.91
C ILE A 753 3.52 8.40 -77.39
N ARG A 754 3.61 7.10 -77.73
CA ARG A 754 3.55 6.65 -79.13
C ARG A 754 2.30 7.15 -79.83
N THR A 755 1.15 7.08 -79.16
CA THR A 755 -0.16 7.44 -79.73
C THR A 755 -0.29 8.93 -80.11
N PRO A 756 -0.03 9.91 -79.21
CA PRO A 756 -0.02 11.33 -79.55
C PRO A 756 1.12 11.68 -80.50
N MET A 757 2.30 11.05 -80.40
CA MET A 757 3.39 11.29 -81.36
C MET A 757 2.98 10.94 -82.79
N THR A 758 2.28 9.82 -83.01
CA THR A 758 1.73 9.49 -84.33
C THR A 758 0.67 10.52 -84.78
N LEU A 759 -0.15 11.02 -83.86
CA LEU A 759 -1.13 12.08 -84.12
C LEU A 759 -0.52 13.49 -84.29
N ILE A 760 0.76 13.68 -83.96
CA ILE A 760 1.52 14.90 -84.23
C ILE A 760 2.26 14.77 -85.56
N ILE A 761 2.96 13.65 -85.76
CA ILE A 761 3.76 13.36 -86.96
C ILE A 761 2.89 13.38 -88.22
N ASN A 762 1.74 12.69 -88.23
CA ASN A 762 0.92 12.58 -89.44
C ASN A 762 0.31 13.92 -89.90
N PRO A 763 -0.27 14.77 -89.01
CA PRO A 763 -0.66 16.12 -89.39
C PRO A 763 0.53 17.01 -89.75
N LEU A 764 1.68 16.85 -89.09
CA LEU A 764 2.88 17.61 -89.45
C LEU A 764 3.38 17.29 -90.86
N GLU A 765 3.42 16.01 -91.25
CA GLU A 765 3.76 15.61 -92.62
C GLU A 765 2.83 16.29 -93.62
N LYS A 766 1.54 16.33 -93.30
CA LYS A 766 0.55 17.01 -94.13
C LYS A 766 0.76 18.52 -94.19
N LEU A 767 1.07 19.18 -93.05
CA LEU A 767 1.33 20.62 -92.99
C LEU A 767 2.64 21.03 -93.68
N ILE A 768 3.68 20.19 -93.61
CA ILE A 768 4.93 20.36 -94.35
C ILE A 768 4.68 20.25 -95.87
N ALA A 769 3.80 19.33 -96.27
CA ALA A 769 3.39 19.18 -97.67
C ALA A 769 2.53 20.35 -98.18
N ASP A 770 1.60 20.88 -97.35
CA ASP A 770 0.62 21.90 -97.73
C ASP A 770 1.11 23.37 -97.56
N THR A 771 2.23 23.63 -96.86
CA THR A 771 2.75 24.98 -96.60
C THR A 771 3.73 25.47 -97.66
N SER A 772 3.51 26.70 -98.17
CA SER A 772 4.40 27.42 -99.09
C SER A 772 5.30 28.47 -98.42
N ASP A 773 5.06 28.82 -97.16
CA ASP A 773 5.89 29.76 -96.38
C ASP A 773 7.16 29.06 -95.87
N SER A 774 8.32 29.53 -96.32
CA SER A 774 9.63 28.93 -96.01
C SER A 774 9.98 28.97 -94.52
N ARG A 775 9.49 29.98 -93.79
CA ARG A 775 9.80 30.16 -92.35
C ARG A 775 9.02 29.17 -91.49
N LEU A 776 7.75 28.96 -91.82
CA LEU A 776 6.89 27.95 -91.18
C LEU A 776 7.34 26.53 -91.53
N ARG A 777 7.75 26.28 -92.78
CA ARG A 777 8.24 24.96 -93.21
C ARG A 777 9.52 24.54 -92.49
N ALA A 778 10.48 25.45 -92.30
CA ALA A 778 11.67 25.18 -91.51
C ALA A 778 11.31 24.82 -90.04
N THR A 779 10.35 25.55 -89.47
CA THR A 779 9.86 25.29 -88.10
C THR A 779 9.15 23.94 -88.01
N TYR A 780 8.30 23.57 -88.98
CA TYR A 780 7.63 22.28 -89.01
C TYR A 780 8.60 21.13 -89.22
N ASN A 781 9.59 21.25 -90.10
CA ASN A 781 10.63 20.24 -90.27
C ASN A 781 11.41 20.03 -88.95
N MET A 782 11.79 21.11 -88.26
CA MET A 782 12.45 21.01 -86.96
C MET A 782 11.60 20.23 -85.95
N ILE A 783 10.29 20.50 -85.88
CA ILE A 783 9.37 19.78 -84.99
C ILE A 783 9.24 18.31 -85.42
N TYR A 784 9.17 18.03 -86.72
CA TYR A 784 9.05 16.68 -87.27
C TYR A 784 10.28 15.81 -86.98
N HIS A 785 11.49 16.33 -87.19
CA HIS A 785 12.74 15.62 -86.88
C HIS A 785 12.86 15.32 -85.39
N ASN A 786 12.53 16.29 -84.53
CA ASN A 786 12.52 16.07 -83.08
C ASN A 786 11.47 15.04 -82.67
N ALA A 787 10.29 15.06 -83.30
CA ALA A 787 9.23 14.09 -83.04
C ALA A 787 9.63 12.66 -83.41
N LYS A 788 10.26 12.47 -84.58
CA LYS A 788 10.82 11.17 -85.01
C LYS A 788 11.95 10.69 -84.10
N ARG A 789 12.84 11.61 -83.68
CA ARG A 789 13.94 11.29 -82.75
C ARG A 789 13.40 10.76 -81.42
N ILE A 790 12.35 11.39 -80.86
CA ILE A 790 11.69 10.91 -79.64
C ILE A 790 11.09 9.52 -79.84
N LEU A 791 10.40 9.28 -80.97
CA LEU A 791 9.80 7.98 -81.26
C LEU A 791 10.85 6.85 -81.38
N ARG A 792 12.01 7.14 -81.99
CA ARG A 792 13.15 6.21 -82.06
C ARG A 792 13.65 5.83 -80.68
N LEU A 793 13.84 6.81 -79.80
CA LEU A 793 14.31 6.58 -78.43
C LEU A 793 13.32 5.74 -77.62
N VAL A 794 12.03 6.00 -77.78
CA VAL A 794 10.96 5.19 -77.15
C VAL A 794 11.01 3.75 -77.65
N ASN A 795 11.21 3.52 -78.95
CA ASN A 795 11.31 2.17 -79.50
C ASN A 795 12.58 1.42 -79.05
N GLN A 796 13.74 2.09 -78.98
CA GLN A 796 14.97 1.48 -78.44
C GLN A 796 14.82 1.09 -76.97
N LEU A 797 14.10 1.90 -76.17
CA LEU A 797 13.78 1.58 -74.79
C LEU A 797 12.87 0.34 -74.67
N MET A 798 11.92 0.19 -75.61
CA MET A 798 11.00 -0.95 -75.65
C MET A 798 11.69 -2.26 -76.04
N ASP A 799 12.63 -2.23 -77.00
CA ASP A 799 13.45 -3.39 -77.36
C ASP A 799 14.30 -3.85 -76.16
N MET A 800 14.85 -2.88 -75.41
CA MET A 800 15.61 -3.15 -74.19
C MET A 800 14.77 -3.85 -73.09
N ARG A 801 13.51 -3.41 -72.90
CA ARG A 801 12.57 -4.07 -71.96
C ARG A 801 12.25 -5.51 -72.37
N LYS A 802 12.06 -5.77 -73.67
CA LYS A 802 11.82 -7.14 -74.15
C LYS A 802 13.01 -8.05 -73.85
N LEU A 803 14.23 -7.52 -73.99
CA LEU A 803 15.46 -8.24 -73.70
C LEU A 803 15.59 -8.57 -72.20
N GLU A 804 15.34 -7.62 -71.29
CA GLU A 804 15.42 -7.86 -69.83
C GLU A 804 14.40 -8.87 -69.31
N LYS A 805 13.21 -8.93 -69.91
CA LYS A 805 12.17 -9.91 -69.53
C LYS A 805 12.40 -11.30 -70.14
N GLY A 806 13.47 -11.50 -70.92
CA GLY A 806 13.69 -12.73 -71.71
C GLY A 806 12.60 -12.96 -72.77
N GLN A 807 11.88 -11.90 -73.15
CA GLN A 807 10.77 -11.95 -74.13
C GLN A 807 11.23 -11.62 -75.56
N MET A 808 12.49 -11.22 -75.74
CA MET A 808 13.10 -11.05 -77.05
C MET A 808 13.58 -12.40 -77.55
N LYS A 809 12.84 -12.99 -78.49
CA LYS A 809 13.20 -14.23 -79.17
C LYS A 809 13.84 -13.88 -80.51
N VAL A 810 15.01 -14.46 -80.76
CA VAL A 810 15.76 -14.27 -82.01
C VAL A 810 15.49 -15.48 -82.91
N LYS A 811 15.25 -15.25 -84.20
CA LYS A 811 15.00 -16.34 -85.17
C LYS A 811 16.12 -16.38 -86.19
N MET A 812 16.97 -17.39 -86.07
CA MET A 812 18.15 -17.56 -86.90
C MET A 812 17.79 -18.21 -88.23
N ARG A 813 18.32 -17.65 -89.31
CA ARG A 813 18.30 -18.23 -90.65
C ARG A 813 19.70 -18.27 -91.24
N GLU A 814 19.98 -19.32 -92.00
CA GLU A 814 21.22 -19.42 -92.76
C GLU A 814 21.27 -18.29 -93.79
N THR A 815 22.25 -17.41 -93.65
CA THR A 815 22.41 -16.18 -94.45
C THR A 815 23.84 -16.10 -94.96
N ASP A 816 24.01 -15.68 -96.22
CA ASP A 816 25.34 -15.38 -96.77
C ASP A 816 25.87 -14.06 -96.19
N MET A 817 26.92 -14.15 -95.39
CA MET A 817 27.53 -13.02 -94.69
C MET A 817 28.27 -12.07 -95.62
N VAL A 818 28.77 -12.55 -96.76
CA VAL A 818 29.48 -11.70 -97.75
C VAL A 818 28.50 -10.73 -98.39
N GLU A 819 27.34 -11.24 -98.85
CA GLU A 819 26.27 -10.42 -99.42
C GLU A 819 25.62 -9.52 -98.36
N PHE A 820 25.34 -10.08 -97.17
CA PHE A 820 24.68 -9.34 -96.10
C PHE A 820 25.45 -8.10 -95.63
N ILE A 821 26.78 -8.23 -95.43
CA ILE A 821 27.64 -7.11 -95.00
C ILE A 821 27.80 -6.09 -96.13
N SER A 822 27.96 -6.56 -97.37
CA SER A 822 28.05 -5.67 -98.55
C SER A 822 26.80 -4.79 -98.68
N GLU A 823 25.60 -5.37 -98.46
CA GLU A 823 24.35 -4.61 -98.46
C GLU A 823 24.26 -3.59 -97.30
N ALA A 824 24.77 -3.94 -96.11
CA ALA A 824 24.76 -3.05 -94.96
C ALA A 824 25.71 -1.83 -95.12
N MET A 825 26.72 -1.93 -95.98
CA MET A 825 27.68 -0.86 -96.26
C MET A 825 27.15 0.19 -97.25
N LEU A 826 26.27 -0.20 -98.18
CA LEU A 826 25.75 0.66 -99.26
C LEU A 826 25.28 2.06 -98.78
N PRO A 827 24.50 2.21 -97.69
CA PRO A 827 24.06 3.53 -97.23
C PRO A 827 25.21 4.44 -96.80
N PHE A 828 26.31 3.87 -96.32
CA PHE A 828 27.45 4.63 -95.82
C PHE A 828 28.47 5.00 -96.91
N GLU A 829 28.37 4.44 -98.12
CA GLU A 829 29.25 4.83 -99.23
C GLU A 829 29.11 6.32 -99.60
N TYR A 830 27.91 6.87 -99.47
CA TYR A 830 27.66 8.30 -99.70
C TYR A 830 28.36 9.16 -98.64
N VAL A 831 28.17 8.83 -97.36
CA VAL A 831 28.79 9.53 -96.22
C VAL A 831 30.31 9.42 -96.26
N ALA A 832 30.83 8.26 -96.69
CA ALA A 832 32.25 8.01 -96.89
C ALA A 832 32.82 8.92 -98.00
N ARG A 833 32.11 9.08 -99.13
CA ARG A 833 32.52 10.01 -100.19
C ARG A 833 32.46 11.47 -99.77
N GLU A 834 31.43 11.88 -99.03
CA GLU A 834 31.26 13.27 -98.59
C GLU A 834 32.30 13.69 -97.53
N ASN A 835 32.70 12.74 -96.67
CA ASN A 835 33.67 12.97 -95.61
C ASN A 835 35.10 12.51 -95.96
N ASP A 836 35.35 12.08 -97.20
CA ASP A 836 36.65 11.59 -97.69
C ASP A 836 37.23 10.44 -96.82
N ILE A 837 36.40 9.46 -96.46
CA ILE A 837 36.78 8.28 -95.67
C ILE A 837 36.88 7.06 -96.59
N ALA A 838 38.00 6.33 -96.55
CA ALA A 838 38.20 5.12 -97.32
C ALA A 838 37.48 3.93 -96.68
N LEU A 839 36.36 3.51 -97.26
CA LEU A 839 35.59 2.34 -96.82
C LEU A 839 35.98 1.10 -97.64
N ARG A 840 36.47 0.04 -96.98
CA ARG A 840 36.92 -1.20 -97.65
C ARG A 840 36.34 -2.44 -97.01
N PHE A 841 36.00 -3.44 -97.83
CA PHE A 841 35.56 -4.76 -97.38
C PHE A 841 36.53 -5.84 -97.88
N HIS A 842 37.15 -6.55 -96.94
CA HIS A 842 38.17 -7.56 -97.19
C HIS A 842 37.62 -8.96 -96.85
N HIS A 843 37.51 -9.84 -97.86
CA HIS A 843 37.16 -11.25 -97.70
C HIS A 843 37.92 -12.10 -98.74
N HIS A 844 38.13 -13.40 -98.46
CA HIS A 844 38.84 -14.33 -99.37
C HIS A 844 37.93 -15.46 -99.90
N MET A 845 36.63 -15.39 -99.58
CA MET A 845 35.62 -16.41 -99.87
C MET A 845 34.50 -15.81 -100.71
N ASP A 846 33.94 -16.56 -101.66
CA ASP A 846 32.85 -16.06 -102.53
C ASP A 846 31.50 -15.97 -101.80
N SER A 847 31.27 -16.87 -100.84
CA SER A 847 30.06 -16.96 -100.02
C SER A 847 30.42 -17.59 -98.69
N LEU A 848 29.85 -17.09 -97.58
CA LEU A 848 30.04 -17.66 -96.24
C LEU A 848 28.69 -17.72 -95.52
N ALA A 849 28.14 -18.93 -95.38
CA ALA A 849 26.86 -19.15 -94.72
C ALA A 849 27.00 -19.13 -93.19
N ALA A 850 26.25 -18.25 -92.51
CA ALA A 850 26.13 -18.22 -91.06
C ALA A 850 24.66 -18.10 -90.62
N TRP A 851 24.34 -18.67 -89.46
CA TRP A 851 22.99 -18.62 -88.90
C TRP A 851 22.79 -17.35 -88.08
N ILE A 852 22.05 -16.38 -88.64
CA ILE A 852 21.77 -15.10 -87.98
C ILE A 852 20.30 -14.69 -88.12
N ASP A 853 19.81 -13.86 -87.20
CA ASP A 853 18.57 -13.10 -87.40
C ASP A 853 18.93 -11.78 -88.07
N THR A 854 18.59 -11.69 -89.35
CA THR A 854 19.01 -10.56 -90.18
C THR A 854 18.50 -9.21 -89.67
N ASP A 855 17.29 -9.13 -89.09
CA ASP A 855 16.70 -7.86 -88.70
C ASP A 855 17.34 -7.32 -87.42
N ASN A 856 17.66 -8.22 -86.48
CA ASN A 856 18.32 -7.86 -85.24
C ASN A 856 19.84 -7.68 -85.44
N PHE A 857 20.46 -8.48 -86.30
CA PHE A 857 21.90 -8.36 -86.58
C PHE A 857 22.23 -7.14 -87.47
N ASP A 858 21.33 -6.73 -88.37
CA ASP A 858 21.47 -5.47 -89.14
C ASP A 858 21.57 -4.25 -88.20
N LYS A 859 20.78 -4.22 -87.11
CA LYS A 859 20.88 -3.18 -86.07
C LYS A 859 22.25 -3.15 -85.37
N VAL A 860 22.93 -4.29 -85.26
CA VAL A 860 24.27 -4.38 -84.66
C VAL A 860 25.28 -3.72 -85.59
N LEU A 861 25.31 -4.13 -86.87
CA LEU A 861 26.23 -3.57 -87.86
C LEU A 861 26.02 -2.08 -88.09
N LEU A 862 24.77 -1.62 -88.26
CA LEU A 862 24.47 -0.21 -88.47
C LEU A 862 24.87 0.68 -87.29
N ASN A 863 24.71 0.21 -86.04
CA ASN A 863 25.15 0.98 -84.86
C ASN A 863 26.68 1.08 -84.79
N ILE A 864 27.39 -0.01 -85.06
CA ILE A 864 28.87 -0.01 -85.00
C ILE A 864 29.42 0.84 -86.14
N LEU A 865 28.91 0.69 -87.36
CA LEU A 865 29.32 1.50 -88.51
C LEU A 865 29.00 2.98 -88.31
N SER A 866 27.79 3.32 -87.82
CA SER A 866 27.46 4.72 -87.52
C SER A 866 28.39 5.33 -86.47
N ASN A 867 28.86 4.56 -85.50
CA ASN A 867 29.87 5.03 -84.54
C ASN A 867 31.24 5.18 -85.20
N ALA A 868 31.67 4.20 -86.01
CA ALA A 868 32.95 4.26 -86.73
C ALA A 868 33.03 5.52 -87.61
N PHE A 869 31.99 5.82 -88.39
CA PHE A 869 31.92 7.05 -89.21
C PHE A 869 31.91 8.33 -88.38
N LYS A 870 31.25 8.32 -87.22
CA LYS A 870 31.17 9.49 -86.33
C LYS A 870 32.53 9.86 -85.73
N TYR A 871 33.38 8.88 -85.45
CA TYR A 871 34.64 9.09 -84.73
C TYR A 871 35.89 8.99 -85.62
N THR A 872 35.74 8.66 -86.91
CA THR A 872 36.82 8.71 -87.90
C THR A 872 36.91 10.10 -88.52
N PRO A 873 38.06 10.79 -88.46
CA PRO A 873 38.23 12.11 -89.08
C PRO A 873 38.30 12.03 -90.61
N LYS A 874 38.07 13.16 -91.29
CA LYS A 874 38.17 13.25 -92.77
C LYS A 874 39.55 12.81 -93.26
N GLY A 875 39.61 11.95 -94.28
CA GLY A 875 40.84 11.34 -94.80
C GLY A 875 41.21 9.97 -94.18
N GLY A 876 40.48 9.51 -93.15
CA GLY A 876 40.72 8.20 -92.50
C GLY A 876 40.23 7.01 -93.32
N SER A 877 40.47 5.79 -92.82
CA SER A 877 39.89 4.55 -93.34
C SER A 877 39.06 3.78 -92.32
N ILE A 878 38.05 3.07 -92.83
CA ILE A 878 37.25 2.08 -92.12
C ILE A 878 37.33 0.79 -92.93
N ASP A 879 37.95 -0.23 -92.33
CA ASP A 879 38.23 -1.52 -92.96
C ASP A 879 37.40 -2.61 -92.25
N ILE A 880 36.56 -3.29 -93.03
CA ILE A 880 35.75 -4.42 -92.55
C ILE A 880 36.37 -5.71 -93.08
N THR A 881 36.68 -6.66 -92.20
CA THR A 881 37.30 -7.93 -92.55
C THR A 881 36.41 -9.10 -92.13
N LEU A 882 36.16 -10.03 -93.07
CA LEU A 882 35.40 -11.26 -92.82
C LEU A 882 36.29 -12.48 -93.02
N THR A 883 36.45 -13.30 -91.97
CA THR A 883 37.26 -14.53 -92.02
C THR A 883 36.58 -15.70 -91.33
N GLU A 884 36.70 -16.88 -91.93
CA GLU A 884 36.38 -18.17 -91.30
C GLU A 884 37.62 -18.70 -90.58
N LYS A 885 37.48 -19.04 -89.30
CA LYS A 885 38.58 -19.55 -88.46
C LYS A 885 38.18 -20.87 -87.80
N HIS A 886 39.14 -21.80 -87.80
CA HIS A 886 39.09 -23.08 -87.11
C HIS A 886 40.32 -23.10 -86.19
N ASP A 887 40.14 -23.12 -84.86
CA ASP A 887 41.27 -23.04 -83.91
C ASP A 887 41.50 -24.37 -83.14
N ASP A 888 42.79 -24.71 -82.97
CA ASP A 888 43.36 -25.85 -82.23
C ASP A 888 43.16 -25.67 -80.69
N PRO A 889 43.11 -26.72 -79.85
CA PRO A 889 42.49 -26.70 -78.51
C PRO A 889 43.40 -26.10 -77.40
N ALA A 890 43.87 -24.87 -77.60
CA ALA A 890 44.69 -24.16 -76.60
C ALA A 890 44.49 -22.63 -76.64
N GLY A 891 43.24 -22.14 -76.55
CA GLY A 891 42.96 -20.73 -76.20
C GLY A 891 41.61 -20.16 -76.66
N LEU A 892 40.60 -20.22 -75.77
CA LEU A 892 39.27 -19.56 -75.76
C LEU A 892 38.88 -18.67 -76.97
N PRO A 893 37.91 -19.14 -77.80
CA PRO A 893 36.47 -18.92 -77.56
C PRO A 893 35.69 -20.24 -77.23
N PRO A 894 34.38 -20.21 -76.92
CA PRO A 894 33.64 -21.40 -76.46
C PRO A 894 33.39 -22.49 -77.53
N PHE A 895 33.76 -22.26 -78.80
CA PHE A 895 33.36 -23.08 -79.96
C PHE A 895 34.55 -23.30 -80.91
N SER A 896 34.59 -24.45 -81.63
CA SER A 896 35.73 -24.89 -82.45
C SER A 896 35.82 -24.20 -83.82
N ASP A 897 34.68 -23.93 -84.47
CA ASP A 897 34.60 -23.28 -85.78
C ASP A 897 33.74 -22.01 -85.67
N TYR A 898 34.26 -20.86 -86.11
CA TYR A 898 33.55 -19.58 -85.99
C TYR A 898 33.82 -18.60 -87.15
N VAL A 899 32.85 -17.73 -87.41
CA VAL A 899 32.97 -16.55 -88.27
C VAL A 899 33.44 -15.37 -87.43
N GLU A 900 34.50 -14.71 -87.86
CA GLU A 900 34.99 -13.47 -87.26
C GLU A 900 34.75 -12.29 -88.21
N ILE A 901 33.99 -11.31 -87.74
CA ILE A 901 33.75 -10.02 -88.38
C ILE A 901 34.53 -8.98 -87.59
N SER A 902 35.52 -8.36 -88.22
CA SER A 902 36.27 -7.27 -87.63
C SER A 902 35.97 -5.95 -88.34
N ILE A 903 35.55 -4.93 -87.60
CA ILE A 903 35.34 -3.57 -88.10
C ILE A 903 36.40 -2.68 -87.45
N SER A 904 37.37 -2.26 -88.25
CA SER A 904 38.52 -1.46 -87.84
C SER A 904 38.38 -0.04 -88.36
N ASP A 905 38.58 0.95 -87.50
CA ASP A 905 38.59 2.37 -87.84
C ASP A 905 39.90 3.04 -87.40
N THR A 906 40.23 4.16 -88.07
CA THR A 906 41.43 4.98 -87.80
C THR A 906 41.12 6.23 -86.97
N GLY A 907 40.05 6.18 -86.17
CA GLY A 907 39.60 7.26 -85.31
C GLY A 907 40.45 7.47 -84.05
N ILE A 908 39.90 8.16 -83.05
CA ILE A 908 40.61 8.60 -81.85
C ILE A 908 41.04 7.46 -80.89
N GLY A 909 40.57 6.22 -81.09
CA GLY A 909 40.75 5.11 -80.15
C GLY A 909 39.96 5.28 -78.84
N ILE A 910 39.94 4.25 -77.98
CA ILE A 910 39.18 4.24 -76.71
C ILE A 910 40.14 3.97 -75.53
N ASP A 911 40.09 4.73 -74.43
CA ASP A 911 40.98 4.47 -73.28
C ASP A 911 40.89 3.01 -72.78
N ALA A 912 42.03 2.40 -72.44
CA ALA A 912 42.13 0.95 -72.19
C ALA A 912 41.29 0.45 -70.99
N ASP A 913 41.08 1.30 -69.99
CA ASP A 913 40.23 1.06 -68.82
C ASP A 913 38.72 1.18 -69.14
N LYS A 914 38.38 1.81 -70.27
CA LYS A 914 36.99 2.04 -70.69
C LYS A 914 36.50 1.05 -71.75
N LEU A 915 37.38 0.23 -72.34
CA LEU A 915 37.05 -0.69 -73.43
C LEU A 915 35.93 -1.69 -73.13
N GLU A 916 35.74 -2.11 -71.86
CA GLU A 916 34.58 -2.94 -71.50
C GLU A 916 33.37 -2.15 -70.98
N LEU A 917 33.62 -0.99 -70.36
CA LEU A 917 32.56 -0.14 -69.83
C LEU A 917 31.69 0.47 -70.94
N ILE A 918 32.19 0.62 -72.18
CA ILE A 918 31.37 1.11 -73.31
C ILE A 918 30.18 0.22 -73.65
N PHE A 919 30.21 -1.05 -73.24
CA PHE A 919 29.09 -1.96 -73.41
C PHE A 919 28.14 -1.95 -72.21
N ASP A 920 28.47 -1.22 -71.13
CA ASP A 920 27.58 -1.04 -69.98
C ASP A 920 26.46 -0.05 -70.28
N ARG A 921 25.33 -0.29 -69.61
CA ARG A 921 24.09 0.45 -69.86
C ARG A 921 24.25 1.93 -69.47
N PHE A 922 23.90 2.83 -70.39
CA PHE A 922 23.96 4.29 -70.24
C PHE A 922 25.36 4.88 -70.09
N TYR A 923 26.42 4.07 -70.25
CA TYR A 923 27.79 4.56 -70.15
C TYR A 923 28.19 5.37 -71.39
N ARG A 924 28.84 6.52 -71.18
CA ARG A 924 29.33 7.44 -72.23
C ARG A 924 30.68 8.02 -71.84
N ILE A 925 31.54 8.26 -72.82
CA ILE A 925 32.82 8.95 -72.64
C ILE A 925 32.60 10.45 -72.98
N GLU A 926 32.86 11.35 -72.04
CA GLU A 926 32.77 12.81 -72.23
C GLU A 926 34.11 13.33 -72.80
N ASN A 927 34.09 13.98 -73.97
CA ASN A 927 35.27 14.61 -74.59
C ASN A 927 34.96 16.04 -75.04
N GLU A 928 35.88 16.98 -74.77
CA GLU A 928 35.71 18.45 -74.95
C GLU A 928 35.60 18.94 -76.41
N MET A 929 35.87 18.11 -77.42
CA MET A 929 35.78 18.51 -78.84
C MET A 929 34.51 18.05 -79.57
N THR A 930 33.56 17.37 -78.92
CA THR A 930 32.29 16.93 -79.55
C THR A 930 31.05 17.19 -78.68
N SER A 931 30.98 18.39 -78.09
CA SER A 931 29.90 18.86 -77.22
C SER A 931 28.53 19.03 -77.91
N ALA A 932 28.42 18.76 -79.23
CA ALA A 932 27.24 19.07 -80.03
C ALA A 932 26.36 17.86 -80.44
N SER A 933 26.66 16.61 -80.04
CA SER A 933 25.80 15.46 -80.40
C SER A 933 25.46 14.51 -79.22
N LEU A 934 24.24 14.63 -78.69
CA LEU A 934 23.68 13.74 -77.67
C LEU A 934 23.46 12.30 -78.20
N GLY A 935 24.31 11.36 -77.78
CA GLY A 935 24.02 9.91 -77.83
C GLY A 935 23.43 9.40 -76.52
N THR A 936 22.64 8.33 -76.52
CA THR A 936 21.90 7.87 -75.31
C THR A 936 22.61 6.80 -74.47
N GLY A 937 23.77 6.29 -74.90
CA GLY A 937 24.51 5.25 -74.16
C GLY A 937 23.83 3.87 -74.12
N ILE A 938 22.78 3.64 -74.93
CA ILE A 938 22.04 2.36 -74.98
C ILE A 938 22.53 1.46 -76.13
N GLY A 939 23.04 2.06 -77.22
CA GLY A 939 23.31 1.38 -78.48
C GLY A 939 24.31 0.22 -78.38
N LEU A 940 25.48 0.44 -77.78
CA LEU A 940 26.52 -0.59 -77.68
C LEU A 940 26.14 -1.73 -76.71
N HIS A 941 25.47 -1.43 -75.59
CA HIS A 941 24.90 -2.45 -74.70
C HIS A 941 23.90 -3.35 -75.45
N LEU A 942 23.01 -2.74 -76.25
CA LEU A 942 22.07 -3.48 -77.09
C LEU A 942 22.81 -4.35 -78.12
N CYS A 943 23.88 -3.84 -78.74
CA CYS A 943 24.73 -4.65 -79.63
C CYS A 943 25.31 -5.87 -78.91
N ARG A 944 25.90 -5.71 -77.72
CA ARG A 944 26.45 -6.83 -76.95
C ARG A 944 25.40 -7.86 -76.58
N SER A 945 24.23 -7.40 -76.14
CA SER A 945 23.13 -8.30 -75.77
C SER A 945 22.57 -9.06 -76.98
N LEU A 946 22.45 -8.41 -78.14
CA LEU A 946 21.99 -9.05 -79.37
C LEU A 946 23.02 -10.07 -79.89
N VAL A 947 24.31 -9.74 -79.88
CA VAL A 947 25.37 -10.70 -80.27
C VAL A 947 25.41 -11.91 -79.33
N LEU A 948 25.22 -11.70 -78.02
CA LEU A 948 25.12 -12.80 -77.05
C LEU A 948 23.88 -13.68 -77.28
N LEU A 949 22.74 -13.11 -77.68
CA LEU A 949 21.56 -13.88 -78.10
C LEU A 949 21.77 -14.65 -79.42
N HIS A 950 22.76 -14.24 -80.23
CA HIS A 950 23.25 -15.02 -81.37
C HIS A 950 24.32 -16.04 -80.98
N HIS A 951 24.45 -16.33 -79.68
CA HIS A 951 25.49 -17.19 -79.10
C HIS A 951 26.91 -16.76 -79.47
N GLY A 952 27.09 -15.49 -79.87
CA GLY A 952 28.36 -14.90 -80.24
C GLY A 952 29.00 -14.09 -79.13
N THR A 953 30.18 -13.56 -79.42
CA THR A 953 30.90 -12.62 -78.54
C THR A 953 31.29 -11.37 -79.32
N ILE A 954 31.29 -10.21 -78.65
CA ILE A 954 31.77 -8.95 -79.19
C ILE A 954 32.79 -8.34 -78.23
N HIS A 955 33.92 -7.89 -78.78
CA HIS A 955 35.00 -7.25 -78.04
C HIS A 955 35.52 -6.03 -78.81
N ALA A 956 36.03 -5.04 -78.09
CA ALA A 956 36.71 -3.88 -78.68
C ALA A 956 38.18 -3.90 -78.26
N ARG A 957 39.08 -3.57 -79.20
CA ARG A 957 40.52 -3.36 -78.92
C ARG A 957 41.03 -2.16 -79.71
N ASN A 958 42.08 -1.51 -79.23
CA ASN A 958 42.75 -0.45 -80.00
C ASN A 958 43.87 -1.01 -80.88
N HIS A 959 44.25 -0.26 -81.92
CA HIS A 959 45.44 -0.55 -82.70
C HIS A 959 46.72 -0.38 -81.87
N VAL A 960 47.72 -1.22 -82.14
CA VAL A 960 49.00 -1.18 -81.44
C VAL A 960 49.95 -0.22 -82.17
N GLY A 961 50.19 0.95 -81.60
CA GLY A 961 51.16 1.94 -82.12
C GLY A 961 50.59 2.99 -83.07
N GLU A 962 49.30 2.94 -83.40
CA GLU A 962 48.56 3.92 -84.21
C GLU A 962 47.20 4.23 -83.57
N SER A 963 46.58 5.37 -83.91
CA SER A 963 45.24 5.75 -83.43
C SER A 963 44.15 5.01 -84.21
N GLY A 964 43.19 4.42 -83.50
CA GLY A 964 42.08 3.67 -84.07
C GLY A 964 41.56 2.59 -83.13
N CYS A 965 40.34 2.13 -83.35
CA CYS A 965 39.78 0.98 -82.65
C CYS A 965 39.21 -0.07 -83.60
N GLU A 966 39.17 -1.30 -83.11
CA GLU A 966 38.73 -2.48 -83.83
C GLU A 966 37.67 -3.20 -82.99
N PHE A 967 36.47 -3.32 -83.54
CA PHE A 967 35.37 -4.08 -82.97
C PHE A 967 35.31 -5.46 -83.63
N ILE A 968 35.48 -6.50 -82.81
CA ILE A 968 35.57 -7.88 -83.24
C ILE A 968 34.33 -8.62 -82.77
N ILE A 969 33.55 -9.12 -83.72
CA ILE A 969 32.37 -9.95 -83.49
C ILE A 969 32.70 -11.38 -83.93
N ARG A 970 32.45 -12.35 -83.06
CA ARG A 970 32.63 -13.78 -83.32
C ARG A 970 31.32 -14.52 -83.20
N LEU A 971 30.94 -15.25 -84.24
CA LEU A 971 29.73 -16.05 -84.30
C LEU A 971 30.06 -17.53 -84.54
N PRO A 972 29.45 -18.49 -83.83
CA PRO A 972 29.68 -19.92 -84.07
C PRO A 972 29.18 -20.37 -85.46
N LEU A 973 29.95 -21.23 -86.13
CA LEU A 973 29.57 -21.85 -87.41
C LEU A 973 28.66 -23.07 -87.20
N GLY A 974 27.73 -23.28 -88.14
CA GLY A 974 26.75 -24.38 -88.10
C GLY A 974 25.58 -24.15 -87.13
N SER A 975 24.55 -25.01 -87.20
CA SER A 975 23.30 -24.86 -86.45
C SER A 975 23.22 -25.66 -85.14
N ALA A 976 24.27 -26.42 -84.77
CA ALA A 976 24.23 -27.35 -83.64
C ALA A 976 24.06 -26.68 -82.25
N HIS A 977 24.39 -25.39 -82.14
CA HIS A 977 24.25 -24.60 -80.91
C HIS A 977 22.84 -24.01 -80.73
N LEU A 978 21.97 -24.11 -81.75
CA LEU A 978 20.62 -23.54 -81.77
C LEU A 978 19.58 -24.57 -81.32
N SER A 979 18.59 -24.13 -80.55
CA SER A 979 17.43 -24.94 -80.21
C SER A 979 16.38 -24.94 -81.34
N MET A 980 15.49 -25.94 -81.36
CA MET A 980 14.46 -26.06 -82.40
C MET A 980 13.49 -24.86 -82.47
N GLU A 981 13.37 -24.08 -81.38
CA GLU A 981 12.53 -22.87 -81.34
C GLU A 981 13.23 -21.62 -81.92
N GLU A 982 14.56 -21.65 -82.07
CA GLU A 982 15.39 -20.53 -82.53
C GLU A 982 15.68 -20.57 -84.03
N ILE A 983 15.43 -21.71 -84.68
CA ILE A 983 15.57 -21.87 -86.13
C ILE A 983 14.32 -21.33 -86.81
N ALA A 984 14.49 -20.41 -87.77
CA ALA A 984 13.37 -19.90 -88.57
C ALA A 984 12.86 -20.97 -89.55
N ASP A 985 11.54 -21.15 -89.63
CA ASP A 985 10.92 -22.00 -90.65
C ASP A 985 11.23 -21.45 -92.06
N SER A 986 11.58 -22.35 -92.98
CA SER A 986 12.06 -22.02 -94.33
C SER A 986 10.93 -21.56 -95.25
N ASP A 987 10.58 -20.28 -95.18
CA ASP A 987 9.85 -19.59 -96.25
C ASP A 987 10.67 -18.39 -96.78
N PRO A 988 11.10 -18.40 -98.05
CA PRO A 988 11.84 -17.29 -98.63
C PRO A 988 10.84 -16.23 -99.11
N THR A 989 10.52 -15.27 -98.26
CA THR A 989 10.03 -13.97 -98.76
C THR A 989 11.19 -12.98 -98.71
N PRO A 990 11.65 -12.42 -99.84
CA PRO A 990 12.60 -11.33 -99.81
C PRO A 990 11.88 -10.12 -99.22
N SER A 991 12.06 -9.88 -97.92
CA SER A 991 11.70 -8.61 -97.32
C SER A 991 12.53 -7.55 -98.04
N GLN A 992 11.88 -6.70 -98.84
CA GLN A 992 12.48 -5.46 -99.31
C GLN A 992 13.05 -4.73 -98.09
N ARG A 993 14.39 -4.68 -97.96
CA ARG A 993 15.04 -3.89 -96.93
C ARG A 993 14.64 -2.43 -97.15
N GLN A 994 13.70 -1.94 -96.34
CA GLN A 994 13.46 -0.50 -96.26
C GLN A 994 14.71 0.10 -95.65
N LEU A 995 15.44 0.91 -96.44
CA LEU A 995 16.64 1.60 -95.98
C LEU A 995 16.30 2.33 -94.66
N PRO A 996 16.96 2.02 -93.54
CA PRO A 996 16.66 2.70 -92.29
C PRO A 996 17.07 4.18 -92.38
N TYR A 997 16.20 5.03 -91.86
CA TYR A 997 16.19 6.50 -91.89
C TYR A 997 17.36 7.18 -91.12
N TYR A 998 18.53 6.54 -91.04
CA TYR A 998 19.66 6.96 -90.20
C TYR A 998 20.62 7.96 -90.86
N LEU A 999 20.43 8.30 -92.13
CA LEU A 999 21.30 9.22 -92.87
C LEU A 999 20.89 10.70 -92.79
N ASP A 1000 19.72 11.04 -92.24
CA ASP A 1000 19.22 12.42 -92.19
C ASP A 1000 19.88 13.29 -91.09
N ASP A 1001 20.57 12.70 -90.10
CA ASP A 1001 21.27 13.45 -89.03
C ASP A 1001 22.56 14.15 -89.50
N PHE A 1002 23.00 13.94 -90.76
CA PHE A 1002 24.19 14.56 -91.34
C PHE A 1002 23.89 15.75 -92.27
N ASN A 1003 22.62 16.09 -92.51
CA ASN A 1003 22.19 17.21 -93.36
C ASN A 1003 21.59 18.35 -92.51
N ASP A 1004 22.41 19.29 -92.03
CA ASP A 1004 21.94 20.60 -91.56
C ASP A 1004 22.41 21.70 -92.54
N PRO A 1005 21.51 22.37 -93.29
CA PRO A 1005 21.88 23.53 -94.07
C PRO A 1005 21.98 24.76 -93.15
N GLY A 1006 23.19 25.01 -92.67
CA GLY A 1006 23.55 26.24 -91.97
C GLY A 1006 23.49 27.50 -92.86
N THR A 1007 23.21 28.62 -92.18
CA THR A 1007 23.57 30.02 -92.48
C THR A 1007 22.96 30.73 -93.71
N ASP A 1008 22.11 31.74 -93.46
CA ASP A 1008 22.36 33.18 -93.73
C ASP A 1008 21.03 33.97 -93.81
N GLY A 1009 20.96 35.14 -93.16
CA GLY A 1009 19.80 36.03 -93.32
C GLY A 1009 19.62 37.13 -92.28
N ASP A 1010 20.44 38.18 -92.41
CA ASP A 1010 20.31 39.58 -92.02
C ASP A 1010 19.22 40.06 -91.02
N SER A 1011 19.70 40.83 -90.03
CA SER A 1011 18.96 41.51 -88.97
C SER A 1011 18.18 42.74 -89.45
N THR A 1012 16.85 42.73 -89.35
CA THR A 1012 16.02 43.96 -89.37
C THR A 1012 15.76 44.45 -87.94
N VAL A 1013 16.32 45.61 -87.60
CA VAL A 1013 16.19 46.30 -86.30
C VAL A 1013 14.75 46.79 -86.08
N VAL A 1014 14.05 46.24 -85.08
CA VAL A 1014 12.74 46.74 -84.62
C VAL A 1014 12.97 47.82 -83.54
N LYS A 1015 12.40 49.02 -83.71
CA LYS A 1015 12.46 50.10 -82.69
C LYS A 1015 11.62 49.73 -81.46
N ALA A 1016 12.23 49.68 -80.28
CA ALA A 1016 11.56 49.39 -79.01
C ALA A 1016 10.47 50.43 -78.66
N ARG A 1017 9.33 49.97 -78.12
CA ARG A 1017 8.16 50.81 -77.77
C ARG A 1017 8.27 51.58 -76.45
N SER A 1018 9.27 51.31 -75.60
CA SER A 1018 9.50 51.99 -74.32
C SER A 1018 10.97 52.36 -74.12
N ASN A 1019 11.22 53.44 -73.36
CA ASN A 1019 12.58 53.93 -73.09
C ASN A 1019 13.28 53.20 -71.92
N ARG A 1020 12.68 52.13 -71.37
CA ARG A 1020 13.24 51.35 -70.25
C ARG A 1020 14.25 50.31 -70.72
N THR A 1021 15.28 50.09 -69.92
CA THR A 1021 16.43 49.22 -70.25
C THR A 1021 16.42 47.94 -69.43
N VAL A 1022 16.61 46.78 -70.09
CA VAL A 1022 16.66 45.46 -69.44
C VAL A 1022 17.95 44.74 -69.85
N ALA A 1023 18.72 44.28 -68.88
CA ALA A 1023 19.92 43.46 -69.14
C ALA A 1023 19.59 41.97 -69.07
N VAL A 1024 20.02 41.18 -70.06
CA VAL A 1024 19.87 39.72 -70.11
C VAL A 1024 21.25 39.07 -70.05
N VAL A 1025 21.46 38.16 -69.10
CA VAL A 1025 22.71 37.42 -68.92
C VAL A 1025 22.40 35.93 -68.97
N GLU A 1026 22.90 35.23 -70.01
CA GLU A 1026 22.62 33.81 -70.27
C GLU A 1026 23.78 33.22 -71.06
N ASP A 1027 24.32 32.07 -70.64
CA ASP A 1027 25.50 31.44 -71.29
C ASP A 1027 25.11 30.63 -72.53
N ASP A 1028 23.96 29.95 -72.52
CA ASP A 1028 23.43 29.22 -73.66
C ASP A 1028 23.04 30.18 -74.81
N PRO A 1029 23.70 30.08 -75.99
CA PRO A 1029 23.48 31.00 -77.10
C PRO A 1029 22.07 30.90 -77.69
N ASP A 1030 21.42 29.73 -77.67
CA ASP A 1030 20.09 29.52 -78.23
C ASP A 1030 19.02 30.17 -77.34
N ILE A 1031 19.11 29.95 -76.01
CA ILE A 1031 18.20 30.56 -75.04
C ILE A 1031 18.42 32.08 -74.97
N ARG A 1032 19.69 32.54 -75.00
CA ARG A 1032 20.02 33.97 -75.02
C ARG A 1032 19.41 34.66 -76.25
N ASN A 1033 19.58 34.08 -77.43
CA ASN A 1033 19.03 34.64 -78.68
C ASN A 1033 17.49 34.63 -78.68
N TYR A 1034 16.88 33.57 -78.14
CA TYR A 1034 15.43 33.51 -77.98
C TYR A 1034 14.90 34.63 -77.06
N LEU A 1035 15.50 34.82 -75.88
CA LEU A 1035 15.12 35.87 -74.92
C LEU A 1035 15.29 37.29 -75.47
N VAL A 1036 16.41 37.54 -76.17
CA VAL A 1036 16.66 38.83 -76.83
C VAL A 1036 15.58 39.09 -77.87
N ARG A 1037 15.24 38.11 -78.71
CA ARG A 1037 14.24 38.28 -79.76
C ARG A 1037 12.85 38.58 -79.19
N GLU A 1038 12.46 37.91 -78.11
CA GLU A 1038 11.13 38.07 -77.49
C GLU A 1038 10.97 39.38 -76.70
N LEU A 1039 12.03 39.87 -76.03
CA LEU A 1039 11.95 41.07 -75.18
C LEU A 1039 12.24 42.37 -75.93
N SER A 1040 12.98 42.31 -77.05
CA SER A 1040 13.37 43.50 -77.83
C SER A 1040 12.19 44.29 -78.42
N GLY A 1041 10.99 43.69 -78.49
CA GLY A 1041 9.77 44.39 -78.93
C GLY A 1041 9.28 45.47 -77.94
N ASP A 1042 9.46 45.24 -76.63
CA ASP A 1042 8.87 46.08 -75.58
C ASP A 1042 9.91 46.92 -74.82
N TYR A 1043 11.15 46.42 -74.70
CA TYR A 1043 12.23 47.04 -73.91
C TYR A 1043 13.51 47.20 -74.73
N LYS A 1044 14.38 48.12 -74.32
CA LYS A 1044 15.74 48.19 -74.87
C LYS A 1044 16.62 47.15 -74.16
N VAL A 1045 16.99 46.09 -74.87
CA VAL A 1045 17.67 44.91 -74.28
C VAL A 1045 19.18 44.96 -74.55
N SER A 1046 19.99 44.79 -73.50
CA SER A 1046 21.44 44.54 -73.60
C SER A 1046 21.73 43.10 -73.17
N ALA A 1047 22.43 42.32 -74.00
CA ALA A 1047 22.68 40.90 -73.75
C ALA A 1047 24.16 40.63 -73.48
N TYR A 1048 24.44 39.76 -72.51
CA TYR A 1048 25.78 39.34 -72.09
C TYR A 1048 25.81 37.81 -71.96
N ASP A 1049 26.96 37.20 -72.25
CA ASP A 1049 27.14 35.75 -72.21
C ASP A 1049 27.67 35.24 -70.85
N ASN A 1050 28.18 36.14 -69.99
CA ASN A 1050 28.70 35.80 -68.67
C ASN A 1050 28.48 36.91 -67.63
N GLY A 1051 28.56 36.55 -66.34
CA GLY A 1051 28.26 37.45 -65.23
C GLY A 1051 29.32 38.52 -64.96
N ASP A 1052 30.60 38.28 -65.30
CA ASP A 1052 31.70 39.21 -65.08
C ASP A 1052 31.63 40.43 -66.02
N GLU A 1053 31.37 40.18 -67.30
CA GLU A 1053 31.16 41.22 -68.30
C GLU A 1053 29.90 42.02 -67.98
N ALA A 1054 28.80 41.33 -67.64
CA ALA A 1054 27.54 41.96 -67.27
C ALA A 1054 27.70 42.92 -66.07
N LEU A 1055 28.38 42.50 -64.99
CA LEU A 1055 28.56 43.34 -63.81
C LEU A 1055 29.34 44.63 -64.11
N SER A 1056 30.38 44.53 -64.94
CA SER A 1056 31.23 45.67 -65.31
C SER A 1056 30.45 46.68 -66.15
N ALA A 1057 29.61 46.22 -67.08
CA ALA A 1057 28.74 47.07 -67.88
C ALA A 1057 27.62 47.71 -67.05
N ILE A 1058 26.96 46.93 -66.18
CA ILE A 1058 25.84 47.38 -65.32
C ILE A 1058 26.25 48.48 -64.33
N LEU A 1059 27.50 48.46 -63.84
CA LEU A 1059 28.02 49.52 -62.96
C LEU A 1059 28.24 50.85 -63.69
N THR A 1060 28.43 50.79 -65.02
CA THR A 1060 28.72 51.97 -65.84
C THR A 1060 27.43 52.60 -66.37
N ASP A 1061 26.52 51.79 -66.91
CA ASP A 1061 25.19 52.21 -67.36
C ASP A 1061 24.14 51.33 -66.68
N THR A 1062 23.38 51.93 -65.76
CA THR A 1062 22.53 51.17 -64.83
C THR A 1062 21.20 50.82 -65.48
N PRO A 1063 20.90 49.53 -65.75
CA PRO A 1063 19.63 49.15 -66.35
C PRO A 1063 18.48 49.27 -65.34
N ASP A 1064 17.26 49.37 -65.84
CA ASP A 1064 16.05 49.40 -65.01
C ASP A 1064 15.73 48.03 -64.40
N LEU A 1065 16.15 46.92 -65.03
CA LEU A 1065 15.98 45.55 -64.52
C LEU A 1065 17.02 44.60 -65.13
N ILE A 1066 17.42 43.56 -64.38
CA ILE A 1066 18.36 42.52 -64.82
C ILE A 1066 17.67 41.15 -64.81
N VAL A 1067 17.83 40.38 -65.87
CA VAL A 1067 17.43 38.96 -65.99
C VAL A 1067 18.69 38.13 -66.18
N SER A 1068 18.96 37.19 -65.29
CA SER A 1068 20.19 36.39 -65.30
C SER A 1068 19.89 34.91 -65.10
N ASP A 1069 20.59 34.04 -65.82
CA ASP A 1069 20.65 32.62 -65.46
C ASP A 1069 21.46 32.44 -64.17
N VAL A 1070 21.10 31.44 -63.37
CA VAL A 1070 21.77 31.07 -62.14
C VAL A 1070 23.09 30.36 -62.42
N MET A 1071 23.10 29.42 -63.36
CA MET A 1071 24.27 28.60 -63.67
C MET A 1071 24.97 29.17 -64.90
N MET A 1072 26.02 29.95 -64.70
CA MET A 1072 26.83 30.51 -65.80
C MET A 1072 28.33 30.45 -65.47
N PRO A 1073 29.22 30.39 -66.48
CA PRO A 1073 30.67 30.40 -66.27
C PRO A 1073 31.17 31.72 -65.68
N GLY A 1074 32.21 31.64 -64.83
CA GLY A 1074 32.74 32.79 -64.09
C GLY A 1074 31.87 33.14 -62.89
N ILE A 1075 31.43 34.40 -62.79
CA ILE A 1075 30.45 34.81 -61.77
C ILE A 1075 29.05 34.25 -62.12
N ASN A 1076 28.58 33.32 -61.29
CA ASN A 1076 27.24 32.77 -61.38
C ASN A 1076 26.13 33.79 -60.99
N GLY A 1077 24.88 33.52 -61.38
CA GLY A 1077 23.77 34.46 -61.22
C GLY A 1077 23.48 34.87 -59.78
N TYR A 1078 23.63 33.97 -58.81
CA TYR A 1078 23.49 34.30 -57.38
C TYR A 1078 24.54 35.31 -56.91
N THR A 1079 25.79 35.11 -57.33
CA THR A 1079 26.90 36.00 -56.97
C THR A 1079 26.76 37.35 -57.66
N LEU A 1080 26.34 37.37 -58.93
CA LEU A 1080 26.00 38.59 -59.65
C LEU A 1080 24.91 39.38 -58.92
N CYS A 1081 23.82 38.71 -58.53
CA CYS A 1081 22.73 39.31 -57.76
C CYS A 1081 23.22 39.92 -56.43
N ARG A 1082 24.01 39.16 -55.63
CA ARG A 1082 24.58 39.68 -54.38
C ARG A 1082 25.45 40.91 -54.60
N LYS A 1083 26.32 40.91 -55.61
CA LYS A 1083 27.19 42.04 -55.92
C LYS A 1083 26.40 43.28 -56.34
N VAL A 1084 25.33 43.11 -57.12
CA VAL A 1084 24.41 44.22 -57.46
C VAL A 1084 23.73 44.74 -56.18
N LYS A 1085 23.12 43.86 -55.38
CA LYS A 1085 22.39 44.23 -54.15
C LYS A 1085 23.26 44.79 -53.02
N GLN A 1086 24.56 44.52 -53.00
CA GLN A 1086 25.50 45.08 -52.02
C GLN A 1086 26.07 46.45 -52.42
N ASN A 1087 26.01 46.82 -53.72
CA ASN A 1087 26.55 48.09 -54.18
C ASN A 1087 25.55 49.24 -53.97
N VAL A 1088 25.91 50.23 -53.16
CA VAL A 1088 25.03 51.34 -52.73
C VAL A 1088 24.38 52.10 -53.90
N ASN A 1089 25.03 52.16 -55.07
CA ASN A 1089 24.52 52.93 -56.22
C ASN A 1089 23.53 52.13 -57.10
N ILE A 1090 23.63 50.80 -57.14
CA ILE A 1090 22.83 49.93 -58.02
C ILE A 1090 22.01 48.87 -57.29
N ASN A 1091 22.12 48.78 -55.96
CA ASN A 1091 21.39 47.81 -55.13
C ASN A 1091 19.88 47.85 -55.32
N HIS A 1092 19.38 49.03 -55.65
CA HIS A 1092 17.98 49.24 -55.88
C HIS A 1092 17.53 48.51 -57.17
N THR A 1093 18.35 48.29 -58.19
CA THR A 1093 17.94 47.68 -59.46
C THR A 1093 17.39 46.27 -59.27
N PRO A 1094 16.16 45.97 -59.76
CA PRO A 1094 15.55 44.66 -59.60
C PRO A 1094 16.24 43.58 -60.42
N VAL A 1095 16.40 42.38 -59.84
CA VAL A 1095 17.05 41.22 -60.48
C VAL A 1095 16.08 40.04 -60.51
N ILE A 1096 15.90 39.44 -61.68
CA ILE A 1096 15.17 38.20 -61.90
C ILE A 1096 16.18 37.09 -62.19
N LEU A 1097 16.12 36.01 -61.42
CA LEU A 1097 16.94 34.82 -61.66
C LEU A 1097 16.14 33.74 -62.38
N LEU A 1098 16.71 33.21 -63.46
CA LEU A 1098 16.22 32.04 -64.19
C LEU A 1098 17.03 30.82 -63.75
N SER A 1099 16.39 29.67 -63.53
CA SER A 1099 17.12 28.45 -63.10
C SER A 1099 16.44 27.18 -63.56
N ALA A 1100 17.21 26.12 -63.87
CA ALA A 1100 16.67 24.79 -64.15
C ALA A 1100 16.23 24.01 -62.89
N LYS A 1101 16.58 24.48 -61.68
CA LYS A 1101 16.28 23.79 -60.42
C LYS A 1101 14.98 24.29 -59.79
N ALA A 1102 14.09 23.35 -59.47
CA ALA A 1102 12.72 23.63 -59.02
C ALA A 1102 12.48 23.48 -57.50
N ASP A 1103 13.50 23.12 -56.73
CA ASP A 1103 13.35 22.87 -55.29
C ASP A 1103 13.22 24.16 -54.47
N ASN A 1104 12.39 24.11 -53.42
CA ASN A 1104 12.12 25.27 -52.57
C ASN A 1104 13.37 25.81 -51.87
N GLU A 1105 14.37 24.97 -51.61
CA GLU A 1105 15.64 25.40 -51.01
C GLU A 1105 16.45 26.30 -51.96
N ASP A 1106 16.56 25.95 -53.25
CA ASP A 1106 17.24 26.78 -54.26
C ASP A 1106 16.50 28.11 -54.48
N ARG A 1107 15.16 28.07 -54.45
CA ARG A 1107 14.33 29.28 -54.49
C ARG A 1107 14.56 30.16 -53.25
N MET A 1108 14.67 29.56 -52.07
CA MET A 1108 15.02 30.29 -50.84
C MET A 1108 16.43 30.89 -50.95
N GLU A 1109 17.40 30.19 -51.53
CA GLU A 1109 18.76 30.71 -51.73
C GLU A 1109 18.79 31.88 -52.71
N GLY A 1110 18.05 31.81 -53.82
CA GLY A 1110 17.91 32.90 -54.78
C GLY A 1110 17.29 34.16 -54.17
N LEU A 1111 16.24 33.99 -53.35
CA LEU A 1111 15.64 35.10 -52.61
C LEU A 1111 16.58 35.63 -51.51
N ALA A 1112 17.32 34.75 -50.82
CA ALA A 1112 18.32 35.15 -49.82
C ALA A 1112 19.52 35.89 -50.43
N ALA A 1113 19.87 35.61 -51.70
CA ALA A 1113 20.85 36.38 -52.46
C ALA A 1113 20.34 37.80 -52.83
N GLY A 1114 19.07 38.10 -52.56
CA GLY A 1114 18.44 39.39 -52.78
C GLY A 1114 17.71 39.52 -54.11
N ALA A 1115 17.45 38.44 -54.85
CA ALA A 1115 16.70 38.51 -56.11
C ALA A 1115 15.24 38.91 -55.87
N ASP A 1116 14.68 39.73 -56.76
CA ASP A 1116 13.30 40.22 -56.65
C ASP A 1116 12.29 39.22 -57.21
N ALA A 1117 12.72 38.36 -58.13
CA ALA A 1117 11.94 37.22 -58.60
C ALA A 1117 12.85 36.04 -58.99
N TYR A 1118 12.30 34.84 -58.88
CA TYR A 1118 12.97 33.59 -59.25
C TYR A 1118 12.01 32.74 -60.10
N LEU A 1119 12.42 32.36 -61.31
CA LEU A 1119 11.62 31.62 -62.28
C LEU A 1119 12.35 30.36 -62.74
N THR A 1120 11.62 29.25 -62.81
CA THR A 1120 12.16 27.93 -63.18
C THR A 1120 12.03 27.68 -64.69
N LYS A 1121 13.09 27.16 -65.34
CA LYS A 1121 13.11 26.74 -66.76
C LYS A 1121 12.44 25.36 -66.91
N PRO A 1122 11.56 25.12 -67.92
CA PRO A 1122 11.07 26.06 -68.93
C PRO A 1122 10.02 27.02 -68.35
N PHE A 1123 10.17 28.31 -68.62
CA PHE A 1123 9.26 29.36 -68.15
C PHE A 1123 8.33 29.84 -69.27
N SER A 1124 7.13 30.30 -68.91
CA SER A 1124 6.25 30.99 -69.86
C SER A 1124 6.76 32.40 -70.14
N THR A 1125 6.88 32.77 -71.42
CA THR A 1125 7.30 34.10 -71.84
C THR A 1125 6.32 35.19 -71.42
N GLU A 1126 5.02 34.89 -71.32
CA GLU A 1126 4.01 35.82 -70.78
C GLU A 1126 4.20 36.06 -69.28
N VAL A 1127 4.58 35.01 -68.52
CA VAL A 1127 4.83 35.12 -67.08
C VAL A 1127 6.10 35.94 -66.83
N LEU A 1128 7.16 35.71 -67.59
CA LEU A 1128 8.38 36.52 -67.51
C LEU A 1128 8.07 38.00 -67.82
N ARG A 1129 7.34 38.27 -68.90
CA ARG A 1129 6.97 39.64 -69.30
C ARG A 1129 6.10 40.35 -68.26
N SER A 1130 5.13 39.64 -67.69
CA SER A 1130 4.26 40.17 -66.63
C SER A 1130 5.04 40.46 -65.35
N THR A 1131 6.01 39.61 -65.00
CA THR A 1131 6.87 39.79 -63.83
C THR A 1131 7.76 41.02 -63.97
N ILE A 1132 8.41 41.19 -65.13
CA ILE A 1132 9.22 42.38 -65.46
C ILE A 1132 8.35 43.65 -65.34
N THR A 1133 7.14 43.62 -65.91
CA THR A 1133 6.23 44.77 -65.89
C THR A 1133 5.80 45.14 -64.46
N SER A 1134 5.48 44.13 -63.63
CA SER A 1134 5.07 44.31 -62.24
C SER A 1134 6.19 44.90 -61.37
N LEU A 1135 7.42 44.38 -61.49
CA LEU A 1135 8.56 44.86 -60.71
C LEU A 1135 8.91 46.32 -61.03
N LEU A 1136 8.88 46.70 -62.32
CA LEU A 1136 9.12 48.08 -62.74
C LEU A 1136 8.00 49.03 -62.27
N ALA A 1137 6.73 48.58 -62.23
CA ALA A 1137 5.61 49.38 -61.74
C ALA A 1137 5.64 49.59 -60.20
N ASN A 1138 5.94 48.54 -59.42
CA ASN A 1138 6.05 48.63 -57.97
C ASN A 1138 7.13 49.61 -57.52
N ARG A 1139 8.23 49.69 -58.27
CA ARG A 1139 9.31 50.64 -58.02
C ARG A 1139 8.90 52.09 -58.26
N GLN A 1140 8.05 52.36 -59.26
CA GLN A 1140 7.46 53.69 -59.45
C GLN A 1140 6.52 54.06 -58.29
N LEU A 1141 5.70 53.11 -57.81
CA LEU A 1141 4.80 53.31 -56.68
C LEU A 1141 5.54 53.57 -55.36
N LEU A 1142 6.64 52.87 -55.09
CA LEU A 1142 7.47 53.12 -53.91
C LEU A 1142 8.16 54.49 -53.97
N ARG A 1143 8.68 54.90 -55.13
CA ARG A 1143 9.17 56.28 -55.33
C ARG A 1143 8.06 57.34 -55.14
N ALA A 1144 6.81 57.00 -55.44
CA ALA A 1144 5.65 57.89 -55.24
C ALA A 1144 5.06 57.84 -53.81
N LYS A 1145 5.29 56.76 -53.04
CA LYS A 1145 4.78 56.60 -51.65
C LYS A 1145 5.77 57.08 -50.59
N PHE A 1146 7.09 57.02 -50.84
CA PHE A 1146 8.10 57.56 -49.93
C PHE A 1146 8.26 59.10 -49.99
N SER A 1147 7.37 59.79 -50.70
CA SER A 1147 7.21 61.26 -50.63
C SER A 1147 6.18 61.74 -49.59
N GLY A 1148 5.73 60.89 -48.65
CA GLY A 1148 4.90 61.30 -47.52
C GLY A 1148 5.06 60.35 -46.32
N VAL A 1149 5.63 60.87 -45.23
CA VAL A 1149 6.02 60.12 -44.02
C VAL A 1149 4.84 59.89 -43.07
N GLN A 1150 4.76 58.69 -42.50
CA GLN A 1150 3.82 58.31 -41.43
C GLN A 1150 4.55 57.42 -40.42
N GLU A 1151 4.30 57.62 -39.12
CA GLU A 1151 4.54 56.61 -38.09
C GLU A 1151 3.50 56.70 -36.96
N GLN A 1152 3.21 55.50 -36.43
CA GLN A 1152 2.70 55.13 -35.10
C GLN A 1152 1.20 54.93 -34.79
N GLU A 1153 1.04 54.04 -33.80
CA GLU A 1153 0.08 52.96 -33.61
C GLU A 1153 -0.99 53.20 -32.51
N GLU A 1154 -1.94 52.26 -32.48
CA GLU A 1154 -2.69 51.71 -31.31
C GLU A 1154 -4.01 52.32 -30.78
N SER A 1155 -4.92 51.39 -30.40
CA SER A 1155 -6.22 51.46 -29.65
C SER A 1155 -7.45 51.06 -30.52
N VAL A 1156 -8.45 50.22 -30.15
CA VAL A 1156 -9.16 49.89 -28.89
C VAL A 1156 -9.89 48.50 -29.01
N LYS A 1157 -10.10 47.80 -27.87
CA LYS A 1157 -10.89 46.57 -27.65
C LYS A 1157 -12.43 46.76 -27.74
N GLN A 1158 -13.18 45.75 -28.19
CA GLN A 1158 -14.64 45.65 -27.99
C GLN A 1158 -15.03 44.92 -26.68
N ILE A 1159 -16.04 45.44 -25.99
CA ILE A 1159 -16.65 44.92 -24.75
C ILE A 1159 -17.96 44.18 -25.09
N MET A 1160 -18.24 43.02 -24.48
CA MET A 1160 -19.57 42.40 -24.45
C MET A 1160 -20.09 42.26 -23.01
N MET A 1161 -21.36 42.60 -22.78
CA MET A 1161 -22.06 42.51 -21.49
C MET A 1161 -22.37 41.04 -21.11
N LYS A 1162 -22.20 40.68 -19.82
CA LYS A 1162 -22.50 39.35 -19.27
C LYS A 1162 -23.97 39.21 -18.82
N SER A 1163 -24.57 38.03 -19.00
CA SER A 1163 -25.96 37.74 -18.60
C SER A 1163 -26.11 37.48 -17.09
N GLN A 1164 -27.33 37.59 -16.53
CA GLN A 1164 -27.58 37.35 -15.09
C GLN A 1164 -27.22 35.91 -14.65
N ASP A 1165 -27.44 34.91 -15.50
CA ASP A 1165 -27.06 33.53 -15.22
C ASP A 1165 -25.53 33.35 -15.25
N GLU A 1166 -24.81 34.12 -16.07
CA GLU A 1166 -23.35 34.12 -16.10
C GLU A 1166 -22.74 34.73 -14.82
N ILE A 1167 -23.38 35.76 -14.26
CA ILE A 1167 -22.98 36.34 -12.96
C ILE A 1167 -23.22 35.33 -11.82
N LEU A 1168 -24.35 34.61 -11.84
CA LEU A 1168 -24.67 33.59 -10.84
C LEU A 1168 -23.70 32.41 -10.91
N ILE A 1169 -23.41 31.88 -12.11
CA ILE A 1169 -22.43 30.80 -12.29
C ILE A 1169 -21.04 31.23 -11.83
N ASN A 1170 -20.60 32.44 -12.17
CA ASN A 1170 -19.29 32.92 -11.73
C ASN A 1170 -19.23 33.00 -10.19
N ARG A 1171 -20.28 33.49 -9.53
CA ARG A 1171 -20.36 33.51 -8.07
C ARG A 1171 -20.34 32.11 -7.45
N ILE A 1172 -21.08 31.16 -8.03
CA ILE A 1172 -21.06 29.75 -7.61
C ILE A 1172 -19.65 29.17 -7.77
N MET A 1173 -18.99 29.41 -8.90
CA MET A 1173 -17.64 28.92 -9.17
C MET A 1173 -16.60 29.52 -8.20
N ASP A 1174 -16.70 30.81 -7.89
CA ASP A 1174 -15.80 31.48 -6.95
C ASP A 1174 -15.92 30.88 -5.54
N VAL A 1175 -17.15 30.66 -5.07
CA VAL A 1175 -17.43 30.04 -3.76
C VAL A 1175 -16.91 28.60 -3.69
N ILE A 1176 -17.14 27.80 -4.75
CA ILE A 1176 -16.66 26.41 -4.78
C ILE A 1176 -15.13 26.37 -4.83
N ASN A 1177 -14.49 27.22 -5.65
CA ASN A 1177 -13.03 27.26 -5.77
C ASN A 1177 -12.35 27.72 -4.46
N ALA A 1178 -12.92 28.70 -3.76
CA ALA A 1178 -12.42 29.16 -2.47
C ALA A 1178 -12.48 28.08 -1.38
N ASN A 1179 -13.46 27.17 -1.46
CA ASN A 1179 -13.68 26.11 -0.48
C ASN A 1179 -13.32 24.69 -0.99
N ILE A 1180 -12.60 24.57 -2.11
CA ILE A 1180 -12.42 23.30 -2.81
C ILE A 1180 -11.63 22.27 -1.99
N SER A 1181 -10.73 22.71 -1.11
CA SER A 1181 -9.91 21.86 -0.24
C SER A 1181 -10.63 21.44 1.05
N SER A 1182 -11.80 21.99 1.36
CA SER A 1182 -12.52 21.71 2.61
C SER A 1182 -13.33 20.40 2.51
N PRO A 1183 -13.11 19.42 3.41
CA PRO A 1183 -13.88 18.16 3.42
C PRO A 1183 -15.36 18.35 3.75
N ASP A 1184 -15.69 19.36 4.56
CA ASP A 1184 -17.04 19.61 5.09
C ASP A 1184 -17.90 20.50 4.16
N PHE A 1185 -17.43 20.79 2.95
CA PHE A 1185 -18.15 21.63 2.00
C PHE A 1185 -19.33 20.88 1.37
N SER A 1186 -20.55 21.17 1.85
CA SER A 1186 -21.80 20.57 1.40
C SER A 1186 -22.63 21.49 0.50
N VAL A 1187 -23.68 20.94 -0.12
CA VAL A 1187 -24.62 21.71 -0.95
C VAL A 1187 -25.36 22.76 -0.11
N GLU A 1188 -25.59 22.50 1.18
CA GLU A 1188 -26.18 23.44 2.13
C GLU A 1188 -25.29 24.67 2.34
N LYS A 1189 -23.99 24.46 2.51
CA LYS A 1189 -23.01 25.54 2.69
C LYS A 1189 -22.87 26.39 1.43
N LEU A 1190 -22.83 25.75 0.26
CA LEU A 1190 -22.84 26.44 -1.03
C LEU A 1190 -24.11 27.29 -1.22
N ALA A 1191 -25.28 26.75 -0.88
CA ALA A 1191 -26.55 27.47 -0.99
C ALA A 1191 -26.58 28.70 -0.07
N ALA A 1192 -26.08 28.56 1.17
CA ALA A 1192 -25.97 29.65 2.12
C ALA A 1192 -25.02 30.78 1.65
N GLU A 1193 -23.83 30.42 1.15
CA GLU A 1193 -22.83 31.42 0.69
C GLU A 1193 -23.24 32.12 -0.61
N VAL A 1194 -23.96 31.44 -1.50
CA VAL A 1194 -24.48 32.02 -2.75
C VAL A 1194 -25.77 32.83 -2.51
N GLY A 1195 -26.44 32.63 -1.36
CA GLY A 1195 -27.66 33.33 -0.97
C GLY A 1195 -28.93 32.79 -1.63
N LEU A 1196 -28.98 31.49 -1.94
CA LEU A 1196 -30.14 30.81 -2.55
C LEU A 1196 -30.63 29.66 -1.68
N SER A 1197 -31.91 29.30 -1.77
CA SER A 1197 -32.39 28.07 -1.13
C SER A 1197 -31.82 26.83 -1.84
N ARG A 1198 -31.59 25.74 -1.10
CA ARG A 1198 -31.04 24.48 -1.63
C ARG A 1198 -31.80 23.96 -2.86
N VAL A 1199 -33.13 24.06 -2.84
CA VAL A 1199 -33.99 23.62 -3.95
C VAL A 1199 -33.82 24.52 -5.19
N HIS A 1200 -33.71 25.84 -5.00
CA HIS A 1200 -33.48 26.77 -6.11
C HIS A 1200 -32.10 26.63 -6.73
N LEU A 1201 -31.05 26.49 -5.92
CA LEU A 1201 -29.69 26.27 -6.40
C LEU A 1201 -29.62 24.98 -7.24
N HIS A 1202 -30.22 23.89 -6.75
CA HIS A 1202 -30.24 22.61 -7.46
C HIS A 1202 -30.98 22.70 -8.79
N ARG A 1203 -32.16 23.33 -8.83
CA ARG A 1203 -32.93 23.53 -10.06
C ARG A 1203 -32.14 24.34 -11.09
N LYS A 1204 -31.54 25.46 -10.66
CA LYS A 1204 -30.77 26.34 -11.55
C LYS A 1204 -29.49 25.68 -12.08
N LEU A 1205 -28.75 24.94 -11.25
CA LEU A 1205 -27.58 24.18 -11.71
C LEU A 1205 -27.99 23.08 -12.69
N LYS A 1206 -29.09 22.38 -12.44
CA LYS A 1206 -29.59 21.36 -13.36
C LYS A 1206 -30.06 21.96 -14.69
N GLU A 1207 -30.76 23.09 -14.67
CA GLU A 1207 -31.16 23.82 -15.90
C GLU A 1207 -29.94 24.31 -16.71
N LEU A 1208 -28.89 24.78 -16.04
CA LEU A 1208 -27.74 25.41 -16.71
C LEU A 1208 -26.63 24.44 -17.10
N THR A 1209 -26.46 23.33 -16.39
CA THR A 1209 -25.31 22.41 -16.57
C THR A 1209 -25.73 20.95 -16.72
N ASP A 1210 -27.03 20.64 -16.70
CA ASP A 1210 -27.60 19.28 -16.74
C ASP A 1210 -27.11 18.34 -15.62
N LEU A 1211 -26.52 18.91 -14.56
CA LEU A 1211 -25.95 18.18 -13.43
C LEU A 1211 -26.63 18.59 -12.13
N SER A 1212 -26.73 17.64 -11.20
CA SER A 1212 -27.17 17.94 -9.84
C SER A 1212 -26.13 18.80 -9.13
N ALA A 1213 -26.53 19.65 -8.16
CA ALA A 1213 -25.58 20.49 -7.42
C ALA A 1213 -24.44 19.69 -6.75
N ARG A 1214 -24.73 18.45 -6.33
CA ARG A 1214 -23.72 17.54 -5.74
C ARG A 1214 -22.74 17.03 -6.80
N ASP A 1215 -23.26 16.61 -7.95
CA ASP A 1215 -22.43 16.10 -9.05
C ASP A 1215 -21.61 17.22 -9.69
N PHE A 1216 -22.14 18.45 -9.70
CA PHE A 1216 -21.42 19.62 -10.16
C PHE A 1216 -20.18 19.90 -9.30
N ILE A 1217 -20.31 19.93 -7.97
CA ILE A 1217 -19.16 20.06 -7.05
C ILE A 1217 -18.16 18.92 -7.25
N LYS A 1218 -18.65 17.67 -7.35
CA LYS A 1218 -17.80 16.49 -7.60
C LYS A 1218 -17.02 16.65 -8.92
N SER A 1219 -17.67 17.08 -9.99
CA SER A 1219 -17.04 17.28 -11.30
C SER A 1219 -15.96 18.37 -11.28
N LEU A 1220 -16.18 19.46 -10.54
CA LEU A 1220 -15.23 20.56 -10.45
C LEU A 1220 -14.00 20.18 -9.63
N ARG A 1221 -14.19 19.49 -8.49
CA ARG A 1221 -13.10 18.91 -7.70
C ARG A 1221 -12.24 17.96 -8.53
N MET A 1222 -12.88 17.16 -9.39
CA MET A 1222 -12.20 16.20 -10.27
C MET A 1222 -11.41 16.89 -11.39
N LYS A 1223 -11.95 17.95 -11.99
CA LYS A 1223 -11.21 18.79 -12.94
C LYS A 1223 -9.99 19.45 -12.30
N GLN A 1224 -10.14 19.97 -11.07
CA GLN A 1224 -9.02 20.56 -10.34
C GLN A 1224 -7.98 19.51 -9.95
N ALA A 1225 -8.41 18.30 -9.56
CA ALA A 1225 -7.53 17.18 -9.29
C ALA A 1225 -6.73 16.77 -10.54
N ALA A 1226 -7.38 16.65 -11.70
CA ALA A 1226 -6.72 16.35 -12.97
C ALA A 1226 -5.68 17.42 -13.34
N ARG A 1227 -6.00 18.70 -13.12
CA ARG A 1227 -5.06 19.80 -13.33
C ARG A 1227 -3.86 19.72 -12.38
N LEU A 1228 -4.08 19.46 -11.09
CA LEU A 1228 -3.01 19.32 -10.09
C LEU A 1228 -2.10 18.12 -10.38
N LEU A 1229 -2.67 17.01 -10.89
CA LEU A 1229 -1.92 15.84 -11.33
C LEU A 1229 -1.03 16.13 -12.56
N ARG A 1230 -1.44 17.08 -13.43
CA ARG A 1230 -0.68 17.53 -14.60
C ARG A 1230 0.42 18.54 -14.24
N GLU A 1231 0.10 19.53 -13.42
CA GLU A 1231 0.96 20.70 -13.19
C GLU A 1231 1.98 20.52 -12.05
N LYS A 1232 1.79 19.58 -11.10
CA LYS A 1232 2.67 19.43 -9.93
C LYS A 1232 3.08 17.97 -9.64
N LYS A 1233 4.27 17.78 -9.05
CA LYS A 1233 4.79 16.50 -8.52
C LYS A 1233 4.13 16.11 -7.17
N LEU A 1234 2.82 16.30 -7.02
CA LEU A 1234 2.10 15.88 -5.83
C LEU A 1234 1.70 14.41 -5.95
N SER A 1235 1.67 13.70 -4.83
CA SER A 1235 1.16 12.33 -4.75
C SER A 1235 -0.37 12.32 -4.90
N VAL A 1236 -0.92 11.17 -5.31
CA VAL A 1236 -2.38 10.99 -5.47
C VAL A 1236 -3.14 11.27 -4.16
N ALA A 1237 -2.56 10.90 -3.01
CA ALA A 1237 -3.14 11.18 -1.70
C ALA A 1237 -3.17 12.69 -1.39
N GLU A 1238 -2.09 13.42 -1.65
CA GLU A 1238 -2.04 14.87 -1.46
C GLU A 1238 -3.03 15.60 -2.37
N VAL A 1239 -3.20 15.16 -3.62
CA VAL A 1239 -4.20 15.72 -4.53
C VAL A 1239 -5.62 15.45 -4.03
N ALA A 1240 -5.89 14.26 -3.47
CA ALA A 1240 -7.18 13.95 -2.88
C ALA A 1240 -7.53 14.91 -1.73
N TYR A 1241 -6.59 15.14 -0.80
CA TYR A 1241 -6.78 16.08 0.30
C TYR A 1241 -6.88 17.54 -0.17
N ALA A 1242 -6.03 17.95 -1.13
CA ALA A 1242 -6.06 19.31 -1.69
C ALA A 1242 -7.37 19.64 -2.42
N THR A 1243 -8.12 18.62 -2.85
CA THR A 1243 -9.42 18.75 -3.51
C THR A 1243 -10.60 18.37 -2.60
N GLY A 1244 -10.36 18.31 -1.27
CA GLY A 1244 -11.40 18.21 -0.25
C GLY A 1244 -12.00 16.81 -0.09
N PHE A 1245 -11.27 15.76 -0.47
CA PHE A 1245 -11.65 14.38 -0.17
C PHE A 1245 -10.96 13.92 1.13
N ALA A 1246 -11.76 13.46 2.10
CA ALA A 1246 -11.24 12.92 3.36
C ALA A 1246 -10.54 11.55 3.20
N ASN A 1247 -10.87 10.79 2.15
CA ASN A 1247 -10.32 9.46 1.90
C ASN A 1247 -9.82 9.32 0.44
N PRO A 1248 -8.50 9.09 0.23
CA PRO A 1248 -7.90 8.88 -1.10
C PRO A 1248 -8.49 7.70 -1.89
N SER A 1249 -9.00 6.67 -1.22
CA SER A 1249 -9.65 5.53 -1.88
C SER A 1249 -10.97 5.94 -2.53
N HIS A 1250 -11.78 6.74 -1.83
CA HIS A 1250 -13.03 7.28 -2.38
C HIS A 1250 -12.77 8.25 -3.54
N PHE A 1251 -11.73 9.09 -3.42
CA PHE A 1251 -11.25 9.94 -4.50
C PHE A 1251 -10.86 9.13 -5.75
N SER A 1252 -10.10 8.04 -5.57
CA SER A 1252 -9.62 7.22 -6.70
C SER A 1252 -10.75 6.53 -7.46
N SER A 1253 -11.76 6.01 -6.74
CA SER A 1253 -12.96 5.42 -7.36
C SER A 1253 -13.78 6.47 -8.11
N ALA A 1254 -14.00 7.64 -7.51
CA ALA A 1254 -14.74 8.74 -8.13
C ALA A 1254 -14.01 9.32 -9.36
N PHE A 1255 -12.68 9.38 -9.32
CA PHE A 1255 -11.86 9.83 -10.45
C PHE A 1255 -11.91 8.84 -11.61
N LYS A 1256 -11.84 7.54 -11.32
CA LYS A 1256 -11.96 6.47 -12.33
C LYS A 1256 -13.34 6.44 -12.98
N GLU A 1257 -14.40 6.72 -12.22
CA GLU A 1257 -15.76 6.81 -12.74
C GLU A 1257 -15.89 7.91 -13.81
N ILE A 1258 -15.22 9.05 -13.62
CA ILE A 1258 -15.32 10.22 -14.52
C ILE A 1258 -14.33 10.15 -15.70
N TYR A 1259 -13.09 9.72 -15.45
CA TYR A 1259 -12.02 9.73 -16.45
C TYR A 1259 -11.73 8.34 -17.05
N GLY A 1260 -12.43 7.28 -16.61
CA GLY A 1260 -12.27 5.91 -17.09
C GLY A 1260 -10.97 5.21 -16.66
N MET A 1261 -10.08 5.92 -15.96
CA MET A 1261 -8.76 5.45 -15.54
C MET A 1261 -8.41 5.95 -14.14
N THR A 1262 -7.50 5.27 -13.45
CA THR A 1262 -7.13 5.68 -12.08
C THR A 1262 -6.31 6.98 -12.11
N PRO A 1263 -6.32 7.80 -11.03
CA PRO A 1263 -5.52 9.02 -10.95
C PRO A 1263 -4.03 8.79 -11.27
N SER A 1264 -3.48 7.66 -10.82
CA SER A 1264 -2.08 7.28 -11.09
C SER A 1264 -1.83 7.04 -12.59
N GLN A 1265 -2.76 6.34 -13.26
CA GLN A 1265 -2.69 6.10 -14.71
C GLN A 1265 -2.84 7.40 -15.51
N TYR A 1266 -3.72 8.30 -15.06
CA TYR A 1266 -3.90 9.62 -15.67
C TYR A 1266 -2.62 10.47 -15.56
N SER A 1267 -1.99 10.50 -14.38
CA SER A 1267 -0.73 11.22 -14.16
C SER A 1267 0.43 10.65 -14.98
N SER A 1268 0.50 9.33 -15.16
CA SER A 1268 1.55 8.70 -15.97
C SER A 1268 1.38 8.95 -17.47
N ARG A 1269 0.13 9.04 -17.96
CA ARG A 1269 -0.17 9.21 -19.39
C ARG A 1269 0.13 10.61 -19.92
N GLU A 1270 -0.06 11.65 -19.09
CA GLU A 1270 0.18 13.05 -19.47
C GLU A 1270 1.63 13.51 -19.20
N ARG A 1271 2.45 12.67 -18.53
CA ARG A 1271 3.89 12.92 -18.29
C ARG A 1271 4.81 12.26 -19.32
N GLY A 1272 4.29 11.34 -20.13
CA GLY A 1272 4.97 10.77 -21.30
C GLY A 1272 4.51 11.50 -22.56
#